data_AF-P20796-F1
#
_entry.id   AF-P20796-F1
#
_cell.length_a   1.000
_cell.length_b   1.000
_cell.length_c   1.000
_cell.angle_alpha   90.00
_cell.angle_beta   90.00
_cell.angle_gamma   90.00
#
_symmetry.space_group_name_H-M   'P 1'
#
loop_
_entity.id
_entity.type
_entity.pdbx_description
1 polymer ?
#
loop_
_entity_poly.entity_id
_entity_poly.type
_entity_poly.pdbx_seq_one_letter_code
_entity_poly.pdbx_strand_id
1 'polypeptide(L)'
;MHQPKKRLAKKSWAFLTAALTLGVITGVGGYFLFNQNKQRSSVSNFAYQPKQLSVKHQQAVDETLTPWTWNNNNFSSLKITGENPGSFGLVRSQNDNLNISSVTKNSSDDNLKYLNAVEKYLDGQQNFAIRRYDNNGRALYDINLAKMENPSTVQRGLNGEPIFDPFKGFGLTGNAPTDWNEIKGKVPVEVVQSPHSPNLYFVLLVPKVALEYHNLNNQVVKESLEVKATQSSFNPTQRLQKDSPVKDSSKQGEKLSETTASSMSSGMATSTRAKALKVEVERGSQSDSLLKNDFAKKPLKHKNSSGEVKLEAEKEFTEAWKPLLTTDQIAREKGMGATVVSFYDAPYSENHTAFGLVDHIDPKKMVENYPPSWKTPKWNHHGIWDYNARNLLLQTTGFFNPRRHPEWFDEGQAKADNTSPGFKVGDTDHKKDGFKKNSSSPIALPFEAYFANIGNMVAIGNSVFIFGGNGHATKMFTTNPLSIGVFRIKYTDNFSKSSVTGWPYAVLFGGLINPQTNGLKDLPLGTNRWFEYVPRMAVSGVKWVGNQLVLAGTLTMGDTATVPRLKYDQLEKHLNLVAQGQGLLREDLQIFTPYGWANRPDIPVGAWLQDEMGSKFGPHYFLNNPDIQDNVNNDTVEALISSYKNTDKLKHVYPYRYSGLYAWQLFNWSNKLTNTPLSANFVNENSYAPNSLFAAILNEDLLTGLSDKIFYGKENEFAENEADRFNQLLSLNPNPNTNWARYLNVVQRFTTGPNLDSSTFDQFLDFLPWIGNGKPFSNSPSPSTSASSSTPLPTFSNINVGVKSMITQHLNKENTRWVFIPNFSPDIWTGAGYRVQSANQKNGIPFEQVKPSNNSTPFDPNSDDNKVTPSGGSSKPTTYPALPNSISPTSDWINALTFTNKNNPQRNQLLLRSLLGTIPVLINKSGDSNDQFNKDSEQKWDKTETNEGNLPGFGEVNGLYNAALLHTYGFFGTNTNSTDPKIGFKADSSSSSSSTLVGSGLNWTSQDVGNLVVINDTSFGFQLGGWFITFTDFIRPRTGYLGITLSSLQDQTIIWADQPWTSFKGSYLDSDGTPKSLWDPTALKSLPNSSTTYDTNPTLSPSFQLYQPNKVKAYQTTNTYNKLIEPVDATSAATNMTSLLKLLTTKNIKAKLGKGTASSQGNNNGGGVSQTINTITTTGNISEGLKEETSIQAETLKKFFDSKQNNKSEIGIGDSTFTKMDGKLTGVVSTPLVNLINGQGATSDSDTEKISFKPGNQIDFNRLFTLPVTELFDPNTMFVYDQYVPLLVNLPSGFDQASIRLKVISYSVENQTLGVRLEFKDPQTQQFIPVLNASSTGPQTVFQPFNQWADYVLPLIVTVPIVVIILSVTLGLTIGIPMHRNKKALQAGFDLSNKKVDVLTKAVGSVFKEIINRTGISNAPKKLKQATPTKPTPKTPPKPPVKQ
;
A
#
# COMPACT_ATOMS: atom_id res chain seq x y z
N MET A 1 -46.85 25.96 -20.95
CA MET A 1 -47.62 27.20 -21.21
C MET A 1 -46.68 28.39 -21.27
N HIS A 2 -47.17 29.55 -21.74
CA HIS A 2 -46.44 30.68 -22.34
C HIS A 2 -45.13 31.20 -21.69
N GLN A 3 -44.10 31.27 -22.55
CA GLN A 3 -43.01 32.26 -22.63
C GLN A 3 -43.53 33.74 -22.82
N PRO A 4 -42.68 34.79 -22.92
CA PRO A 4 -41.44 35.13 -22.18
C PRO A 4 -41.18 36.67 -21.95
N LYS A 5 -40.03 37.01 -21.34
CA LYS A 5 -39.13 38.17 -21.62
C LYS A 5 -39.54 39.65 -21.36
N LYS A 6 -38.59 40.36 -20.69
CA LYS A 6 -38.15 41.78 -20.85
C LYS A 6 -39.11 42.89 -20.36
N ARG A 7 -38.74 43.90 -19.57
CA ARG A 7 -37.49 44.71 -19.47
C ARG A 7 -37.55 45.72 -18.28
N LEU A 8 -36.38 46.03 -17.71
CA LEU A 8 -35.93 47.35 -17.16
C LEU A 8 -36.77 48.17 -16.14
N ALA A 9 -36.21 48.26 -14.91
CA ALA A 9 -35.60 49.48 -14.33
C ALA A 9 -36.28 50.34 -13.22
N LYS A 10 -35.46 50.60 -12.18
CA LYS A 10 -35.33 51.79 -11.29
C LYS A 10 -36.25 51.98 -10.06
N LYS A 11 -35.54 52.03 -8.91
CA LYS A 11 -35.64 52.99 -7.78
C LYS A 11 -36.75 52.84 -6.71
N SER A 12 -36.34 52.19 -5.60
CA SER A 12 -36.23 52.76 -4.23
C SER A 12 -37.40 53.47 -3.55
N TRP A 13 -37.85 52.93 -2.40
CA TRP A 13 -37.86 53.60 -1.08
C TRP A 13 -38.19 52.59 0.05
N ALA A 14 -37.94 52.95 1.32
CA ALA A 14 -38.08 52.08 2.49
C ALA A 14 -38.68 52.86 3.69
N PHE A 15 -39.40 52.18 4.61
CA PHE A 15 -39.75 52.73 5.93
C PHE A 15 -39.96 51.64 7.03
N LEU A 16 -38.95 51.53 7.90
CA LEU A 16 -38.92 51.51 9.38
C LEU A 16 -39.91 50.74 10.32
N THR A 17 -39.30 50.31 11.45
CA THR A 17 -39.76 50.28 12.88
C THR A 17 -40.70 49.19 13.43
N ALA A 18 -40.61 48.72 14.70
CA ALA A 18 -39.53 48.69 15.75
C ALA A 18 -39.98 47.94 17.05
N ALA A 19 -39.03 47.78 18.01
CA ALA A 19 -39.17 47.61 19.49
C ALA A 19 -39.37 46.18 20.10
N LEU A 20 -38.95 45.86 21.35
CA LEU A 20 -37.77 46.23 22.19
C LEU A 20 -37.68 45.34 23.49
N THR A 21 -36.57 45.45 24.27
CA THR A 21 -36.32 45.07 25.71
C THR A 21 -35.61 43.74 26.06
N LEU A 22 -34.95 43.57 27.24
CA LEU A 22 -33.74 44.24 27.82
C LEU A 22 -33.15 43.45 29.06
N GLY A 23 -31.86 43.61 29.41
CA GLY A 23 -31.17 43.11 30.65
C GLY A 23 -29.82 42.42 30.37
N VAL A 24 -28.57 42.90 30.60
CA VAL A 24 -27.83 43.63 31.68
C VAL A 24 -27.53 42.70 32.90
N ILE A 25 -26.28 42.36 33.30
CA ILE A 25 -25.23 43.07 34.14
C ILE A 25 -23.93 42.19 34.09
N THR A 26 -22.79 42.52 33.45
CA THR A 26 -21.58 43.37 33.77
C THR A 26 -20.43 42.82 34.67
N GLY A 27 -19.18 42.90 34.13
CA GLY A 27 -17.91 43.15 34.87
C GLY A 27 -16.91 41.97 34.95
N VAL A 28 -15.58 42.09 35.02
CA VAL A 28 -14.53 43.14 34.76
C VAL A 28 -13.20 42.33 34.58
N GLY A 29 -12.16 42.66 33.79
CA GLY A 29 -11.86 43.73 32.82
C GLY A 29 -10.33 43.79 32.54
N GLY A 30 -9.89 44.29 31.37
CA GLY A 30 -8.46 44.34 30.98
C GLY A 30 -8.23 45.04 29.63
N TYR A 31 -7.38 46.07 29.60
CA TYR A 31 -7.25 47.02 28.48
C TYR A 31 -6.44 46.49 27.29
N PHE A 32 -6.88 46.77 26.06
CA PHE A 32 -6.13 47.58 25.09
C PHE A 32 -7.06 48.11 23.98
N LEU A 33 -6.89 49.37 23.57
CA LEU A 33 -7.65 49.99 22.49
C LEU A 33 -7.01 49.69 21.12
N PHE A 34 -7.80 49.47 20.07
CA PHE A 34 -8.04 50.49 19.03
C PHE A 34 -9.04 50.05 17.95
N ASN A 35 -10.14 50.81 17.85
CA ASN A 35 -10.80 51.26 16.61
C ASN A 35 -11.24 50.23 15.53
N GLN A 36 -12.54 49.86 15.54
CA GLN A 36 -13.20 49.31 14.35
C GLN A 36 -13.40 50.39 13.27
N ASN A 37 -12.52 50.43 12.28
CA ASN A 37 -12.82 51.10 11.02
C ASN A 37 -13.48 50.11 10.04
N LYS A 38 -14.82 50.06 10.06
CA LYS A 38 -15.64 49.45 9.00
C LYS A 38 -15.54 50.28 7.71
N GLN A 39 -14.42 50.19 6.99
CA GLN A 39 -14.36 50.65 5.62
C GLN A 39 -14.71 49.51 4.66
N ARG A 40 -15.89 49.62 4.05
CA ARG A 40 -16.17 49.02 2.75
C ARG A 40 -15.24 49.67 1.71
N SER A 41 -14.09 49.08 1.42
CA SER A 41 -13.36 49.37 0.18
C SER A 41 -13.94 48.53 -0.95
N SER A 42 -15.01 49.04 -1.56
CA SER A 42 -15.44 48.55 -2.88
C SER A 42 -14.42 48.98 -3.92
N VAL A 43 -13.36 48.20 -4.12
CA VAL A 43 -12.51 48.33 -5.31
C VAL A 43 -13.15 47.50 -6.42
N SER A 44 -13.72 48.23 -7.35
CA SER A 44 -14.52 47.75 -8.46
C SER A 44 -13.78 46.78 -9.38
N ASN A 45 -14.47 45.68 -9.70
CA ASN A 45 -14.63 45.12 -11.05
C ASN A 45 -13.66 45.65 -12.13
N PHE A 46 -12.64 44.87 -12.47
CA PHE A 46 -12.21 44.75 -13.86
C PHE A 46 -12.34 43.29 -14.30
N ALA A 47 -13.59 42.88 -14.53
CA ALA A 47 -13.87 41.70 -15.32
C ALA A 47 -13.36 41.95 -16.76
N TYR A 48 -12.22 41.37 -17.11
CA TYR A 48 -11.66 41.49 -18.45
C TYR A 48 -12.50 40.64 -19.42
N GLN A 49 -13.52 41.24 -20.03
CA GLN A 49 -14.18 40.64 -21.19
C GLN A 49 -13.29 40.83 -22.43
N PRO A 50 -12.74 39.78 -23.05
CA PRO A 50 -12.18 39.89 -24.39
C PRO A 50 -13.33 40.15 -25.37
N LYS A 51 -13.54 41.43 -25.68
CA LYS A 51 -14.55 41.89 -26.63
C LYS A 51 -14.08 41.75 -28.08
N GLN A 52 -13.72 40.54 -28.52
CA GLN A 52 -13.62 40.20 -29.95
C GLN A 52 -14.03 38.74 -30.19
N LEU A 53 -15.13 38.56 -30.95
CA LEU A 53 -15.63 37.34 -31.60
C LEU A 53 -15.87 36.08 -30.71
N SER A 54 -17.03 35.45 -30.90
CA SER A 54 -17.54 34.41 -30.00
C SER A 54 -16.87 33.05 -30.19
N VAL A 55 -15.74 32.83 -29.50
CA VAL A 55 -15.18 31.49 -29.26
C VAL A 55 -15.42 31.13 -27.79
N LYS A 56 -16.04 29.97 -27.55
CA LYS A 56 -16.41 29.47 -26.22
C LYS A 56 -15.16 28.92 -25.55
N HIS A 57 -14.59 29.64 -24.57
CA HIS A 57 -13.40 29.17 -23.85
C HIS A 57 -13.74 27.94 -23.00
N GLN A 58 -13.39 26.76 -23.55
CA GLN A 58 -13.88 25.45 -23.13
C GLN A 58 -13.31 24.96 -21.79
N GLN A 59 -12.16 25.51 -21.38
CA GLN A 59 -11.35 25.06 -20.24
C GLN A 59 -11.24 26.14 -19.15
N ALA A 60 -12.19 27.09 -19.10
CA ALA A 60 -12.25 28.07 -18.02
C ALA A 60 -12.34 27.38 -16.64
N VAL A 61 -11.68 27.97 -15.63
CA VAL A 61 -11.74 27.52 -14.23
C VAL A 61 -13.19 27.46 -13.73
N ASP A 62 -13.65 26.28 -13.35
CA ASP A 62 -14.98 26.06 -12.76
C ASP A 62 -14.91 26.18 -11.24
N GLU A 63 -15.33 27.33 -10.69
CA GLU A 63 -15.36 27.59 -9.25
C GLU A 63 -16.21 26.59 -8.43
N THR A 64 -17.08 25.80 -9.08
CA THR A 64 -17.83 24.73 -8.40
C THR A 64 -17.00 23.48 -8.10
N LEU A 65 -15.81 23.37 -8.71
CA LEU A 65 -14.85 22.29 -8.50
C LEU A 65 -13.77 22.70 -7.48
N THR A 66 -13.66 21.94 -6.40
CA THR A 66 -12.65 22.16 -5.34
C THR A 66 -11.60 21.05 -5.34
N PRO A 67 -10.37 21.30 -4.82
CA PRO A 67 -9.33 20.28 -4.72
C PRO A 67 -9.76 19.05 -3.92
N TRP A 68 -9.22 17.87 -4.25
CA TRP A 68 -9.47 16.64 -3.49
C TRP A 68 -8.33 15.62 -3.59
N THR A 69 -8.24 14.76 -2.59
CA THR A 69 -7.29 13.64 -2.52
C THR A 69 -7.97 12.30 -2.84
N TRP A 70 -7.41 11.50 -3.76
CA TRP A 70 -7.89 10.11 -3.97
C TRP A 70 -7.35 9.17 -2.89
N ASN A 71 -8.17 8.25 -2.37
CA ASN A 71 -7.82 7.45 -1.20
C ASN A 71 -6.76 6.35 -1.45
N ASN A 72 -6.61 5.90 -2.70
CA ASN A 72 -5.77 4.74 -3.05
C ASN A 72 -4.28 5.09 -3.21
N ASN A 73 -3.95 6.29 -3.69
CA ASN A 73 -2.58 6.80 -3.88
C ASN A 73 -2.27 8.06 -3.04
N ASN A 74 -3.29 8.64 -2.40
CA ASN A 74 -3.23 9.92 -1.68
C ASN A 74 -2.69 11.10 -2.52
N PHE A 75 -2.83 11.03 -3.85
CA PHE A 75 -2.51 12.15 -4.73
C PHE A 75 -3.59 13.24 -4.63
N SER A 76 -3.14 14.48 -4.50
CA SER A 76 -3.96 15.70 -4.55
C SER A 76 -3.45 16.65 -5.63
N SER A 77 -2.13 16.82 -5.74
CA SER A 77 -1.51 17.61 -6.80
C SER A 77 -0.08 17.17 -7.12
N LEU A 78 0.33 17.45 -8.36
CA LEU A 78 1.71 17.32 -8.85
C LEU A 78 2.43 18.67 -8.69
N LYS A 79 3.59 18.68 -8.03
CA LYS A 79 4.53 19.82 -8.03
C LYS A 79 5.25 19.86 -9.38
N ILE A 80 4.90 20.81 -10.25
CA ILE A 80 5.46 20.94 -11.61
C ILE A 80 6.76 21.74 -11.57
N THR A 81 7.83 21.18 -12.14
CA THR A 81 9.15 21.81 -12.24
C THR A 81 9.52 22.18 -13.68
N GLY A 82 10.70 22.79 -13.89
CA GLY A 82 11.20 23.15 -15.22
C GLY A 82 10.78 24.55 -15.66
N GLU A 83 10.60 24.76 -16.97
CA GLU A 83 10.43 26.10 -17.57
C GLU A 83 9.10 26.78 -17.22
N ASN A 84 8.03 25.99 -17.10
CA ASN A 84 6.68 26.46 -16.78
C ASN A 84 6.23 25.81 -15.47
N PRO A 85 6.81 26.18 -14.31
CA PRO A 85 6.50 25.56 -13.03
C PRO A 85 5.07 25.86 -12.55
N GLY A 86 4.67 25.24 -11.45
CA GLY A 86 3.35 25.40 -10.85
C GLY A 86 2.80 24.09 -10.32
N SER A 87 1.50 23.84 -10.51
CA SER A 87 0.86 22.61 -10.04
C SER A 87 -0.21 22.08 -10.99
N PHE A 88 -0.40 20.76 -11.01
CA PHE A 88 -1.59 20.11 -11.55
C PHE A 88 -2.34 19.44 -10.39
N GLY A 89 -3.47 20.02 -9.98
CA GLY A 89 -4.29 19.51 -8.87
C GLY A 89 -5.55 18.81 -9.35
N LEU A 90 -5.97 17.74 -8.66
CA LEU A 90 -7.27 17.12 -8.90
C LEU A 90 -8.37 18.04 -8.35
N VAL A 91 -9.45 18.27 -9.11
CA VAL A 91 -10.63 19.02 -8.63
C VAL A 91 -11.93 18.24 -8.90
N ARG A 92 -12.91 18.37 -8.00
CA ARG A 92 -14.21 17.66 -8.08
C ARG A 92 -15.40 18.50 -7.63
N SER A 93 -16.59 18.12 -8.07
CA SER A 93 -17.85 18.58 -7.47
C SER A 93 -18.06 17.97 -6.08
N GLN A 94 -18.60 18.79 -5.16
CA GLN A 94 -18.95 18.42 -3.78
C GLN A 94 -20.48 18.36 -3.62
N ASN A 95 -21.15 17.61 -4.49
CA ASN A 95 -22.61 17.48 -4.49
C ASN A 95 -23.08 16.33 -3.59
N ASP A 96 -23.63 16.65 -2.41
CA ASP A 96 -24.00 15.68 -1.38
C ASP A 96 -25.25 14.82 -1.71
N ASN A 97 -26.10 15.24 -2.65
CA ASN A 97 -27.35 14.55 -3.01
C ASN A 97 -27.15 13.34 -3.94
N LEU A 98 -26.08 12.56 -3.75
CA LEU A 98 -25.80 11.33 -4.49
C LEU A 98 -26.52 10.14 -3.85
N ASN A 99 -27.51 9.57 -4.56
CA ASN A 99 -28.23 8.37 -4.11
C ASN A 99 -28.09 7.23 -5.11
N ILE A 100 -27.00 6.46 -5.01
CA ILE A 100 -26.73 5.29 -5.85
C ILE A 100 -27.80 4.20 -5.68
N SER A 101 -28.50 4.12 -4.55
CA SER A 101 -29.60 3.16 -4.35
C SER A 101 -30.80 3.36 -5.30
N SER A 102 -30.85 4.49 -6.02
CA SER A 102 -31.80 4.70 -7.13
C SER A 102 -31.53 3.81 -8.35
N VAL A 103 -30.32 3.25 -8.49
CA VAL A 103 -29.96 2.28 -9.51
C VAL A 103 -30.23 0.87 -8.98
N THR A 104 -31.29 0.24 -9.48
CA THR A 104 -31.70 -1.10 -9.08
C THR A 104 -30.94 -2.18 -9.86
N LYS A 105 -30.50 -3.24 -9.16
CA LYS A 105 -30.05 -4.49 -9.78
C LYS A 105 -31.24 -5.43 -9.87
N ASN A 106 -31.73 -5.72 -11.07
CA ASN A 106 -32.72 -6.77 -11.26
C ASN A 106 -32.03 -8.14 -11.14
N SER A 107 -32.76 -9.18 -10.76
CA SER A 107 -32.18 -10.54 -10.62
C SER A 107 -31.60 -11.11 -11.92
N SER A 108 -32.06 -10.61 -13.08
CA SER A 108 -31.52 -10.92 -14.42
C SER A 108 -30.26 -10.16 -14.79
N ASP A 109 -29.88 -9.13 -14.04
CA ASP A 109 -28.76 -8.27 -14.36
C ASP A 109 -27.47 -8.83 -13.76
N ASP A 110 -26.47 -9.10 -14.60
CA ASP A 110 -25.13 -9.40 -14.12
C ASP A 110 -24.49 -8.17 -13.46
N ASN A 111 -23.28 -8.32 -12.91
CA ASN A 111 -22.63 -7.18 -12.25
C ASN A 111 -22.25 -6.09 -13.26
N LEU A 112 -21.80 -6.46 -14.46
CA LEU A 112 -21.39 -5.51 -15.50
C LEU A 112 -22.55 -4.61 -15.97
N LYS A 113 -23.74 -5.17 -16.21
CA LYS A 113 -24.92 -4.40 -16.61
C LYS A 113 -25.39 -3.44 -15.51
N TYR A 114 -25.36 -3.87 -14.25
CA TYR A 114 -25.62 -2.98 -13.11
C TYR A 114 -24.58 -1.85 -13.03
N LEU A 115 -23.29 -2.14 -13.18
CA LEU A 115 -22.24 -1.12 -13.14
C LEU A 115 -22.30 -0.12 -14.29
N ASN A 116 -22.60 -0.57 -15.51
CA ASN A 116 -22.80 0.33 -16.65
C ASN A 116 -24.01 1.27 -16.43
N ALA A 117 -25.01 0.85 -15.65
CA ALA A 117 -26.10 1.73 -15.22
C ALA A 117 -25.67 2.71 -14.10
N VAL A 118 -24.84 2.28 -13.15
CA VAL A 118 -24.27 3.14 -12.10
C VAL A 118 -23.33 4.20 -12.69
N GLU A 119 -22.39 3.82 -13.56
CA GLU A 119 -21.45 4.75 -14.22
C GLU A 119 -22.22 5.84 -14.98
N LYS A 120 -23.25 5.45 -15.74
CA LYS A 120 -24.15 6.38 -16.45
C LYS A 120 -24.96 7.29 -15.53
N TYR A 121 -25.34 6.82 -14.33
CA TYR A 121 -25.95 7.66 -13.30
C TYR A 121 -24.94 8.68 -12.76
N LEU A 122 -23.72 8.24 -12.44
CA LEU A 122 -22.65 9.07 -11.91
C LEU A 122 -22.14 10.10 -12.94
N ASP A 123 -22.12 9.78 -14.24
CA ASP A 123 -21.90 10.72 -15.35
C ASP A 123 -22.85 11.93 -15.34
N GLY A 124 -24.11 11.69 -14.94
CA GLY A 124 -25.12 12.75 -14.81
C GLY A 124 -25.00 13.57 -13.53
N GLN A 125 -24.23 13.12 -12.54
CA GLN A 125 -24.18 13.73 -11.19
C GLN A 125 -22.81 14.33 -10.84
N GLN A 126 -21.70 13.64 -11.11
CA GLN A 126 -20.38 14.02 -10.62
C GLN A 126 -19.50 14.62 -11.72
N ASN A 127 -18.83 15.73 -11.42
CA ASN A 127 -17.87 16.38 -12.32
C ASN A 127 -16.47 16.39 -11.69
N PHE A 128 -15.46 16.13 -12.52
CA PHE A 128 -14.06 16.04 -12.14
C PHE A 128 -13.18 16.66 -13.24
N ALA A 129 -12.06 17.24 -12.85
CA ALA A 129 -11.05 17.78 -13.77
C ALA A 129 -9.66 17.73 -13.13
N ILE A 130 -8.63 18.01 -13.93
CA ILE A 130 -7.35 18.50 -13.41
C ILE A 130 -7.23 20.00 -13.67
N ARG A 131 -6.89 20.75 -12.63
CA ARG A 131 -6.71 22.20 -12.67
C ARG A 131 -5.23 22.53 -12.75
N ARG A 132 -4.86 23.37 -13.72
CA ARG A 132 -3.51 23.93 -13.81
C ARG A 132 -3.41 25.16 -12.92
N TYR A 133 -2.35 25.23 -12.13
CA TYR A 133 -2.01 26.39 -11.31
C TYR A 133 -0.64 26.94 -11.72
N ASP A 134 -0.45 28.26 -11.60
CA ASP A 134 0.85 28.92 -11.77
C ASP A 134 1.81 28.63 -10.60
N ASN A 135 3.01 29.23 -10.61
CA ASN A 135 4.01 29.01 -9.57
C ASN A 135 3.60 29.56 -8.18
N ASN A 136 2.67 30.53 -8.14
CA ASN A 136 2.11 31.09 -6.91
C ASN A 136 0.85 30.36 -6.42
N GLY A 137 0.44 29.29 -7.13
CA GLY A 137 -0.73 28.49 -6.79
C GLY A 137 -2.06 29.11 -7.23
N ARG A 138 -2.05 30.06 -8.16
CA ARG A 138 -3.28 30.63 -8.75
C ARG A 138 -3.77 29.75 -9.89
N ALA A 139 -5.08 29.50 -9.93
CA ALA A 139 -5.70 28.70 -10.98
C ALA A 139 -5.62 29.40 -12.35
N LEU A 140 -5.28 28.64 -13.40
CA LEU A 140 -5.21 29.11 -14.78
C LEU A 140 -6.37 28.57 -15.63
N TYR A 141 -6.56 27.24 -15.68
CA TYR A 141 -7.58 26.56 -16.46
C TYR A 141 -7.86 25.13 -15.97
N ASP A 142 -8.99 24.57 -16.38
CA ASP A 142 -9.46 23.22 -16.06
C ASP A 142 -9.51 22.30 -17.29
N ILE A 143 -8.82 21.17 -17.21
CA ILE A 143 -8.92 20.09 -18.19
C ILE A 143 -10.00 19.11 -17.71
N ASN A 144 -11.26 19.39 -18.05
CA ASN A 144 -12.42 18.56 -17.73
C ASN A 144 -12.85 17.74 -18.96
N LEU A 145 -12.44 16.47 -19.03
CA LEU A 145 -12.68 15.60 -20.20
C LEU A 145 -14.18 15.49 -20.56
N ALA A 146 -15.07 15.47 -19.57
CA ALA A 146 -16.52 15.37 -19.78
C ALA A 146 -17.16 16.66 -20.33
N LYS A 147 -16.48 17.81 -20.22
CA LYS A 147 -16.93 19.11 -20.75
C LYS A 147 -16.21 19.56 -22.01
N MET A 148 -15.15 18.87 -22.44
CA MET A 148 -14.44 19.19 -23.68
C MET A 148 -15.26 18.77 -24.90
N GLU A 149 -15.83 19.76 -25.58
CA GLU A 149 -16.64 19.63 -26.80
C GLU A 149 -15.77 19.34 -28.03
N ASN A 150 -14.60 19.97 -28.12
CA ASN A 150 -13.62 19.80 -29.19
C ASN A 150 -12.21 19.47 -28.63
N PRO A 151 -11.98 18.27 -28.09
CA PRO A 151 -10.63 17.79 -27.77
C PRO A 151 -9.83 17.54 -29.06
N SER A 152 -8.53 17.83 -29.04
CA SER A 152 -7.64 17.56 -30.18
C SER A 152 -6.36 16.85 -29.75
N THR A 153 -5.90 15.90 -30.55
CA THR A 153 -4.52 15.41 -30.48
C THR A 153 -3.54 16.44 -31.05
N VAL A 154 -2.28 16.33 -30.65
CA VAL A 154 -1.17 17.17 -31.14
C VAL A 154 -0.75 16.77 -32.56
N GLN A 155 -0.46 17.75 -33.40
CA GLN A 155 0.23 17.53 -34.69
C GLN A 155 1.69 17.15 -34.41
N ARG A 156 2.23 16.22 -35.19
CA ARG A 156 3.60 15.73 -35.00
C ARG A 156 4.42 15.92 -36.27
N GLY A 157 5.71 16.21 -36.11
CA GLY A 157 6.71 16.17 -37.17
C GLY A 157 7.00 14.74 -37.63
N LEU A 158 7.84 14.61 -38.67
CA LEU A 158 8.21 13.31 -39.27
C LEU A 158 8.90 12.33 -38.29
N ASN A 159 9.50 12.85 -37.22
CA ASN A 159 10.13 12.09 -36.14
C ASN A 159 9.18 11.81 -34.95
N GLY A 160 7.90 12.17 -35.03
CA GLY A 160 6.92 12.03 -33.95
C GLY A 160 6.90 13.17 -32.91
N GLU A 161 7.83 14.14 -32.98
CA GLU A 161 7.89 15.28 -32.05
C GLU A 161 6.66 16.19 -32.22
N PRO A 162 6.01 16.67 -31.15
CA PRO A 162 4.90 17.62 -31.26
C PRO A 162 5.33 18.93 -31.95
N ILE A 163 4.48 19.46 -32.83
CA ILE A 163 4.63 20.81 -33.37
C ILE A 163 4.24 21.80 -32.26
N PHE A 164 5.19 22.63 -31.83
CA PHE A 164 5.03 23.56 -30.72
C PHE A 164 5.72 24.90 -31.00
N ASP A 165 5.05 26.00 -30.68
CA ASP A 165 5.59 27.35 -30.61
C ASP A 165 5.28 27.91 -29.21
N PRO A 166 6.23 28.54 -28.48
CA PRO A 166 5.99 28.97 -27.10
C PRO A 166 4.83 29.95 -26.89
N PHE A 167 4.41 30.68 -27.93
CA PHE A 167 3.32 31.67 -27.85
C PHE A 167 2.03 31.16 -28.49
N LYS A 168 2.10 30.50 -29.66
CA LYS A 168 0.91 29.93 -30.34
C LYS A 168 0.46 28.61 -29.72
N GLY A 169 1.34 27.94 -28.97
CA GLY A 169 1.10 26.65 -28.34
C GLY A 169 1.28 25.47 -29.30
N PHE A 170 0.55 24.39 -29.04
CA PHE A 170 0.63 23.17 -29.82
C PHE A 170 -0.14 23.26 -31.14
N GLY A 171 0.43 22.71 -32.21
CA GLY A 171 -0.33 22.42 -33.43
C GLY A 171 -1.41 21.37 -33.13
N LEU A 172 -2.65 21.62 -33.50
CA LEU A 172 -3.80 20.76 -33.21
C LEU A 172 -4.27 20.02 -34.47
N THR A 173 -4.48 18.70 -34.40
CA THR A 173 -4.97 17.90 -35.54
C THR A 173 -6.44 18.15 -35.87
N GLY A 174 -7.23 18.66 -34.91
CA GLY A 174 -8.68 18.73 -34.98
C GLY A 174 -9.39 17.41 -34.67
N ASN A 175 -8.66 16.33 -34.40
CA ASN A 175 -9.22 15.00 -34.12
C ASN A 175 -9.17 14.68 -32.63
N ALA A 176 -10.27 14.16 -32.09
CA ALA A 176 -10.31 13.63 -30.72
C ALA A 176 -9.34 12.45 -30.54
N PRO A 177 -8.82 12.21 -29.32
CA PRO A 177 -8.04 11.02 -29.01
C PRO A 177 -8.78 9.70 -29.29
N THR A 178 -8.03 8.61 -29.43
CA THR A 178 -8.60 7.26 -29.54
C THR A 178 -9.45 6.92 -28.31
N ASP A 179 -10.56 6.20 -28.54
CA ASP A 179 -11.51 5.76 -27.50
C ASP A 179 -12.10 6.90 -26.62
N TRP A 180 -12.09 8.15 -27.10
CA TRP A 180 -12.54 9.33 -26.34
C TRP A 180 -13.91 9.15 -25.65
N ASN A 181 -14.87 8.47 -26.30
CA ASN A 181 -16.19 8.24 -25.74
C ASN A 181 -16.20 7.38 -24.47
N GLU A 182 -15.21 6.51 -24.29
CA GLU A 182 -15.08 5.61 -23.14
C GLU A 182 -14.22 6.25 -22.03
N ILE A 183 -13.31 7.16 -22.37
CA ILE A 183 -12.42 7.82 -21.40
C ILE A 183 -12.96 9.16 -20.89
N LYS A 184 -13.84 9.86 -21.63
CA LYS A 184 -14.34 11.20 -21.25
C LYS A 184 -15.14 11.24 -19.94
N GLY A 185 -15.78 10.13 -19.57
CA GLY A 185 -16.52 10.00 -18.30
C GLY A 185 -15.62 9.70 -17.10
N LYS A 186 -14.42 9.17 -17.34
CA LYS A 186 -13.49 8.73 -16.30
C LYS A 186 -12.96 9.91 -15.48
N VAL A 187 -12.54 9.59 -14.26
CA VAL A 187 -12.04 10.53 -13.26
C VAL A 187 -10.52 10.55 -13.30
N PRO A 188 -9.87 11.73 -13.45
CA PRO A 188 -8.43 11.84 -13.22
C PRO A 188 -8.11 11.69 -11.73
N VAL A 189 -7.14 10.84 -11.42
CA VAL A 189 -6.73 10.51 -10.05
C VAL A 189 -5.22 10.62 -9.79
N GLU A 190 -4.43 10.87 -10.83
CA GLU A 190 -2.99 11.13 -10.71
C GLU A 190 -2.46 11.86 -11.95
N VAL A 191 -1.45 12.72 -11.78
CA VAL A 191 -0.71 13.35 -12.87
C VAL A 191 0.79 13.22 -12.61
N VAL A 192 1.57 12.84 -13.62
CA VAL A 192 3.04 12.83 -13.58
C VAL A 192 3.61 13.54 -14.80
N GLN A 193 4.68 14.32 -14.63
CA GLN A 193 5.40 14.97 -15.73
C GLN A 193 6.49 14.03 -16.30
N SER A 194 6.81 14.20 -17.58
CA SER A 194 8.02 13.62 -18.15
C SER A 194 9.27 14.28 -17.54
N PRO A 195 10.34 13.54 -17.22
CA PRO A 195 11.56 14.13 -16.65
C PRO A 195 12.48 14.76 -17.70
N HIS A 196 12.29 14.48 -19.00
CA HIS A 196 13.19 14.94 -20.07
C HIS A 196 12.50 15.60 -21.27
N SER A 197 11.26 15.19 -21.61
CA SER A 197 10.50 15.80 -22.70
C SER A 197 9.68 16.98 -22.14
N PRO A 198 9.98 18.24 -22.52
CA PRO A 198 9.33 19.40 -21.96
C PRO A 198 7.85 19.43 -22.32
N ASN A 199 7.04 20.03 -21.44
CA ASN A 199 5.59 20.16 -21.59
C ASN A 199 4.81 18.83 -21.69
N LEU A 200 5.44 17.66 -21.57
CA LEU A 200 4.76 16.35 -21.64
C LEU A 200 4.37 15.84 -20.25
N TYR A 201 3.12 15.42 -20.11
CA TYR A 201 2.51 14.91 -18.88
C TYR A 201 1.68 13.65 -19.17
N PHE A 202 1.37 12.90 -18.12
CA PHE A 202 0.53 11.72 -18.17
C PHE A 202 -0.51 11.78 -17.06
N VAL A 203 -1.79 11.58 -17.39
CA VAL A 203 -2.90 11.53 -16.43
C VAL A 203 -3.43 10.11 -16.29
N LEU A 204 -3.65 9.67 -15.05
CA LEU A 204 -4.28 8.39 -14.73
C LEU A 204 -5.80 8.58 -14.58
N LEU A 205 -6.57 7.83 -15.35
CA LEU A 205 -8.02 7.85 -15.40
C LEU A 205 -8.62 6.54 -14.87
N VAL A 206 -9.64 6.64 -14.02
CA VAL A 206 -10.42 5.49 -13.51
C VAL A 206 -11.94 5.71 -13.66
N PRO A 207 -12.78 4.66 -13.72
CA PRO A 207 -14.23 4.82 -13.76
C PRO A 207 -14.76 5.48 -12.47
N LYS A 208 -15.90 6.19 -12.54
CA LYS A 208 -16.56 6.77 -11.35
C LYS A 208 -16.98 5.67 -10.36
N VAL A 209 -17.40 4.51 -10.86
CA VAL A 209 -17.67 3.28 -10.10
C VAL A 209 -16.50 2.90 -9.17
N ALA A 210 -15.25 3.14 -9.55
CA ALA A 210 -14.09 2.81 -8.72
C ALA A 210 -13.89 3.77 -7.52
N LEU A 211 -14.47 4.98 -7.56
CA LEU A 211 -14.50 5.91 -6.43
C LEU A 211 -15.66 5.59 -5.47
N GLU A 212 -16.79 5.14 -6.03
CA GLU A 212 -18.04 4.91 -5.30
C GLU A 212 -18.26 3.43 -4.93
N TYR A 213 -17.21 2.59 -5.03
CA TYR A 213 -17.26 1.13 -4.83
C TYR A 213 -17.97 0.72 -3.52
N HIS A 214 -17.64 1.35 -2.38
CA HIS A 214 -18.26 1.06 -1.08
C HIS A 214 -19.73 1.51 -0.95
N ASN A 215 -20.22 2.32 -1.90
CA ASN A 215 -21.58 2.86 -1.94
C ASN A 215 -22.47 2.09 -2.93
N LEU A 216 -21.95 1.03 -3.56
CA LEU A 216 -22.71 0.09 -4.39
C LEU A 216 -23.61 -0.80 -3.52
N ASN A 217 -24.59 -1.46 -4.15
CA ASN A 217 -25.54 -2.33 -3.45
C ASN A 217 -24.85 -3.49 -2.70
N ASN A 218 -25.24 -3.71 -1.45
CA ASN A 218 -24.67 -4.70 -0.52
C ASN A 218 -24.77 -6.17 -0.98
N GLN A 219 -25.62 -6.49 -1.97
CA GLN A 219 -25.69 -7.81 -2.61
C GLN A 219 -24.61 -8.01 -3.69
N VAL A 220 -24.02 -6.91 -4.16
CA VAL A 220 -22.99 -6.86 -5.21
C VAL A 220 -21.60 -6.72 -4.57
N VAL A 221 -21.44 -5.71 -3.71
CA VAL A 221 -20.24 -5.49 -2.91
C VAL A 221 -20.52 -5.91 -1.49
N LYS A 222 -19.85 -6.98 -1.04
CA LYS A 222 -20.05 -7.59 0.28
C LYS A 222 -18.73 -8.01 0.92
N GLU A 223 -18.80 -8.31 2.21
CA GLU A 223 -17.70 -8.87 2.99
C GLU A 223 -17.43 -10.33 2.61
N SER A 224 -16.21 -10.83 2.85
CA SER A 224 -15.86 -12.24 2.64
C SER A 224 -16.35 -13.14 3.79
N LEU A 225 -16.60 -12.56 4.97
CA LEU A 225 -17.14 -13.26 6.13
C LEU A 225 -18.66 -13.11 6.23
N GLU A 226 -19.39 -14.23 6.09
CA GLU A 226 -20.86 -14.25 6.19
C GLU A 226 -21.33 -14.19 7.66
N VAL A 227 -21.86 -13.04 8.08
CA VAL A 227 -22.55 -12.90 9.37
C VAL A 227 -24.03 -13.24 9.20
N LYS A 228 -24.44 -14.41 9.71
CA LYS A 228 -25.85 -14.82 9.70
C LYS A 228 -26.68 -13.86 10.56
N ALA A 229 -27.79 -13.36 10.02
CA ALA A 229 -28.77 -12.51 10.71
C ALA A 229 -29.66 -13.30 11.71
N THR A 230 -29.04 -14.09 12.60
CA THR A 230 -29.71 -14.85 13.66
C THR A 230 -29.42 -14.24 15.01
N GLN A 231 -30.44 -14.02 15.86
CA GLN A 231 -30.23 -13.50 17.23
C GLN A 231 -29.74 -14.58 18.22
N SER A 232 -29.55 -15.83 17.76
CA SER A 232 -29.01 -16.93 18.55
C SER A 232 -27.62 -16.63 19.13
N SER A 233 -27.21 -17.37 20.16
CA SER A 233 -25.87 -17.28 20.75
C SER A 233 -24.76 -17.29 19.69
N PHE A 234 -23.94 -16.24 19.66
CA PHE A 234 -22.80 -16.16 18.75
C PHE A 234 -21.73 -17.20 19.12
N ASN A 235 -21.34 -18.02 18.14
CA ASN A 235 -20.23 -18.97 18.25
C ASN A 235 -19.29 -18.80 17.05
N PRO A 236 -18.04 -18.31 17.24
CA PRO A 236 -17.10 -18.09 16.14
C PRO A 236 -16.59 -19.39 15.49
N THR A 237 -16.77 -20.54 16.14
CA THR A 237 -16.41 -21.87 15.60
C THR A 237 -17.46 -22.45 14.63
N GLN A 238 -18.61 -21.79 14.44
CA GLN A 238 -19.72 -22.34 13.66
C GLN A 238 -19.42 -22.56 12.16
N ARG A 239 -18.48 -21.80 11.58
CA ARG A 239 -17.98 -21.95 10.20
C ARG A 239 -16.67 -22.76 10.12
N LEU A 240 -16.12 -23.17 11.26
CA LEU A 240 -14.84 -23.85 11.35
C LEU A 240 -15.04 -25.37 11.22
N GLN A 241 -14.41 -25.98 10.21
CA GLN A 241 -14.26 -27.43 10.17
C GLN A 241 -13.18 -27.81 11.20
N LYS A 242 -13.49 -28.68 12.16
CA LYS A 242 -12.65 -28.86 13.37
C LYS A 242 -12.46 -30.30 13.83
N ASP A 243 -13.28 -31.23 13.34
CA ASP A 243 -13.19 -32.65 13.69
C ASP A 243 -11.91 -33.25 13.07
N SER A 244 -11.08 -33.88 13.91
CA SER A 244 -9.83 -34.52 13.51
C SER A 244 -10.02 -35.65 12.48
N PRO A 245 -9.10 -35.80 11.52
CA PRO A 245 -9.11 -36.95 10.62
C PRO A 245 -8.88 -38.25 11.42
N VAL A 246 -9.46 -39.33 10.93
CA VAL A 246 -9.41 -40.65 11.56
C VAL A 246 -8.62 -41.65 10.71
N LYS A 247 -8.10 -42.68 11.36
CA LYS A 247 -7.51 -43.85 10.71
C LYS A 247 -8.44 -44.45 9.66
N ASP A 248 -7.94 -44.67 8.45
CA ASP A 248 -8.68 -45.39 7.43
C ASP A 248 -8.36 -46.89 7.49
N SER A 249 -9.20 -47.65 8.18
CA SER A 249 -9.07 -49.10 8.28
C SER A 249 -9.07 -49.81 6.91
N SER A 250 -9.60 -49.19 5.85
CA SER A 250 -9.58 -49.76 4.49
C SER A 250 -8.22 -49.62 3.79
N LYS A 251 -7.39 -48.66 4.20
CA LYS A 251 -6.11 -48.28 3.57
C LYS A 251 -4.90 -48.50 4.48
N GLN A 252 -4.93 -49.48 5.38
CA GLN A 252 -3.80 -49.77 6.28
C GLN A 252 -2.54 -50.25 5.55
N GLY A 253 -2.66 -50.81 4.34
CA GLY A 253 -1.52 -51.07 3.44
C GLY A 253 -0.83 -49.81 2.91
N GLU A 254 -1.41 -48.62 3.12
CA GLU A 254 -0.80 -47.33 2.85
C GLU A 254 -0.04 -46.76 4.07
N LYS A 255 0.17 -47.53 5.15
CA LYS A 255 1.23 -47.20 6.11
C LYS A 255 2.61 -47.38 5.45
N LEU A 256 3.55 -46.49 5.76
CA LEU A 256 4.95 -46.69 5.37
C LEU A 256 5.54 -47.89 6.10
N SER A 257 6.51 -48.55 5.47
CA SER A 257 7.22 -49.70 6.02
C SER A 257 8.55 -49.28 6.64
N GLU A 258 9.00 -49.96 7.69
CA GLU A 258 10.39 -49.87 8.16
C GLU A 258 11.38 -50.41 7.11
N THR A 259 12.63 -49.96 7.19
CA THR A 259 13.75 -50.62 6.50
C THR A 259 14.08 -51.97 7.13
N THR A 260 14.57 -52.92 6.32
CA THR A 260 14.93 -54.27 6.77
C THR A 260 16.18 -54.27 7.64
N ALA A 261 17.18 -53.44 7.30
CA ALA A 261 18.43 -53.26 8.03
C ALA A 261 19.01 -51.86 7.82
N SER A 262 19.92 -51.44 8.69
CA SER A 262 20.77 -50.25 8.50
C SER A 262 21.96 -50.56 7.59
N SER A 263 22.47 -49.51 6.92
CA SER A 263 23.67 -49.57 6.10
C SER A 263 24.93 -49.54 6.96
N MET A 264 25.48 -50.71 7.32
CA MET A 264 26.71 -50.85 8.12
C MET A 264 28.02 -50.38 7.42
N SER A 265 27.96 -49.54 6.39
CA SER A 265 29.15 -49.07 5.67
C SER A 265 30.06 -48.24 6.59
N SER A 266 31.08 -48.92 7.16
CA SER A 266 31.99 -48.48 8.24
C SER A 266 31.34 -47.99 9.54
N GLY A 267 30.06 -48.31 9.80
CA GLY A 267 29.34 -47.80 10.97
C GLY A 267 29.73 -48.47 12.29
N MET A 268 30.02 -47.70 13.34
CA MET A 268 30.43 -48.23 14.65
C MET A 268 29.33 -48.20 15.73
N ALA A 269 28.37 -47.28 15.64
CA ALA A 269 27.28 -47.13 16.60
C ALA A 269 25.99 -47.85 16.19
N THR A 270 25.28 -48.37 17.20
CA THR A 270 24.02 -49.13 17.04
C THR A 270 22.97 -48.68 18.06
N SER A 271 21.69 -48.86 17.76
CA SER A 271 20.57 -48.59 18.68
C SER A 271 19.46 -49.61 18.46
N THR A 272 18.66 -49.88 19.49
CA THR A 272 17.51 -50.80 19.41
C THR A 272 16.21 -50.11 18.96
N ARG A 273 16.24 -48.78 18.79
CA ARG A 273 15.11 -47.97 18.33
C ARG A 273 14.54 -48.50 17.00
N ALA A 274 13.24 -48.28 16.79
CA ALA A 274 12.57 -48.53 15.51
C ALA A 274 13.39 -47.99 14.32
N LYS A 275 13.44 -48.73 13.21
CA LYS A 275 14.28 -48.34 12.06
C LYS A 275 13.62 -47.21 11.28
N ALA A 276 14.38 -46.56 10.39
CA ALA A 276 13.82 -45.56 9.48
C ALA A 276 12.68 -46.13 8.64
N LEU A 277 11.66 -45.31 8.37
CA LEU A 277 10.62 -45.65 7.39
C LEU A 277 11.14 -45.36 5.99
N LYS A 278 10.94 -46.28 5.05
CA LYS A 278 11.25 -46.05 3.64
C LYS A 278 10.07 -45.41 2.89
N VAL A 279 10.40 -44.49 1.98
CA VAL A 279 9.49 -43.86 1.02
C VAL A 279 10.03 -44.16 -0.37
N GLU A 280 9.45 -45.15 -1.04
CA GLU A 280 9.85 -45.59 -2.38
C GLU A 280 8.98 -44.92 -3.48
N VAL A 281 9.62 -44.35 -4.49
CA VAL A 281 8.94 -43.80 -5.68
C VAL A 281 9.64 -44.31 -6.94
N GLU A 282 8.89 -44.94 -7.83
CA GLU A 282 9.42 -45.56 -9.05
C GLU A 282 8.49 -45.33 -10.24
N ARG A 283 9.03 -44.78 -11.34
CA ARG A 283 8.22 -44.34 -12.49
C ARG A 283 7.40 -45.46 -13.15
N GLY A 284 7.95 -46.66 -13.29
CA GLY A 284 7.33 -47.74 -14.06
C GLY A 284 7.17 -47.43 -15.55
N SER A 285 6.40 -48.26 -16.25
CA SER A 285 6.06 -48.10 -17.68
C SER A 285 4.54 -48.03 -17.87
N GLN A 286 3.93 -46.98 -17.32
CA GLN A 286 2.49 -46.69 -17.40
C GLN A 286 2.27 -45.18 -17.59
N SER A 287 1.23 -44.79 -18.33
CA SER A 287 0.99 -43.38 -18.66
C SER A 287 0.39 -42.59 -17.49
N ASP A 288 -0.49 -43.20 -16.69
CA ASP A 288 -1.30 -42.55 -15.64
C ASP A 288 -1.07 -43.11 -14.22
N SER A 289 -0.03 -43.95 -14.06
CA SER A 289 0.33 -44.60 -12.79
C SER A 289 1.84 -44.70 -12.66
N LEU A 290 2.31 -44.65 -11.42
CA LEU A 290 3.67 -45.04 -11.04
C LEU A 290 3.72 -46.53 -10.66
N LEU A 291 4.92 -47.12 -10.61
CA LEU A 291 5.15 -48.46 -10.06
C LEU A 291 5.09 -48.45 -8.53
N LYS A 292 5.69 -47.42 -7.92
CA LYS A 292 5.59 -47.09 -6.48
C LYS A 292 5.38 -45.59 -6.33
N ASN A 293 4.56 -45.18 -5.37
CA ASN A 293 4.33 -43.77 -5.03
C ASN A 293 4.06 -43.62 -3.52
N ASP A 294 5.08 -43.87 -2.70
CA ASP A 294 4.91 -43.87 -1.24
C ASP A 294 4.59 -42.48 -0.65
N PHE A 295 4.77 -41.40 -1.41
CA PHE A 295 4.31 -40.07 -0.99
C PHE A 295 2.79 -39.89 -1.11
N ALA A 296 2.12 -40.62 -2.01
CA ALA A 296 0.65 -40.56 -2.16
C ALA A 296 -0.10 -41.42 -1.11
N LYS A 297 0.60 -42.34 -0.45
CA LYS A 297 0.04 -43.21 0.59
C LYS A 297 -0.61 -42.41 1.73
N LYS A 298 -1.90 -42.66 1.98
CA LYS A 298 -2.75 -41.90 2.89
C LYS A 298 -3.63 -42.82 3.75
N PRO A 299 -3.10 -43.43 4.83
CA PRO A 299 -3.83 -44.35 5.71
C PRO A 299 -4.78 -43.65 6.72
N LEU A 300 -5.13 -42.38 6.46
CA LEU A 300 -6.10 -41.58 7.21
C LEU A 300 -7.14 -41.00 6.24
N LYS A 301 -8.33 -40.70 6.77
CA LYS A 301 -9.43 -40.03 6.06
C LYS A 301 -10.10 -38.98 6.94
N HIS A 302 -10.89 -38.12 6.32
CA HIS A 302 -11.72 -37.12 7.00
C HIS A 302 -12.69 -37.80 7.97
N LYS A 303 -13.05 -37.11 9.07
CA LYS A 303 -14.13 -37.55 9.96
C LYS A 303 -15.43 -37.61 9.17
N ASN A 304 -16.24 -38.66 9.37
CA ASN A 304 -17.62 -38.68 8.89
C ASN A 304 -18.57 -38.39 10.07
N SER A 305 -19.16 -37.20 10.07
CA SER A 305 -20.07 -36.68 11.11
C SER A 305 -21.44 -36.37 10.45
N SER A 306 -22.08 -37.40 9.89
CA SER A 306 -23.25 -37.29 8.98
C SER A 306 -22.92 -36.61 7.64
N GLY A 307 -21.71 -36.85 7.14
CA GLY A 307 -21.05 -36.15 6.04
C GLY A 307 -19.56 -36.05 6.34
N GLU A 308 -18.70 -36.07 5.32
CA GLU A 308 -17.27 -35.84 5.54
C GLU A 308 -17.01 -34.40 6.01
N VAL A 309 -16.36 -34.24 7.15
CA VAL A 309 -15.86 -32.95 7.64
C VAL A 309 -14.60 -32.63 6.85
N LYS A 310 -14.76 -31.88 5.77
CA LYS A 310 -13.69 -31.42 4.87
C LYS A 310 -14.05 -30.05 4.29
N LEU A 311 -13.08 -29.39 3.67
CA LEU A 311 -13.29 -28.09 3.03
C LEU A 311 -14.03 -28.29 1.69
N GLU A 312 -15.26 -27.76 1.56
CA GLU A 312 -16.13 -27.88 0.38
C GLU A 312 -16.78 -26.53 0.08
N ALA A 313 -16.30 -25.83 -0.97
CA ALA A 313 -16.73 -24.46 -1.24
C ALA A 313 -18.25 -24.34 -1.47
N GLU A 314 -18.84 -25.30 -2.18
CA GLU A 314 -20.28 -25.34 -2.51
C GLU A 314 -21.20 -25.42 -1.28
N LYS A 315 -20.73 -26.04 -0.18
CA LYS A 315 -21.52 -26.19 1.06
C LYS A 315 -21.25 -25.08 2.06
N GLU A 316 -20.02 -24.62 2.15
CA GLU A 316 -19.58 -23.65 3.17
C GLU A 316 -19.90 -22.20 2.81
N PHE A 317 -19.93 -21.88 1.51
CA PHE A 317 -20.13 -20.52 0.98
C PHE A 317 -21.39 -20.43 0.11
N THR A 318 -22.56 -20.69 0.70
CA THR A 318 -23.87 -20.58 0.02
C THR A 318 -24.11 -19.19 -0.57
N GLU A 319 -23.63 -18.14 0.09
CA GLU A 319 -23.59 -16.77 -0.42
C GLU A 319 -22.15 -16.32 -0.73
N ALA A 320 -21.38 -17.15 -1.44
CA ALA A 320 -19.97 -16.91 -1.79
C ALA A 320 -19.67 -15.46 -2.22
N TRP A 321 -18.62 -14.89 -1.63
CA TRP A 321 -17.96 -13.67 -2.12
C TRP A 321 -17.36 -13.91 -3.52
N LYS A 322 -17.58 -12.98 -4.43
CA LYS A 322 -17.00 -12.97 -5.78
C LYS A 322 -16.55 -11.55 -6.11
N PRO A 323 -15.51 -11.40 -6.95
CA PRO A 323 -15.13 -10.10 -7.50
C PRO A 323 -16.30 -9.38 -8.19
N LEU A 324 -16.24 -8.06 -8.16
CA LEU A 324 -17.20 -7.18 -8.81
C LEU A 324 -17.22 -7.39 -10.34
N LEU A 325 -16.04 -7.50 -10.95
CA LEU A 325 -15.80 -7.91 -12.34
C LEU A 325 -14.57 -8.83 -12.41
N THR A 326 -14.59 -9.79 -13.33
CA THR A 326 -13.45 -10.66 -13.63
C THR A 326 -12.38 -9.94 -14.46
N THR A 327 -11.15 -10.46 -14.46
CA THR A 327 -10.05 -10.01 -15.34
C THR A 327 -10.51 -9.93 -16.81
N ASP A 328 -11.22 -10.94 -17.27
CA ASP A 328 -11.75 -11.04 -18.63
C ASP A 328 -12.87 -10.03 -18.94
N GLN A 329 -13.61 -9.55 -17.94
CA GLN A 329 -14.58 -8.48 -18.12
C GLN A 329 -13.89 -7.11 -18.20
N ILE A 330 -12.93 -6.82 -17.32
CA ILE A 330 -12.19 -5.55 -17.30
C ILE A 330 -11.37 -5.35 -18.57
N ALA A 331 -10.71 -6.41 -19.06
CA ALA A 331 -9.91 -6.37 -20.28
C ALA A 331 -10.73 -6.13 -21.56
N ARG A 332 -12.02 -6.52 -21.56
CA ARG A 332 -12.94 -6.28 -22.69
C ARG A 332 -13.66 -4.95 -22.57
N GLU A 333 -14.15 -4.62 -21.38
CA GLU A 333 -14.88 -3.38 -21.11
C GLU A 333 -13.90 -2.26 -20.79
N LYS A 334 -13.26 -1.70 -21.84
CA LYS A 334 -12.31 -0.57 -21.74
C LYS A 334 -12.79 0.56 -20.84
N GLY A 335 -14.10 0.86 -20.82
CA GLY A 335 -14.72 1.86 -19.95
C GLY A 335 -14.58 1.56 -18.45
N MET A 336 -14.54 0.28 -18.05
CA MET A 336 -14.41 -0.19 -16.66
C MET A 336 -12.95 -0.42 -16.21
N GLY A 337 -11.97 -0.35 -17.12
CA GLY A 337 -10.54 -0.39 -16.79
C GLY A 337 -9.96 0.98 -16.44
N ALA A 338 -8.76 1.00 -15.85
CA ALA A 338 -7.94 2.20 -15.76
C ALA A 338 -7.30 2.55 -17.12
N THR A 339 -6.91 3.80 -17.30
CA THR A 339 -6.33 4.29 -18.56
C THR A 339 -5.36 5.42 -18.29
N VAL A 340 -4.19 5.41 -18.94
CA VAL A 340 -3.25 6.54 -18.90
C VAL A 340 -3.37 7.30 -20.21
N VAL A 341 -3.45 8.62 -20.13
CA VAL A 341 -3.47 9.50 -21.30
C VAL A 341 -2.24 10.39 -21.25
N SER A 342 -1.40 10.34 -22.28
CA SER A 342 -0.33 11.32 -22.44
C SER A 342 -0.91 12.62 -23.02
N PHE A 343 -0.47 13.77 -22.51
CA PHE A 343 -0.93 15.08 -22.94
C PHE A 343 0.18 16.11 -22.81
N TYR A 344 0.03 17.21 -23.55
CA TYR A 344 0.99 18.30 -23.64
C TYR A 344 0.37 19.57 -23.04
N ASP A 345 1.14 20.29 -22.22
CA ASP A 345 0.69 21.47 -21.46
C ASP A 345 1.74 22.60 -21.45
N ALA A 346 1.37 23.77 -21.97
CA ALA A 346 2.20 24.97 -22.06
C ALA A 346 1.37 26.21 -21.68
N PRO A 347 1.30 26.58 -20.38
CA PRO A 347 0.23 27.40 -19.81
C PRO A 347 0.16 28.86 -20.26
N TYR A 348 1.24 29.41 -20.82
CA TYR A 348 1.33 30.80 -21.29
C TYR A 348 1.19 30.94 -22.81
N SER A 349 0.82 29.85 -23.49
CA SER A 349 0.63 29.79 -24.94
C SER A 349 -0.86 29.74 -25.30
N GLU A 350 -1.21 30.12 -26.53
CA GLU A 350 -2.61 30.17 -27.00
C GLU A 350 -3.26 28.78 -27.01
N ASN A 351 -2.68 27.82 -27.74
CA ASN A 351 -3.10 26.42 -27.71
C ASN A 351 -2.38 25.67 -26.58
N HIS A 352 -2.70 26.03 -25.33
CA HIS A 352 -1.99 25.58 -24.13
C HIS A 352 -2.08 24.08 -23.84
N THR A 353 -3.11 23.36 -24.33
CA THR A 353 -3.29 21.93 -24.04
C THR A 353 -3.59 21.12 -25.30
N ALA A 354 -2.88 20.01 -25.51
CA ALA A 354 -3.12 19.06 -26.60
C ALA A 354 -2.96 17.61 -26.12
N PHE A 355 -3.69 16.66 -26.69
CA PHE A 355 -3.60 15.24 -26.29
C PHE A 355 -2.57 14.45 -27.11
N GLY A 356 -1.99 13.41 -26.51
CA GLY A 356 -1.07 12.47 -27.12
C GLY A 356 -1.72 11.12 -27.41
N LEU A 357 -1.35 10.11 -26.63
CA LEU A 357 -1.83 8.72 -26.71
C LEU A 357 -2.77 8.37 -25.55
N VAL A 358 -3.59 7.34 -25.76
CA VAL A 358 -4.53 6.78 -24.78
C VAL A 358 -4.23 5.30 -24.63
N ASP A 359 -3.72 4.91 -23.46
CA ASP A 359 -3.24 3.56 -23.16
C ASP A 359 -4.08 2.93 -22.04
N HIS A 360 -4.89 1.91 -22.36
CA HIS A 360 -5.65 1.17 -21.36
C HIS A 360 -4.74 0.20 -20.60
N ILE A 361 -4.89 0.16 -19.27
CA ILE A 361 -4.09 -0.71 -18.41
C ILE A 361 -4.75 -2.10 -18.35
N ASP A 362 -4.60 -2.88 -19.42
CA ASP A 362 -5.21 -4.21 -19.53
C ASP A 362 -4.66 -5.17 -18.44
N PRO A 363 -5.50 -5.68 -17.51
CA PRO A 363 -5.05 -6.60 -16.46
C PRO A 363 -4.45 -7.90 -17.03
N LYS A 364 -4.82 -8.32 -18.25
CA LYS A 364 -4.19 -9.48 -18.90
C LYS A 364 -2.71 -9.28 -19.14
N LYS A 365 -2.23 -8.05 -19.35
CA LYS A 365 -0.80 -7.77 -19.56
C LYS A 365 0.06 -8.02 -18.32
N MET A 366 -0.56 -8.04 -17.13
CA MET A 366 0.05 -8.52 -15.89
C MET A 366 -0.04 -10.06 -15.79
N VAL A 367 -1.23 -10.63 -16.00
CA VAL A 367 -1.49 -12.08 -15.86
C VAL A 367 -0.72 -12.92 -16.91
N GLU A 368 -0.51 -12.40 -18.12
CA GLU A 368 0.32 -13.01 -19.17
C GLU A 368 1.78 -13.24 -18.75
N ASN A 369 2.27 -12.47 -17.77
CA ASN A 369 3.62 -12.53 -17.24
C ASN A 369 3.71 -13.18 -15.84
N TYR A 370 2.61 -13.76 -15.33
CA TYR A 370 2.64 -14.53 -14.10
C TYR A 370 3.44 -15.85 -14.25
N PRO A 371 4.18 -16.28 -13.22
CA PRO A 371 4.85 -17.57 -13.18
C PRO A 371 3.92 -18.75 -13.53
N PRO A 372 4.37 -19.77 -14.29
CA PRO A 372 3.52 -20.89 -14.70
C PRO A 372 2.83 -21.65 -13.56
N SER A 373 3.48 -21.74 -12.40
CA SER A 373 2.97 -22.27 -11.14
C SER A 373 1.67 -21.62 -10.66
N TRP A 374 1.46 -20.34 -10.96
CA TRP A 374 0.27 -19.57 -10.55
C TRP A 374 -1.00 -20.00 -11.29
N LYS A 375 -0.90 -20.90 -12.29
CA LYS A 375 -2.05 -21.59 -12.90
C LYS A 375 -2.60 -22.73 -12.02
N THR A 376 -1.82 -23.19 -11.03
CA THR A 376 -2.15 -24.27 -10.10
C THR A 376 -1.81 -23.90 -8.64
N PRO A 377 -2.34 -22.79 -8.09
CA PRO A 377 -1.91 -22.24 -6.79
C PRO A 377 -2.42 -23.03 -5.56
N LYS A 378 -3.37 -23.96 -5.76
CA LYS A 378 -3.77 -24.98 -4.77
C LYS A 378 -2.76 -26.13 -4.64
N TRP A 379 -1.65 -26.07 -5.38
CA TRP A 379 -0.56 -27.04 -5.39
C TRP A 379 0.78 -26.34 -5.21
N ASN A 380 1.80 -27.05 -4.76
CA ASN A 380 3.17 -26.55 -4.58
C ASN A 380 4.18 -27.63 -5.00
N HIS A 381 5.47 -27.31 -5.04
CA HIS A 381 6.51 -28.24 -5.49
C HIS A 381 6.73 -29.43 -4.54
N HIS A 382 6.16 -29.40 -3.34
CA HIS A 382 6.17 -30.55 -2.44
C HIS A 382 5.24 -31.67 -2.90
N GLY A 383 4.19 -31.35 -3.65
CA GLY A 383 3.36 -32.33 -4.32
C GLY A 383 2.39 -33.08 -3.40
N ILE A 384 2.11 -34.35 -3.73
CA ILE A 384 0.97 -35.10 -3.20
C ILE A 384 1.01 -35.32 -1.68
N TRP A 385 2.20 -35.49 -1.08
CA TRP A 385 2.31 -35.73 0.36
C TRP A 385 1.89 -34.49 1.15
N ASP A 386 2.22 -33.30 0.65
CA ASP A 386 1.88 -32.02 1.28
C ASP A 386 0.40 -31.71 1.11
N TYR A 387 -0.13 -31.93 -0.09
CA TYR A 387 -1.56 -31.84 -0.37
C TYR A 387 -2.37 -32.73 0.58
N ASN A 388 -2.01 -34.00 0.70
CA ASN A 388 -2.70 -34.97 1.56
C ASN A 388 -2.58 -34.60 3.05
N ALA A 389 -1.39 -34.17 3.50
CA ALA A 389 -1.17 -33.75 4.88
C ALA A 389 -1.99 -32.53 5.26
N ARG A 390 -1.91 -31.44 4.48
CA ARG A 390 -2.70 -30.22 4.71
C ARG A 390 -4.20 -30.50 4.62
N ASN A 391 -4.64 -31.25 3.62
CA ASN A 391 -6.07 -31.49 3.43
C ASN A 391 -6.67 -32.25 4.62
N LEU A 392 -6.02 -33.30 5.12
CA LEU A 392 -6.48 -34.05 6.30
C LEU A 392 -6.43 -33.22 7.59
N LEU A 393 -5.43 -32.34 7.74
CA LEU A 393 -5.37 -31.38 8.85
C LEU A 393 -6.35 -30.21 8.70
N LEU A 394 -7.28 -30.30 7.74
CA LEU A 394 -8.27 -29.28 7.40
C LEU A 394 -7.63 -27.90 7.12
N GLN A 395 -6.46 -27.87 6.50
CA GLN A 395 -5.75 -26.65 6.09
C GLN A 395 -5.92 -26.38 4.59
N THR A 396 -5.69 -25.14 4.18
CA THR A 396 -5.58 -24.77 2.76
C THR A 396 -4.32 -25.35 2.12
N THR A 397 -4.49 -25.91 0.92
CA THR A 397 -3.41 -26.53 0.12
C THR A 397 -2.78 -25.56 -0.87
N GLY A 398 -1.50 -25.78 -1.20
CA GLY A 398 -0.74 -24.99 -2.16
C GLY A 398 0.10 -23.90 -1.51
N PHE A 399 0.23 -22.77 -2.22
CA PHE A 399 0.98 -21.59 -1.77
C PHE A 399 0.17 -20.28 -1.84
N PHE A 400 -1.02 -20.30 -2.47
CA PHE A 400 -1.90 -19.14 -2.58
C PHE A 400 -3.35 -19.57 -2.76
N ASN A 401 -3.94 -20.21 -1.75
CA ASN A 401 -5.25 -20.84 -1.90
C ASN A 401 -6.41 -19.81 -2.01
N PRO A 402 -7.42 -20.02 -2.88
CA PRO A 402 -8.58 -19.12 -2.99
C PRO A 402 -9.38 -18.95 -1.70
N ARG A 403 -9.26 -19.87 -0.74
CA ARG A 403 -9.89 -19.75 0.58
C ARG A 403 -9.19 -18.73 1.48
N ARG A 404 -7.88 -18.49 1.31
CA ARG A 404 -7.16 -17.43 2.01
C ARG A 404 -7.24 -16.09 1.29
N HIS A 405 -7.08 -16.12 -0.04
CA HIS A 405 -6.90 -14.93 -0.86
C HIS A 405 -7.88 -14.87 -2.05
N PRO A 406 -9.22 -14.91 -1.81
CA PRO A 406 -10.21 -14.93 -2.89
C PRO A 406 -10.14 -13.71 -3.82
N GLU A 407 -9.52 -12.61 -3.37
CA GLU A 407 -9.43 -11.32 -4.08
C GLU A 407 -8.68 -11.41 -5.44
N TRP A 408 -7.88 -12.46 -5.66
CA TRP A 408 -7.17 -12.71 -6.93
C TRP A 408 -7.75 -13.87 -7.76
N PHE A 409 -8.96 -14.33 -7.46
CA PHE A 409 -9.62 -15.39 -8.22
C PHE A 409 -10.93 -14.89 -8.83
N ASP A 410 -11.09 -15.01 -10.14
CA ASP A 410 -12.27 -14.52 -10.88
C ASP A 410 -13.60 -15.11 -10.37
N GLU A 411 -13.58 -16.32 -9.79
CA GLU A 411 -14.75 -16.95 -9.17
C GLU A 411 -14.80 -16.81 -7.63
N GLY A 412 -13.82 -16.14 -7.02
CA GLY A 412 -13.74 -15.86 -5.58
C GLY A 412 -13.89 -17.10 -4.71
N GLN A 413 -14.78 -17.01 -3.72
CA GLN A 413 -15.06 -18.08 -2.77
C GLN A 413 -15.73 -19.32 -3.38
N ALA A 414 -16.24 -19.26 -4.63
CA ALA A 414 -16.74 -20.46 -5.30
C ALA A 414 -15.63 -21.49 -5.59
N LYS A 415 -14.35 -21.14 -5.42
CA LYS A 415 -13.20 -22.06 -5.46
C LYS A 415 -12.46 -22.20 -4.11
N ALA A 416 -13.03 -21.71 -3.01
CA ALA A 416 -12.41 -21.65 -1.66
C ALA A 416 -12.35 -23.00 -0.93
N ASP A 417 -11.74 -23.98 -1.59
CA ASP A 417 -11.46 -25.33 -1.10
C ASP A 417 -10.14 -25.87 -1.69
N ASN A 418 -9.83 -27.13 -1.41
CA ASN A 418 -8.65 -27.81 -1.95
C ASN A 418 -8.93 -28.58 -3.26
N THR A 419 -10.18 -28.60 -3.76
CA THR A 419 -10.57 -29.45 -4.90
C THR A 419 -9.96 -28.96 -6.22
N SER A 420 -9.76 -29.90 -7.14
CA SER A 420 -9.22 -29.66 -8.50
C SER A 420 -7.93 -28.83 -8.56
N PRO A 421 -6.84 -29.24 -7.88
CA PRO A 421 -5.61 -28.43 -7.74
C PRO A 421 -4.74 -28.35 -9.02
N GLY A 422 -5.22 -28.83 -10.17
CA GLY A 422 -4.41 -29.05 -11.38
C GLY A 422 -3.59 -30.35 -11.37
N PHE A 423 -3.81 -31.20 -10.36
CA PHE A 423 -3.19 -32.51 -10.22
C PHE A 423 -4.25 -33.52 -9.76
N LYS A 424 -4.05 -34.79 -10.10
CA LYS A 424 -4.91 -35.90 -9.68
C LYS A 424 -4.66 -36.21 -8.20
N VAL A 425 -5.72 -36.28 -7.41
CA VAL A 425 -5.67 -36.44 -5.95
C VAL A 425 -6.83 -37.32 -5.48
N GLY A 426 -6.57 -38.22 -4.53
CA GLY A 426 -7.59 -39.05 -3.92
C GLY A 426 -8.15 -40.16 -4.82
N ASP A 427 -7.38 -40.67 -5.78
CA ASP A 427 -7.79 -41.85 -6.55
C ASP A 427 -7.96 -43.10 -5.66
N THR A 428 -8.75 -44.05 -6.16
CA THR A 428 -8.83 -45.42 -5.65
C THR A 428 -7.46 -46.09 -5.51
N ASP A 429 -6.57 -45.94 -6.50
CA ASP A 429 -5.17 -46.35 -6.44
C ASP A 429 -4.26 -45.12 -6.26
N HIS A 430 -3.65 -44.96 -5.08
CA HIS A 430 -2.75 -43.86 -4.75
C HIS A 430 -1.56 -43.73 -5.71
N LYS A 431 -1.15 -44.78 -6.43
CA LYS A 431 -0.08 -44.69 -7.44
C LYS A 431 -0.46 -43.86 -8.67
N LYS A 432 -1.74 -43.51 -8.82
CA LYS A 432 -2.26 -42.60 -9.86
C LYS A 432 -2.39 -41.15 -9.40
N ASP A 433 -2.17 -40.85 -8.11
CA ASP A 433 -2.17 -39.48 -7.61
C ASP A 433 -0.86 -38.74 -7.95
N GLY A 434 -0.94 -37.41 -8.01
CA GLY A 434 0.17 -36.51 -8.33
C GLY A 434 0.46 -36.33 -9.83
N PHE A 435 -0.33 -36.93 -10.72
CA PHE A 435 -0.25 -36.67 -12.17
C PHE A 435 -0.95 -35.34 -12.54
N LYS A 436 -0.34 -34.55 -13.41
CA LYS A 436 -0.89 -33.26 -13.90
C LYS A 436 -2.25 -33.44 -14.59
N LYS A 437 -3.19 -32.53 -14.31
CA LYS A 437 -4.56 -32.48 -14.83
C LYS A 437 -4.97 -31.03 -15.08
N ASN A 438 -6.10 -30.81 -15.75
CA ASN A 438 -6.66 -29.47 -15.91
C ASN A 438 -6.96 -28.82 -14.54
N SER A 439 -6.57 -27.55 -14.39
CA SER A 439 -6.94 -26.64 -13.29
C SER A 439 -8.01 -25.68 -13.78
N SER A 440 -8.90 -25.26 -12.88
CA SER A 440 -9.90 -24.20 -13.11
C SER A 440 -9.84 -23.13 -12.00
N SER A 441 -8.65 -22.90 -11.43
CA SER A 441 -8.44 -21.98 -10.31
C SER A 441 -7.08 -21.26 -10.39
N PRO A 442 -6.73 -20.59 -11.50
CA PRO A 442 -5.49 -19.80 -11.61
C PRO A 442 -5.57 -18.51 -10.78
N ILE A 443 -4.42 -17.96 -10.38
CA ILE A 443 -4.32 -16.57 -9.91
C ILE A 443 -4.58 -15.64 -11.11
N ALA A 444 -5.48 -14.68 -10.91
CA ALA A 444 -5.91 -13.68 -11.87
C ALA A 444 -5.72 -12.26 -11.29
N LEU A 445 -6.33 -11.25 -11.92
CA LEU A 445 -6.37 -9.87 -11.43
C LEU A 445 -7.80 -9.29 -11.58
N PRO A 446 -8.74 -9.71 -10.72
CA PRO A 446 -10.14 -9.23 -10.74
C PRO A 446 -10.26 -7.78 -10.25
N PHE A 447 -11.45 -7.18 -10.31
CA PHE A 447 -11.68 -5.75 -10.06
C PHE A 447 -11.02 -5.20 -8.79
N GLU A 448 -11.17 -5.90 -7.67
CA GLU A 448 -10.68 -5.44 -6.37
C GLU A 448 -9.16 -5.36 -6.34
N ALA A 449 -8.49 -6.45 -6.71
CA ALA A 449 -7.03 -6.52 -6.80
C ALA A 449 -6.46 -5.64 -7.93
N TYR A 450 -7.20 -5.51 -9.04
CA TYR A 450 -6.83 -4.66 -10.17
C TYR A 450 -6.75 -3.20 -9.73
N PHE A 451 -7.84 -2.62 -9.19
CA PHE A 451 -7.85 -1.21 -8.77
C PHE A 451 -6.96 -0.93 -7.55
N ALA A 452 -6.70 -1.93 -6.70
CA ALA A 452 -5.63 -1.80 -5.71
C ALA A 452 -4.25 -1.57 -6.37
N ASN A 453 -3.97 -2.23 -7.50
CA ASN A 453 -2.76 -2.05 -8.32
C ASN A 453 -2.77 -0.79 -9.22
N ILE A 454 -3.73 0.14 -9.08
CA ILE A 454 -3.79 1.38 -9.85
C ILE A 454 -3.41 2.60 -8.99
N GLY A 455 -2.32 3.27 -9.34
CA GLY A 455 -1.78 4.45 -8.65
C GLY A 455 -0.24 4.47 -8.59
N ASN A 456 0.31 5.54 -8.04
CA ASN A 456 1.75 5.80 -7.87
C ASN A 456 2.52 5.63 -9.19
N MET A 457 2.26 6.56 -10.11
CA MET A 457 2.91 6.66 -11.39
C MET A 457 4.28 7.34 -11.29
N VAL A 458 5.27 6.83 -12.03
CA VAL A 458 6.57 7.49 -12.19
C VAL A 458 7.06 7.38 -13.63
N ALA A 459 7.53 8.50 -14.19
CA ALA A 459 8.14 8.55 -15.52
C ALA A 459 9.67 8.47 -15.41
N ILE A 460 10.28 7.50 -16.09
CA ILE A 460 11.73 7.24 -16.10
C ILE A 460 12.15 6.94 -17.53
N GLY A 461 13.04 7.77 -18.09
CA GLY A 461 13.36 7.72 -19.51
C GLY A 461 12.08 7.76 -20.36
N ASN A 462 11.97 6.88 -21.35
CA ASN A 462 10.78 6.80 -22.22
C ASN A 462 9.71 5.83 -21.67
N SER A 463 9.65 5.58 -20.36
CA SER A 463 8.67 4.66 -19.76
C SER A 463 7.93 5.31 -18.60
N VAL A 464 6.63 5.06 -18.53
CA VAL A 464 5.78 5.40 -17.38
C VAL A 464 5.40 4.11 -16.67
N PHE A 465 5.70 4.04 -15.38
CA PHE A 465 5.44 2.87 -14.53
C PHE A 465 4.28 3.17 -13.59
N ILE A 466 3.47 2.16 -13.26
CA ILE A 466 2.38 2.23 -12.29
C ILE A 466 2.63 1.12 -11.26
N PHE A 467 3.01 1.51 -10.04
CA PHE A 467 3.32 0.56 -8.97
C PHE A 467 2.09 0.11 -8.18
N GLY A 468 0.98 0.86 -8.30
CA GLY A 468 -0.26 0.61 -7.57
C GLY A 468 -0.35 1.41 -6.28
N GLY A 469 -1.45 1.22 -5.55
CA GLY A 469 -1.79 1.99 -4.36
C GLY A 469 -1.79 1.17 -3.07
N ASN A 470 -2.43 1.74 -2.05
CA ASN A 470 -2.61 1.13 -0.73
C ASN A 470 -3.80 0.12 -0.68
N GLY A 471 -4.67 0.12 -1.69
CA GLY A 471 -5.82 -0.78 -1.82
C GLY A 471 -7.13 -0.25 -1.23
N HIS A 472 -7.15 0.94 -0.61
CA HIS A 472 -8.35 1.49 0.02
C HIS A 472 -9.49 1.83 -0.96
N ALA A 473 -9.26 1.87 -2.27
CA ALA A 473 -10.36 1.99 -3.25
C ALA A 473 -11.36 0.82 -3.19
N THR A 474 -10.88 -0.40 -2.95
CA THR A 474 -11.66 -1.65 -3.06
C THR A 474 -11.64 -2.50 -1.80
N LYS A 475 -10.84 -2.12 -0.79
CA LYS A 475 -10.77 -2.77 0.51
C LYS A 475 -12.13 -2.77 1.25
N MET A 476 -12.56 -3.94 1.69
CA MET A 476 -13.62 -4.15 2.69
C MET A 476 -12.98 -4.51 4.05
N PHE A 477 -13.76 -4.69 5.12
CA PHE A 477 -13.19 -5.02 6.44
C PHE A 477 -12.52 -6.40 6.45
N THR A 478 -13.05 -7.36 5.68
CA THR A 478 -12.59 -8.75 5.62
C THR A 478 -11.94 -9.12 4.27
N THR A 479 -11.58 -8.12 3.45
CA THR A 479 -10.77 -8.31 2.23
C THR A 479 -9.50 -7.48 2.29
N ASN A 480 -8.46 -7.95 1.59
CA ASN A 480 -7.16 -7.32 1.50
C ASN A 480 -6.68 -7.21 0.05
N PRO A 481 -7.37 -6.49 -0.84
CA PRO A 481 -6.88 -6.23 -2.18
C PRO A 481 -5.62 -5.34 -2.11
N LEU A 482 -4.59 -5.70 -2.87
CA LEU A 482 -3.24 -5.13 -2.81
C LEU A 482 -2.57 -5.12 -4.18
N SER A 483 -1.54 -4.30 -4.35
CA SER A 483 -0.71 -4.24 -5.56
C SER A 483 0.17 -5.49 -5.66
N ILE A 484 0.00 -6.31 -6.70
CA ILE A 484 0.74 -7.57 -6.94
C ILE A 484 1.93 -7.40 -7.91
N GLY A 485 2.05 -6.26 -8.59
CA GLY A 485 3.15 -5.99 -9.49
C GLY A 485 3.21 -4.55 -10.01
N VAL A 486 4.05 -4.33 -11.01
CA VAL A 486 4.26 -3.03 -11.66
C VAL A 486 3.79 -3.10 -13.11
N PHE A 487 2.91 -2.20 -13.53
CA PHE A 487 2.64 -1.97 -14.96
C PHE A 487 3.66 -1.00 -15.55
N ARG A 488 4.00 -1.15 -16.83
CA ARG A 488 4.84 -0.22 -17.58
C ARG A 488 4.21 0.08 -18.94
N ILE A 489 4.16 1.37 -19.28
CA ILE A 489 3.92 1.86 -20.64
C ILE A 489 5.26 2.34 -21.19
N LYS A 490 5.82 1.60 -22.15
CA LYS A 490 7.05 1.99 -22.86
C LYS A 490 6.66 2.78 -24.11
N TYR A 491 7.09 4.04 -24.17
CA TYR A 491 6.86 4.93 -25.30
C TYR A 491 8.06 4.95 -26.26
N THR A 492 7.79 5.11 -27.56
CA THR A 492 8.83 5.27 -28.58
C THR A 492 8.49 6.43 -29.53
N ASP A 493 9.44 6.78 -30.41
CA ASP A 493 9.27 7.78 -31.48
C ASP A 493 8.68 9.10 -30.96
N ASN A 494 9.37 9.73 -30.00
CA ASN A 494 8.95 10.96 -29.31
C ASN A 494 7.51 10.90 -28.73
N PHE A 495 7.21 9.78 -28.07
CA PHE A 495 5.93 9.49 -27.42
C PHE A 495 4.74 9.48 -28.41
N SER A 496 5.00 9.08 -29.67
CA SER A 496 3.97 8.86 -30.69
C SER A 496 3.51 7.39 -30.81
N LYS A 497 4.22 6.46 -30.17
CA LYS A 497 3.82 5.05 -30.00
C LYS A 497 4.01 4.59 -28.55
N SER A 498 3.31 3.53 -28.15
CA SER A 498 3.30 2.95 -26.80
C SER A 498 3.26 1.41 -26.84
N SER A 499 3.69 0.78 -25.74
CA SER A 499 3.53 -0.66 -25.46
C SER A 499 3.25 -0.84 -23.97
N VAL A 500 2.17 -1.54 -23.61
CA VAL A 500 1.73 -1.76 -22.23
C VAL A 500 2.07 -3.19 -21.78
N THR A 501 2.72 -3.31 -20.63
CA THR A 501 3.02 -4.59 -19.96
C THR A 501 2.80 -4.51 -18.45
N GLY A 502 2.75 -5.65 -17.76
CA GLY A 502 2.85 -5.72 -16.30
C GLY A 502 3.72 -6.89 -15.83
N TRP A 503 4.44 -6.72 -14.73
CA TRP A 503 5.27 -7.78 -14.12
C TRP A 503 4.98 -7.92 -12.62
N PRO A 504 4.80 -9.15 -12.10
CA PRO A 504 4.52 -9.37 -10.68
C PRO A 504 5.76 -9.10 -9.81
N TYR A 505 5.54 -8.53 -8.63
CA TYR A 505 6.60 -8.29 -7.63
C TYR A 505 7.36 -9.57 -7.27
N ALA A 506 6.70 -10.73 -7.31
CA ALA A 506 7.31 -12.03 -7.03
C ALA A 506 8.58 -12.30 -7.87
N VAL A 507 8.59 -11.81 -9.10
CA VAL A 507 9.73 -11.96 -10.02
C VAL A 507 10.71 -10.82 -9.83
N LEU A 508 10.22 -9.58 -9.74
CA LEU A 508 11.06 -8.38 -9.52
C LEU A 508 11.86 -8.44 -8.21
N PHE A 509 11.35 -9.18 -7.21
CA PHE A 509 11.95 -9.38 -5.89
C PHE A 509 12.57 -10.79 -5.73
N GLY A 510 12.65 -11.59 -6.79
CA GLY A 510 13.20 -12.95 -6.69
C GLY A 510 14.69 -13.01 -6.33
N GLY A 511 15.41 -11.89 -6.46
CA GLY A 511 16.81 -11.69 -6.09
C GLY A 511 17.06 -11.28 -4.62
N LEU A 512 16.03 -11.27 -3.76
CA LEU A 512 16.18 -10.84 -2.36
C LEU A 512 17.09 -11.77 -1.55
N ILE A 513 18.01 -11.18 -0.77
CA ILE A 513 18.97 -11.87 0.11
C ILE A 513 19.25 -11.08 1.41
N ASN A 514 19.66 -11.78 2.48
CA ASN A 514 19.97 -11.20 3.80
C ASN A 514 20.98 -10.02 3.81
N PRO A 515 22.03 -9.97 2.95
CA PRO A 515 22.97 -8.84 2.89
C PRO A 515 22.38 -7.51 2.38
N GLN A 516 21.18 -7.51 1.78
CA GLN A 516 20.57 -6.31 1.22
C GLN A 516 19.84 -5.42 2.23
N THR A 517 19.63 -5.90 3.48
CA THR A 517 19.03 -5.16 4.59
C THR A 517 20.02 -4.95 5.74
N ASN A 518 19.86 -3.86 6.49
CA ASN A 518 20.64 -3.55 7.69
C ASN A 518 19.89 -3.81 9.01
N GLY A 519 18.60 -4.17 8.94
CA GLY A 519 17.78 -4.56 10.09
C GLY A 519 17.65 -6.08 10.24
N LEU A 520 16.48 -6.52 10.67
CA LEU A 520 16.13 -7.93 10.93
C LEU A 520 16.52 -8.87 9.78
N LYS A 521 17.17 -10.00 10.15
CA LYS A 521 17.59 -11.07 9.23
C LYS A 521 16.60 -12.23 9.19
N ASP A 522 16.75 -13.11 8.19
CA ASP A 522 15.98 -14.35 8.02
C ASP A 522 14.44 -14.14 7.92
N LEU A 523 14.02 -12.96 7.45
CA LEU A 523 12.61 -12.66 7.19
C LEU A 523 12.04 -13.55 6.07
N PRO A 524 10.72 -13.84 6.06
CA PRO A 524 10.08 -14.75 5.11
C PRO A 524 9.80 -14.05 3.78
N LEU A 525 10.88 -13.57 3.14
CA LEU A 525 10.85 -12.87 1.85
C LEU A 525 11.55 -13.67 0.75
N GLY A 526 12.07 -14.86 1.07
CA GLY A 526 12.66 -15.78 0.11
C GLY A 526 11.61 -16.40 -0.79
N THR A 527 12.02 -16.81 -1.98
CA THR A 527 11.20 -17.55 -2.94
C THR A 527 12.02 -18.66 -3.58
N ASN A 528 11.52 -19.31 -4.61
CA ASN A 528 12.19 -20.37 -5.36
C ASN A 528 11.86 -20.28 -6.85
N ARG A 529 12.38 -21.21 -7.66
CA ARG A 529 12.16 -21.24 -9.13
C ARG A 529 10.69 -21.31 -9.55
N TRP A 530 9.78 -21.73 -8.66
CA TRP A 530 8.33 -21.77 -8.87
C TRP A 530 7.60 -20.53 -8.36
N PHE A 531 8.29 -19.54 -7.78
CA PHE A 531 7.71 -18.29 -7.30
C PHE A 531 6.49 -18.49 -6.38
N GLU A 532 6.61 -19.41 -5.42
CA GLU A 532 5.55 -19.73 -4.45
C GLU A 532 5.29 -18.60 -3.44
N TYR A 533 6.29 -17.74 -3.21
CA TYR A 533 6.10 -16.49 -2.46
C TYR A 533 5.53 -15.41 -3.39
N VAL A 534 4.40 -14.82 -3.00
CA VAL A 534 3.58 -13.87 -3.75
C VAL A 534 3.54 -12.52 -2.99
N PRO A 535 4.65 -11.75 -3.02
CA PRO A 535 4.71 -10.41 -2.43
C PRO A 535 3.66 -9.49 -3.06
N ARG A 536 2.86 -8.84 -2.21
CA ARG A 536 1.87 -7.83 -2.55
C ARG A 536 2.04 -6.64 -1.60
N MET A 537 1.82 -5.43 -2.10
CA MET A 537 2.09 -4.20 -1.37
C MET A 537 0.86 -3.32 -1.20
N ALA A 538 0.78 -2.65 -0.05
CA ALA A 538 0.09 -1.38 0.06
C ALA A 538 1.14 -0.29 -0.15
N VAL A 539 1.17 0.27 -1.37
CA VAL A 539 2.25 1.13 -1.86
C VAL A 539 2.04 2.55 -1.37
N SER A 540 3.04 3.08 -0.65
CA SER A 540 3.12 4.51 -0.27
C SER A 540 3.51 5.37 -1.47
N GLY A 541 4.41 4.87 -2.31
CA GLY A 541 4.77 5.51 -3.57
C GLY A 541 6.14 5.10 -4.07
N VAL A 542 6.50 5.65 -5.24
CA VAL A 542 7.83 5.55 -5.82
C VAL A 542 8.35 6.95 -6.12
N LYS A 543 9.50 7.32 -5.55
CA LYS A 543 10.11 8.65 -5.71
C LYS A 543 11.63 8.56 -5.73
N TRP A 544 12.26 9.53 -6.37
CA TRP A 544 13.69 9.76 -6.30
C TRP A 544 14.06 10.39 -4.95
N VAL A 545 14.99 9.76 -4.23
CA VAL A 545 15.60 10.30 -3.00
C VAL A 545 17.07 10.53 -3.30
N GLY A 546 17.43 11.80 -3.55
CA GLY A 546 18.68 12.14 -4.22
C GLY A 546 18.74 11.46 -5.60
N ASN A 547 19.72 10.58 -5.80
CA ASN A 547 19.90 9.80 -7.02
C ASN A 547 19.41 8.35 -6.93
N GLN A 548 18.66 7.97 -5.88
CA GLN A 548 18.16 6.60 -5.69
C GLN A 548 16.65 6.53 -5.93
N LEU A 549 16.19 5.58 -6.76
CA LEU A 549 14.76 5.33 -6.95
C LEU A 549 14.22 4.47 -5.81
N VAL A 550 13.37 5.03 -4.95
CA VAL A 550 12.84 4.34 -3.75
C VAL A 550 11.36 3.99 -3.95
N LEU A 551 11.04 2.71 -3.80
CA LEU A 551 9.68 2.19 -3.59
C LEU A 551 9.46 1.95 -2.10
N ALA A 552 8.35 2.43 -1.53
CA ALA A 552 8.05 2.27 -0.11
C ALA A 552 6.57 1.93 0.16
N GLY A 553 6.29 1.41 1.36
CA GLY A 553 4.95 1.11 1.87
C GLY A 553 4.96 -0.03 2.89
N THR A 554 3.95 -0.89 2.84
CA THR A 554 3.92 -2.17 3.56
C THR A 554 3.80 -3.36 2.60
N LEU A 555 4.33 -4.52 3.01
CA LEU A 555 4.50 -5.72 2.19
C LEU A 555 3.91 -6.96 2.88
N THR A 556 3.28 -7.85 2.12
CA THR A 556 2.91 -9.21 2.58
C THR A 556 4.13 -10.13 2.56
N MET A 557 4.60 -10.59 3.72
CA MET A 557 5.61 -11.65 3.81
C MET A 557 4.98 -13.03 3.52
N GLY A 558 5.81 -14.06 3.41
CA GLY A 558 5.36 -15.44 3.48
C GLY A 558 4.73 -15.76 4.85
N ASP A 559 3.80 -16.72 4.87
CA ASP A 559 3.12 -17.15 6.09
C ASP A 559 4.11 -17.78 7.08
N THR A 560 4.02 -17.34 8.34
CA THR A 560 4.76 -17.91 9.47
C THR A 560 3.87 -18.44 10.60
N ALA A 561 2.59 -18.07 10.62
CA ALA A 561 1.67 -18.49 11.66
C ALA A 561 1.30 -19.97 11.51
N THR A 562 1.15 -20.47 10.27
CA THR A 562 0.74 -21.85 9.99
C THR A 562 1.86 -22.77 9.48
N VAL A 563 3.13 -22.37 9.68
CA VAL A 563 4.30 -23.22 9.39
C VAL A 563 4.34 -24.47 10.28
N PRO A 564 4.15 -24.39 11.62
CA PRO A 564 3.99 -25.58 12.43
C PRO A 564 2.66 -26.28 12.09
N ARG A 565 2.69 -27.60 11.95
CA ARG A 565 1.48 -28.40 11.71
C ARG A 565 1.07 -29.14 12.96
N LEU A 566 -0.23 -29.33 13.13
CA LEU A 566 -0.78 -30.12 14.21
C LEU A 566 -0.53 -31.61 13.99
N LYS A 567 -0.36 -32.34 15.09
CA LYS A 567 -0.56 -33.78 15.12
C LYS A 567 -2.04 -34.04 14.85
N TYR A 568 -2.35 -35.07 14.06
CA TYR A 568 -3.68 -35.26 13.46
C TYR A 568 -4.85 -35.35 14.46
N ASP A 569 -4.59 -35.72 15.70
CA ASP A 569 -5.55 -35.91 16.81
C ASP A 569 -5.72 -34.69 17.73
N GLN A 570 -5.29 -33.49 17.29
CA GLN A 570 -5.22 -32.30 18.16
C GLN A 570 -6.03 -31.08 17.66
N LEU A 571 -6.74 -31.18 16.53
CA LEU A 571 -7.42 -30.04 15.88
C LEU A 571 -8.44 -29.34 16.80
N GLU A 572 -9.27 -30.13 17.49
CA GLU A 572 -10.36 -29.69 18.38
C GLU A 572 -9.88 -28.86 19.58
N LYS A 573 -8.59 -28.93 19.90
CA LYS A 573 -7.94 -28.24 21.03
C LYS A 573 -7.14 -26.99 20.59
N HIS A 574 -6.92 -26.81 19.29
CA HIS A 574 -6.04 -25.79 18.70
C HIS A 574 -6.79 -24.91 17.70
N LEU A 575 -8.04 -24.57 18.01
CA LEU A 575 -9.00 -23.98 17.08
C LEU A 575 -8.51 -22.68 16.40
N ASN A 576 -7.71 -21.86 17.08
CA ASN A 576 -7.10 -20.66 16.48
C ASN A 576 -6.13 -21.02 15.34
N LEU A 577 -5.23 -21.98 15.55
CA LEU A 577 -4.28 -22.42 14.52
C LEU A 577 -4.99 -23.14 13.37
N VAL A 578 -6.05 -23.91 13.64
CA VAL A 578 -6.91 -24.49 12.59
C VAL A 578 -7.61 -23.38 11.79
N ALA A 579 -8.13 -22.35 12.44
CA ALA A 579 -8.79 -21.22 11.78
C ALA A 579 -7.82 -20.37 10.92
N GLN A 580 -6.58 -20.16 11.38
CA GLN A 580 -5.51 -19.55 10.57
C GLN A 580 -5.15 -20.47 9.39
N GLY A 581 -5.11 -21.80 9.60
CA GLY A 581 -4.89 -22.78 8.55
C GLY A 581 -5.99 -22.82 7.48
N GLN A 582 -7.22 -22.42 7.83
CA GLN A 582 -8.42 -22.47 6.99
C GLN A 582 -8.77 -21.20 6.24
N GLY A 583 -8.08 -20.07 6.42
CA GLY A 583 -8.55 -18.79 5.85
C GLY A 583 -9.73 -18.16 6.60
N LEU A 584 -10.15 -18.70 7.74
CA LEU A 584 -11.26 -18.17 8.53
C LEU A 584 -10.81 -17.09 9.54
N LEU A 585 -9.68 -17.32 10.21
CA LEU A 585 -9.03 -16.32 11.06
C LEU A 585 -7.90 -15.68 10.25
N ARG A 586 -8.14 -14.46 9.75
CA ARG A 586 -7.22 -13.71 8.87
C ARG A 586 -6.14 -12.97 9.68
N GLU A 587 -5.58 -13.65 10.68
CA GLU A 587 -4.52 -13.12 11.54
C GLU A 587 -3.16 -13.67 11.09
N ASP A 588 -2.20 -12.79 10.85
CA ASP A 588 -0.85 -13.10 10.35
C ASP A 588 0.17 -13.30 11.50
N LEU A 589 -0.15 -12.78 12.70
CA LEU A 589 0.64 -13.02 13.91
C LEU A 589 0.65 -14.50 14.30
N GLN A 590 1.81 -14.98 14.73
CA GLN A 590 1.96 -16.32 15.28
C GLN A 590 1.21 -16.43 16.63
N ILE A 591 0.28 -17.37 16.76
CA ILE A 591 -0.48 -17.62 17.99
C ILE A 591 0.14 -18.81 18.74
N PHE A 592 0.58 -18.58 19.98
CA PHE A 592 1.32 -19.53 20.78
C PHE A 592 0.45 -20.71 21.26
N THR A 593 0.34 -21.75 20.44
CA THR A 593 -0.43 -22.97 20.75
C THR A 593 0.40 -24.24 20.47
N PRO A 594 1.59 -24.41 21.10
CA PRO A 594 2.62 -25.35 20.65
C PRO A 594 2.37 -26.83 20.99
N TYR A 595 1.56 -27.13 22.01
CA TYR A 595 1.42 -28.48 22.57
C TYR A 595 1.07 -29.53 21.52
N GLY A 596 0.10 -29.23 20.66
CA GLY A 596 -0.44 -30.16 19.68
C GLY A 596 0.33 -30.23 18.36
N TRP A 597 1.46 -29.53 18.21
CA TRP A 597 2.23 -29.59 16.96
C TRP A 597 2.83 -30.99 16.76
N ALA A 598 2.90 -31.43 15.51
CA ALA A 598 3.78 -32.51 15.10
C ALA A 598 5.24 -32.04 15.24
N ASN A 599 6.12 -32.95 15.64
CA ASN A 599 7.54 -32.67 15.85
C ASN A 599 8.27 -32.11 14.60
N ARG A 600 7.76 -32.42 13.40
CA ARG A 600 8.10 -31.73 12.14
C ARG A 600 6.85 -31.59 11.25
N PRO A 601 6.70 -30.50 10.46
CA PRO A 601 5.58 -30.31 9.54
C PRO A 601 5.74 -31.06 8.20
N ASP A 602 6.93 -31.58 7.89
CA ASP A 602 7.27 -32.21 6.61
C ASP A 602 7.16 -33.75 6.59
N ILE A 603 6.47 -34.33 7.58
CA ILE A 603 6.30 -35.78 7.71
C ILE A 603 5.08 -36.24 6.89
N PRO A 604 5.23 -37.15 5.90
CA PRO A 604 4.13 -37.63 5.06
C PRO A 604 3.12 -38.49 5.85
N VAL A 605 1.85 -38.46 5.43
CA VAL A 605 0.71 -39.09 6.13
C VAL A 605 0.92 -40.58 6.43
N GLY A 606 1.59 -41.31 5.53
CA GLY A 606 1.92 -42.73 5.73
C GLY A 606 2.79 -43.04 6.97
N ALA A 607 3.44 -42.05 7.57
CA ALA A 607 4.22 -42.20 8.82
C ALA A 607 3.39 -41.95 10.10
N TRP A 608 2.21 -41.33 10.02
CA TRP A 608 1.52 -40.78 11.20
C TRP A 608 0.95 -41.85 12.16
N LEU A 609 0.79 -43.09 11.70
CA LEU A 609 0.18 -44.19 12.47
C LEU A 609 1.19 -45.25 12.95
N GLN A 610 2.49 -44.94 13.02
CA GLN A 610 3.48 -45.93 13.51
C GLN A 610 3.40 -46.19 15.03
N ASP A 611 3.15 -45.14 15.81
CA ASP A 611 2.89 -45.22 17.26
C ASP A 611 1.55 -44.54 17.57
N GLU A 612 0.45 -45.18 17.15
CA GLU A 612 -0.91 -44.68 17.30
C GLU A 612 -1.30 -44.43 18.77
N MET A 613 -0.76 -45.24 19.70
CA MET A 613 -0.97 -45.06 21.14
C MET A 613 -0.05 -44.00 21.77
N GLY A 614 0.99 -43.53 21.08
CA GLY A 614 2.02 -42.62 21.62
C GLY A 614 2.95 -43.24 22.67
N SER A 615 2.78 -44.53 22.98
CA SER A 615 3.48 -45.24 24.08
C SER A 615 4.99 -45.39 23.87
N LYS A 616 5.48 -45.34 22.63
CA LYS A 616 6.90 -45.43 22.28
C LYS A 616 7.52 -44.06 22.04
N PHE A 617 6.77 -42.98 22.25
CA PHE A 617 7.10 -41.63 21.80
C PHE A 617 7.60 -41.66 20.35
N GLY A 618 6.75 -42.25 19.49
CA GLY A 618 7.04 -42.69 18.12
C GLY A 618 8.05 -41.81 17.39
N PRO A 619 9.29 -42.28 17.18
CA PRO A 619 10.42 -41.38 16.91
C PRO A 619 10.31 -40.60 15.60
N HIS A 620 9.51 -41.10 14.65
CA HIS A 620 9.25 -40.44 13.37
C HIS A 620 8.25 -39.29 13.49
N TYR A 621 7.14 -39.49 14.23
CA TYR A 621 5.98 -38.59 14.29
C TYR A 621 5.38 -38.60 15.69
N PHE A 622 5.61 -37.52 16.44
CA PHE A 622 5.21 -37.36 17.84
C PHE A 622 4.80 -35.91 18.14
N LEU A 623 4.26 -35.66 19.34
CA LEU A 623 3.96 -34.29 19.80
C LEU A 623 5.26 -33.52 20.02
N ASN A 624 5.38 -32.34 19.40
CA ASN A 624 6.57 -31.52 19.43
C ASN A 624 6.95 -31.11 20.85
N ASN A 625 8.04 -31.67 21.37
CA ASN A 625 8.62 -31.26 22.65
C ASN A 625 10.15 -31.29 22.56
N PRO A 626 10.85 -30.12 22.59
CA PRO A 626 12.30 -30.06 22.49
C PRO A 626 13.03 -30.72 23.67
N ASP A 627 12.37 -30.98 24.81
CA ASP A 627 13.01 -31.64 25.95
C ASP A 627 13.47 -33.07 25.60
N ILE A 628 12.72 -33.78 24.73
CA ILE A 628 13.03 -35.16 24.29
C ILE A 628 13.75 -35.23 22.93
N GLN A 629 14.32 -34.12 22.46
CA GLN A 629 15.14 -34.14 21.25
C GLN A 629 16.41 -34.97 21.47
N ASP A 630 16.85 -35.69 20.44
CA ASP A 630 18.14 -36.38 20.49
C ASP A 630 19.30 -35.39 20.44
N ASN A 631 20.46 -35.78 20.98
CA ASN A 631 21.69 -35.01 20.93
C ASN A 631 22.40 -35.13 19.57
N VAL A 632 23.42 -34.31 19.37
CA VAL A 632 24.24 -34.26 18.14
C VAL A 632 25.58 -34.98 18.27
N ASN A 633 25.72 -35.90 19.25
CA ASN A 633 26.93 -36.70 19.39
C ASN A 633 27.11 -37.63 18.18
N ASN A 634 28.37 -37.88 17.80
CA ASN A 634 28.69 -38.69 16.63
C ASN A 634 27.98 -40.06 16.64
N ASP A 635 28.03 -40.77 17.78
CA ASP A 635 27.38 -42.08 17.96
C ASP A 635 25.87 -42.01 17.62
N THR A 636 25.18 -40.97 18.14
CA THR A 636 23.74 -40.75 17.94
C THR A 636 23.39 -40.49 16.48
N VAL A 637 24.15 -39.62 15.82
CA VAL A 637 23.96 -39.28 14.40
C VAL A 637 24.28 -40.48 13.51
N GLU A 638 25.33 -41.24 13.83
CA GLU A 638 25.72 -42.43 13.08
C GLU A 638 24.64 -43.53 13.13
N ALA A 639 24.18 -43.87 14.33
CA ALA A 639 23.18 -44.93 14.54
C ALA A 639 21.78 -44.56 14.01
N LEU A 640 21.37 -43.29 14.11
CA LEU A 640 19.99 -42.87 13.83
C LEU A 640 19.81 -42.13 12.49
N ILE A 641 20.89 -41.63 11.87
CA ILE A 641 20.81 -40.90 10.59
C ILE A 641 21.73 -41.53 9.54
N SER A 642 23.05 -41.53 9.73
CA SER A 642 24.03 -41.96 8.70
C SER A 642 23.88 -43.43 8.29
N SER A 643 23.33 -44.25 9.20
CA SER A 643 22.88 -45.62 8.98
C SER A 643 21.81 -45.79 7.90
N TYR A 644 21.14 -44.74 7.42
CA TYR A 644 20.04 -44.82 6.45
C TYR A 644 20.29 -43.88 5.25
N LYS A 645 20.88 -44.44 4.19
CA LYS A 645 21.31 -43.70 3.00
C LYS A 645 20.21 -43.62 1.95
N ASN A 646 19.78 -42.40 1.63
CA ASN A 646 18.81 -42.15 0.55
C ASN A 646 19.42 -42.50 -0.82
N THR A 647 18.57 -42.80 -1.79
CA THR A 647 18.92 -43.10 -3.19
C THR A 647 17.99 -42.37 -4.15
N ASP A 648 18.27 -42.46 -5.46
CA ASP A 648 17.43 -41.95 -6.55
C ASP A 648 15.94 -42.37 -6.48
N LYS A 649 15.62 -43.48 -5.80
CA LYS A 649 14.25 -44.04 -5.73
C LYS A 649 13.71 -44.22 -4.32
N LEU A 650 14.50 -43.91 -3.29
CA LEU A 650 14.17 -44.18 -1.89
C LEU A 650 14.66 -43.07 -0.97
N LYS A 651 13.75 -42.50 -0.17
CA LYS A 651 14.05 -41.56 0.92
C LYS A 651 13.64 -42.16 2.26
N HIS A 652 14.27 -41.69 3.34
CA HIS A 652 14.00 -42.15 4.69
C HIS A 652 13.27 -41.11 5.54
N VAL A 653 12.29 -41.56 6.34
CA VAL A 653 11.87 -40.85 7.55
C VAL A 653 12.66 -41.43 8.72
N TYR A 654 13.71 -40.72 9.13
CA TYR A 654 14.67 -41.17 10.13
C TYR A 654 14.01 -41.43 11.51
N PRO A 655 14.60 -42.32 12.34
CA PRO A 655 14.19 -42.53 13.73
C PRO A 655 14.87 -41.56 14.73
N TYR A 656 15.52 -40.50 14.24
CA TYR A 656 16.05 -39.42 15.06
C TYR A 656 14.91 -38.49 15.50
N ARG A 657 14.79 -38.22 16.81
CA ARG A 657 13.76 -37.36 17.40
C ARG A 657 14.14 -35.88 17.22
N TYR A 658 13.79 -35.34 16.05
CA TYR A 658 13.78 -33.91 15.78
C TYR A 658 12.56 -33.25 16.42
N SER A 659 12.75 -32.12 17.10
CA SER A 659 11.67 -31.28 17.64
C SER A 659 12.21 -29.90 18.05
N GLY A 660 11.35 -28.88 18.04
CA GLY A 660 11.72 -27.51 18.40
C GLY A 660 10.55 -26.53 18.33
N LEU A 661 10.67 -25.41 19.03
CA LEU A 661 9.65 -24.37 19.16
C LEU A 661 9.69 -23.37 17.98
N TYR A 662 8.95 -22.25 18.05
CA TYR A 662 8.65 -21.40 16.88
C TYR A 662 9.87 -21.01 16.05
N ALA A 663 10.98 -20.58 16.67
CA ALA A 663 12.15 -20.15 15.92
C ALA A 663 12.78 -21.29 15.11
N TRP A 664 12.82 -22.51 15.65
CA TRP A 664 13.31 -23.70 14.95
C TRP A 664 12.34 -24.19 13.86
N GLN A 665 11.02 -24.15 14.10
CA GLN A 665 10.02 -24.48 13.08
C GLN A 665 10.18 -23.57 11.85
N LEU A 666 10.29 -22.25 12.09
CA LEU A 666 10.47 -21.27 11.03
C LEU A 666 11.83 -21.36 10.35
N PHE A 667 12.91 -21.60 11.10
CA PHE A 667 14.26 -21.73 10.54
C PHE A 667 14.38 -22.86 9.49
N ASN A 668 13.58 -23.92 9.62
CA ASN A 668 13.63 -25.08 8.71
C ASN A 668 12.55 -25.06 7.62
N TRP A 669 11.33 -24.57 7.93
CA TRP A 669 10.16 -24.72 7.05
C TRP A 669 9.44 -23.40 6.68
N SER A 670 10.01 -22.24 7.00
CA SER A 670 9.59 -20.96 6.40
C SER A 670 10.46 -20.57 5.21
N ASN A 671 9.98 -19.63 4.39
CA ASN A 671 10.70 -19.08 3.24
C ASN A 671 11.71 -17.99 3.66
N LYS A 672 12.51 -18.25 4.70
CA LYS A 672 13.50 -17.31 5.20
C LYS A 672 14.47 -16.86 4.10
N LEU A 673 14.87 -15.60 4.13
CA LEU A 673 15.98 -15.12 3.34
C LEU A 673 17.28 -15.86 3.70
N THR A 674 18.18 -15.95 2.73
CA THR A 674 19.54 -16.48 2.92
C THR A 674 20.53 -15.57 2.21
N ASN A 675 21.79 -15.99 2.07
CA ASN A 675 22.79 -15.30 1.25
C ASN A 675 22.70 -15.64 -0.25
N THR A 676 21.74 -16.49 -0.66
CA THR A 676 21.52 -16.90 -2.05
C THR A 676 20.06 -16.64 -2.45
N PRO A 677 19.76 -16.06 -3.62
CA PRO A 677 18.39 -15.86 -4.09
C PRO A 677 17.75 -17.19 -4.50
N LEU A 678 16.42 -17.21 -4.60
CA LEU A 678 15.62 -18.41 -4.99
C LEU A 678 15.86 -19.66 -4.12
N SER A 679 16.33 -19.51 -2.87
CA SER A 679 16.77 -20.60 -2.00
C SER A 679 15.70 -21.16 -1.04
N ALA A 680 14.44 -20.71 -1.12
CA ALA A 680 13.40 -21.14 -0.19
C ALA A 680 12.86 -22.53 -0.59
N ASN A 681 13.42 -23.59 0.01
CA ASN A 681 12.92 -24.96 -0.19
C ASN A 681 11.52 -25.18 0.40
N PHE A 682 11.06 -24.31 1.29
CA PHE A 682 9.70 -24.34 1.82
C PHE A 682 9.11 -22.93 1.73
N VAL A 683 7.97 -22.79 1.07
CA VAL A 683 7.10 -21.61 1.17
C VAL A 683 5.73 -22.11 1.63
N ASN A 684 5.33 -21.76 2.85
CA ASN A 684 4.18 -22.41 3.46
C ASN A 684 2.84 -21.95 2.88
N GLU A 685 2.68 -20.66 2.69
CA GLU A 685 1.51 -19.94 2.15
C GLU A 685 1.91 -18.45 2.14
N ASN A 686 0.99 -17.55 1.81
CA ASN A 686 1.23 -16.10 1.90
C ASN A 686 0.38 -15.44 3.02
N SER A 687 0.80 -14.27 3.50
CA SER A 687 0.06 -13.52 4.54
C SER A 687 -1.29 -12.97 4.02
N TYR A 688 -2.27 -12.80 4.91
CA TYR A 688 -3.58 -12.24 4.59
C TYR A 688 -3.49 -10.74 4.27
N ALA A 689 -2.84 -9.98 5.15
CA ALA A 689 -2.63 -8.55 5.04
C ALA A 689 -1.14 -8.22 4.92
N PRO A 690 -0.75 -6.98 4.55
CA PRO A 690 0.63 -6.55 4.67
C PRO A 690 1.06 -6.67 6.14
N ASN A 691 2.20 -7.32 6.38
CA ASN A 691 2.68 -7.61 7.73
C ASN A 691 4.16 -7.22 7.95
N SER A 692 4.73 -6.47 7.00
CA SER A 692 6.05 -5.86 7.06
C SER A 692 5.96 -4.39 6.65
N LEU A 693 6.67 -3.51 7.35
CA LEU A 693 7.16 -2.27 6.73
C LEU A 693 8.12 -2.62 5.59
N PHE A 694 8.16 -1.85 4.51
CA PHE A 694 9.09 -2.12 3.41
C PHE A 694 9.46 -0.84 2.66
N ALA A 695 10.76 -0.63 2.47
CA ALA A 695 11.28 0.31 1.49
C ALA A 695 12.46 -0.33 0.74
N ALA A 696 12.54 -0.12 -0.57
CA ALA A 696 13.54 -0.72 -1.45
C ALA A 696 14.11 0.31 -2.42
N ILE A 697 15.44 0.28 -2.60
CA ILE A 697 16.12 0.96 -3.71
C ILE A 697 15.99 0.06 -4.94
N LEU A 698 15.44 0.61 -6.01
CA LEU A 698 15.20 -0.07 -7.28
C LEU A 698 16.23 0.31 -8.34
N ASN A 699 16.52 -0.63 -9.24
CA ASN A 699 17.36 -0.43 -10.42
C ASN A 699 16.53 0.12 -11.60
N GLU A 700 16.68 1.41 -11.87
CA GLU A 700 16.02 2.18 -12.92
C GLU A 700 16.39 1.71 -14.35
N ASP A 701 17.65 1.36 -14.57
CA ASP A 701 18.16 0.89 -15.86
C ASP A 701 17.57 -0.47 -16.20
N LEU A 702 17.40 -1.34 -15.19
CA LEU A 702 16.76 -2.63 -15.36
C LEU A 702 15.26 -2.45 -15.63
N LEU A 703 14.55 -1.63 -14.84
CA LEU A 703 13.13 -1.34 -15.07
C LEU A 703 12.83 -0.82 -16.48
N THR A 704 13.66 0.10 -16.99
CA THR A 704 13.51 0.66 -18.35
C THR A 704 14.00 -0.32 -19.43
N GLY A 705 15.08 -1.05 -19.19
CA GLY A 705 15.73 -1.98 -20.13
C GLY A 705 15.05 -3.34 -20.31
N LEU A 706 14.28 -3.84 -19.32
CA LEU A 706 13.62 -5.14 -19.40
C LEU A 706 12.61 -5.23 -20.57
N SER A 707 12.43 -6.44 -21.11
CA SER A 707 11.48 -6.72 -22.20
C SER A 707 10.03 -6.64 -21.70
N ASP A 708 9.06 -6.49 -22.61
CA ASP A 708 7.66 -6.45 -22.21
C ASP A 708 7.18 -7.81 -21.68
N LYS A 709 7.47 -8.89 -22.42
CA LYS A 709 7.08 -10.25 -22.06
C LYS A 709 8.17 -11.01 -21.30
N ILE A 710 7.75 -11.70 -20.24
CA ILE A 710 8.57 -12.67 -19.50
C ILE A 710 8.39 -14.05 -20.13
N PHE A 711 9.50 -14.68 -20.50
CA PHE A 711 9.59 -16.05 -20.96
C PHE A 711 10.17 -16.90 -19.83
N TYR A 712 9.31 -17.71 -19.23
CA TYR A 712 9.64 -18.78 -18.28
C TYR A 712 9.98 -20.07 -19.02
N GLY A 713 10.70 -20.99 -18.36
CA GLY A 713 10.99 -22.32 -18.90
C GLY A 713 10.32 -23.45 -18.10
N LYS A 714 10.59 -24.70 -18.49
CA LYS A 714 10.11 -25.89 -17.76
C LYS A 714 10.66 -25.93 -16.32
N GLU A 715 11.72 -25.19 -16.03
CA GLU A 715 12.26 -24.98 -14.70
C GLU A 715 11.34 -24.18 -13.76
N ASN A 716 10.35 -23.46 -14.29
CA ASN A 716 9.36 -22.73 -13.48
C ASN A 716 8.01 -23.47 -13.36
N GLU A 717 7.88 -24.64 -13.99
CA GLU A 717 6.72 -25.52 -13.85
C GLU A 717 6.93 -26.56 -12.74
N PHE A 718 5.84 -26.93 -12.06
CA PHE A 718 5.81 -28.13 -11.22
C PHE A 718 5.97 -29.39 -12.08
N ALA A 719 6.54 -30.46 -11.49
CA ALA A 719 6.72 -31.73 -12.17
C ALA A 719 5.36 -32.33 -12.60
N GLU A 720 5.35 -33.06 -13.71
CA GLU A 720 4.11 -33.60 -14.30
C GLU A 720 3.58 -34.86 -13.57
N ASN A 721 4.43 -35.49 -12.76
CA ASN A 721 4.13 -36.67 -11.92
C ASN A 721 5.10 -36.75 -10.73
N GLU A 722 4.79 -37.58 -9.73
CA GLU A 722 5.58 -37.68 -8.50
C GLU A 722 6.97 -38.32 -8.66
N ALA A 723 7.23 -39.09 -9.72
CA ALA A 723 8.58 -39.63 -9.95
C ALA A 723 9.54 -38.54 -10.42
N ASP A 724 9.11 -37.67 -11.34
CA ASP A 724 9.87 -36.48 -11.73
C ASP A 724 10.00 -35.49 -10.55
N ARG A 725 8.97 -35.41 -9.69
CA ARG A 725 8.98 -34.60 -8.47
C ARG A 725 9.98 -35.11 -7.42
N PHE A 726 10.17 -36.43 -7.34
CA PHE A 726 11.00 -37.06 -6.31
C PHE A 726 12.44 -36.57 -6.30
N ASN A 727 13.05 -36.37 -7.47
CA ASN A 727 14.46 -35.96 -7.63
C ASN A 727 14.63 -34.50 -8.07
N GLN A 728 13.64 -33.64 -7.79
CA GLN A 728 13.75 -32.21 -8.07
C GLN A 728 14.92 -31.54 -7.36
N LEU A 729 15.65 -30.71 -8.10
CA LEU A 729 16.61 -29.75 -7.58
C LEU A 729 15.90 -28.40 -7.35
N LEU A 730 16.16 -27.77 -6.21
CA LEU A 730 15.59 -26.48 -5.83
C LEU A 730 16.03 -25.34 -6.77
N SER A 731 17.31 -25.38 -7.17
CA SER A 731 17.89 -24.46 -8.15
C SER A 731 18.25 -25.21 -9.42
N LEU A 732 17.91 -24.62 -10.56
CA LEU A 732 18.28 -25.10 -11.89
C LEU A 732 18.64 -23.89 -12.75
N ASN A 733 19.64 -24.06 -13.62
CA ASN A 733 20.02 -23.02 -14.57
C ASN A 733 18.85 -22.72 -15.53
N PRO A 734 18.50 -21.45 -15.77
CA PRO A 734 17.48 -21.07 -16.73
C PRO A 734 17.80 -21.61 -18.13
N ASN A 735 16.79 -22.02 -18.88
CA ASN A 735 17.00 -22.45 -20.26
C ASN A 735 17.44 -21.23 -21.13
N PRO A 736 18.40 -21.37 -22.07
CA PRO A 736 18.88 -20.24 -22.89
C PRO A 736 17.80 -19.47 -23.67
N ASN A 737 16.66 -20.10 -23.95
CA ASN A 737 15.53 -19.47 -24.65
C ASN A 737 14.59 -18.67 -23.72
N THR A 738 14.96 -18.52 -22.44
CA THR A 738 14.16 -17.83 -21.41
C THR A 738 14.79 -16.49 -21.02
N ASN A 739 14.00 -15.59 -20.43
CA ASN A 739 14.50 -14.30 -19.94
C ASN A 739 14.13 -14.01 -18.48
N TRP A 740 13.34 -14.87 -17.82
CA TRP A 740 12.79 -14.64 -16.47
C TRP A 740 13.86 -14.28 -15.42
N ALA A 741 15.03 -14.92 -15.47
CA ALA A 741 16.10 -14.67 -14.52
C ALA A 741 16.69 -13.24 -14.60
N ARG A 742 16.49 -12.51 -15.70
CA ARG A 742 16.93 -11.11 -15.85
C ARG A 742 16.15 -10.13 -14.97
N TYR A 743 14.95 -10.52 -14.54
CA TYR A 743 14.03 -9.65 -13.78
C TYR A 743 14.28 -9.69 -12.27
N LEU A 744 15.09 -10.65 -11.78
CA LEU A 744 15.22 -10.97 -10.34
C LEU A 744 15.82 -9.85 -9.48
N ASN A 745 16.77 -9.10 -10.03
CA ASN A 745 17.62 -8.17 -9.27
C ASN A 745 17.22 -6.71 -9.47
N VAL A 746 15.93 -6.42 -9.56
CA VAL A 746 15.43 -5.04 -9.60
C VAL A 746 15.60 -4.35 -8.24
N VAL A 747 15.46 -5.07 -7.13
CA VAL A 747 15.80 -4.54 -5.79
C VAL A 747 17.31 -4.62 -5.59
N GLN A 748 17.94 -3.45 -5.38
CA GLN A 748 19.36 -3.34 -5.05
C GLN A 748 19.61 -3.53 -3.55
N ARG A 749 18.79 -2.88 -2.71
CA ARG A 749 18.76 -3.01 -1.24
C ARG A 749 17.34 -2.77 -0.71
N PHE A 750 17.04 -3.22 0.51
CA PHE A 750 15.78 -2.98 1.18
C PHE A 750 15.93 -2.74 2.69
N THR A 751 14.89 -2.18 3.32
CA THR A 751 14.74 -2.10 4.78
C THR A 751 13.31 -2.42 5.18
N THR A 752 13.13 -2.94 6.40
CA THR A 752 11.83 -3.29 6.99
C THR A 752 11.54 -2.58 8.31
N GLY A 753 12.33 -1.57 8.67
CA GLY A 753 12.18 -0.81 9.92
C GLY A 753 13.52 -0.25 10.42
N PRO A 754 13.79 -0.28 11.74
CA PRO A 754 15.08 0.15 12.30
C PRO A 754 16.22 -0.81 11.91
N ASN A 755 17.44 -0.31 11.95
CA ASN A 755 18.68 -1.06 11.70
C ASN A 755 19.10 -1.87 12.95
N LEU A 756 18.19 -2.67 13.49
CA LEU A 756 18.38 -3.56 14.63
C LEU A 756 17.98 -5.01 14.27
N ASP A 757 18.56 -5.99 14.96
CA ASP A 757 18.27 -7.41 14.75
C ASP A 757 18.08 -8.17 16.08
N SER A 758 17.38 -9.30 16.04
CA SER A 758 17.20 -10.25 17.15
C SER A 758 16.75 -9.60 18.48
N SER A 759 17.30 -10.02 19.62
CA SER A 759 16.95 -9.55 20.98
C SER A 759 17.18 -8.05 21.18
N THR A 760 18.08 -7.42 20.41
CA THR A 760 18.31 -5.97 20.44
C THR A 760 17.08 -5.21 19.92
N PHE A 761 16.37 -5.75 18.93
CA PHE A 761 15.14 -5.18 18.40
C PHE A 761 13.99 -5.17 19.43
N ASP A 762 13.90 -6.19 20.29
CA ASP A 762 12.87 -6.26 21.34
C ASP A 762 12.93 -5.07 22.31
N GLN A 763 14.14 -4.54 22.56
CA GLN A 763 14.34 -3.39 23.45
C GLN A 763 13.73 -2.11 22.87
N PHE A 764 13.75 -1.97 21.54
CA PHE A 764 13.10 -0.87 20.85
C PHE A 764 11.57 -1.02 20.81
N LEU A 765 11.06 -2.25 20.68
CA LEU A 765 9.62 -2.53 20.76
C LEU A 765 9.01 -2.15 22.12
N ASP A 766 9.75 -2.27 23.21
CA ASP A 766 9.31 -1.79 24.53
C ASP A 766 9.40 -0.25 24.67
N PHE A 767 10.36 0.38 23.99
CA PHE A 767 10.60 1.82 24.10
C PHE A 767 9.51 2.68 23.44
N LEU A 768 8.95 2.23 22.32
CA LEU A 768 7.86 2.92 21.63
C LEU A 768 6.53 2.88 22.45
N PRO A 769 5.67 3.92 22.37
CA PRO A 769 4.39 3.94 23.07
C PRO A 769 3.25 3.38 22.23
N TRP A 770 2.21 2.89 22.90
CA TRP A 770 0.93 2.56 22.26
C TRP A 770 0.10 3.83 22.07
N ILE A 771 -0.32 4.08 20.82
CA ILE A 771 -1.02 5.32 20.44
C ILE A 771 -2.37 5.56 21.15
N GLY A 772 -3.03 4.49 21.64
CA GLY A 772 -4.32 4.60 22.32
C GLY A 772 -4.29 5.40 23.63
N ASN A 773 -3.14 5.45 24.33
CA ASN A 773 -2.97 6.17 25.60
C ASN A 773 -1.57 6.81 25.83
N GLY A 774 -0.63 6.66 24.89
CA GLY A 774 0.74 7.19 24.98
C GLY A 774 1.68 6.44 25.93
N LYS A 775 1.27 5.32 26.53
CA LYS A 775 2.11 4.54 27.46
C LYS A 775 3.06 3.58 26.71
N PRO A 776 4.32 3.42 27.15
CA PRO A 776 5.25 2.46 26.56
C PRO A 776 4.89 1.01 26.86
N PHE A 777 5.22 0.13 25.91
CA PHE A 777 5.15 -1.31 26.10
C PHE A 777 6.15 -1.82 27.16
N SER A 778 7.20 -1.04 27.46
CA SER A 778 8.13 -1.27 28.57
C SER A 778 7.45 -1.32 29.94
N ASN A 779 6.32 -0.62 30.10
CA ASN A 779 5.71 -0.27 31.39
C ASN A 779 6.68 0.34 32.44
N SER A 780 7.89 0.74 32.02
CA SER A 780 9.00 1.10 32.90
C SER A 780 8.75 2.49 33.48
N PRO A 781 8.73 2.67 34.82
CA PRO A 781 8.46 3.96 35.44
C PRO A 781 9.51 5.03 35.07
N SER A 782 9.13 6.31 35.16
CA SER A 782 10.11 7.40 35.16
C SER A 782 11.09 7.18 36.32
N PRO A 783 12.40 7.44 36.17
CA PRO A 783 13.39 7.34 37.24
C PRO A 783 13.05 8.14 38.52
N SER A 784 12.08 9.05 38.46
CA SER A 784 11.61 9.89 39.55
C SER A 784 10.54 9.26 40.47
N THR A 785 10.10 8.01 40.23
CA THR A 785 9.06 7.36 41.06
C THR A 785 9.58 6.17 41.86
N SER A 786 9.48 6.23 43.19
CA SER A 786 9.66 5.09 44.09
C SER A 786 8.48 4.12 43.95
N ALA A 787 8.77 2.87 43.62
CA ALA A 787 7.75 1.88 43.29
C ALA A 787 7.70 0.71 44.29
N SER A 788 6.51 0.12 44.43
CA SER A 788 6.29 -1.12 45.22
C SER A 788 6.98 -2.32 44.58
N SER A 789 7.33 -3.34 45.36
CA SER A 789 8.03 -4.56 44.89
C SER A 789 7.36 -5.30 43.72
N SER A 790 6.04 -5.19 43.55
CA SER A 790 5.30 -5.76 42.43
C SER A 790 4.99 -4.69 41.38
N THR A 791 6.01 -4.27 40.62
CA THR A 791 5.84 -3.34 39.47
C THR A 791 5.50 -4.07 38.17
N PRO A 792 4.68 -3.47 37.28
CA PRO A 792 4.52 -3.93 35.91
C PRO A 792 5.84 -4.20 35.17
N LEU A 793 5.85 -5.27 34.38
CA LEU A 793 6.99 -5.72 33.58
C LEU A 793 6.87 -5.26 32.12
N PRO A 794 7.96 -5.25 31.35
CA PRO A 794 7.92 -5.01 29.90
C PRO A 794 7.14 -6.09 29.15
N THR A 795 6.69 -5.74 27.95
CA THR A 795 5.90 -6.62 27.08
C THR A 795 6.79 -7.50 26.21
N PHE A 796 7.91 -6.96 25.71
CA PHE A 796 8.74 -7.61 24.70
C PHE A 796 10.11 -8.06 25.23
N SER A 797 10.76 -7.34 26.13
CA SER A 797 12.11 -7.65 26.61
C SER A 797 12.14 -8.75 27.67
N ASN A 798 13.21 -9.55 27.66
CA ASN A 798 13.55 -10.46 28.75
C ASN A 798 14.54 -9.84 29.76
N ILE A 799 15.20 -8.72 29.42
CA ILE A 799 16.25 -8.16 30.26
C ILE A 799 15.64 -7.59 31.55
N ASN A 800 16.17 -8.04 32.69
CA ASN A 800 15.62 -7.83 34.04
C ASN A 800 14.23 -8.48 34.27
N VAL A 801 13.88 -9.52 33.51
CA VAL A 801 12.63 -10.30 33.67
C VAL A 801 12.96 -11.76 33.98
N GLY A 802 12.32 -12.31 35.01
CA GLY A 802 12.62 -13.65 35.52
C GLY A 802 13.99 -13.69 36.21
N VAL A 803 14.85 -14.63 35.84
CA VAL A 803 16.16 -14.83 36.47
C VAL A 803 17.31 -14.90 35.46
N LYS A 804 18.52 -14.47 35.85
CA LYS A 804 19.76 -14.75 35.10
C LYS A 804 20.15 -16.22 35.25
N SER A 805 20.37 -16.89 34.11
CA SER A 805 20.76 -18.30 33.95
C SER A 805 22.08 -18.42 33.19
N MET A 806 23.02 -19.20 33.71
CA MET A 806 24.29 -19.51 33.05
C MET A 806 24.08 -20.48 31.88
N ILE A 807 24.25 -20.01 30.64
CA ILE A 807 24.06 -20.87 29.44
C ILE A 807 25.06 -22.02 29.34
N THR A 808 26.22 -21.92 30.00
CA THR A 808 27.24 -22.97 30.06
C THR A 808 26.80 -24.24 30.80
N GLN A 809 25.63 -24.22 31.46
CA GLN A 809 25.03 -25.40 32.10
C GLN A 809 23.88 -26.02 31.29
N HIS A 810 23.61 -25.53 30.07
CA HIS A 810 22.57 -26.07 29.19
C HIS A 810 23.12 -27.12 28.23
N LEU A 811 22.24 -27.97 27.70
CA LEU A 811 22.50 -28.96 26.66
C LEU A 811 23.68 -29.88 27.00
N ASN A 812 24.77 -29.85 26.23
CA ASN A 812 25.98 -30.64 26.44
C ASN A 812 26.97 -30.01 27.44
N LYS A 813 26.76 -28.75 27.85
CA LYS A 813 27.63 -28.00 28.77
C LYS A 813 29.06 -27.70 28.28
N GLU A 814 29.32 -27.84 26.98
CA GLU A 814 30.64 -27.68 26.37
C GLU A 814 30.67 -26.50 25.38
N ASN A 815 31.86 -26.00 25.05
CA ASN A 815 32.11 -25.02 23.98
C ASN A 815 31.20 -23.77 23.95
N THR A 816 30.67 -23.36 25.12
CA THR A 816 29.65 -22.30 25.18
C THR A 816 30.22 -20.93 25.59
N ARG A 817 31.19 -20.89 26.52
CA ARG A 817 31.54 -19.67 27.29
C ARG A 817 31.91 -18.45 26.45
N TRP A 818 32.71 -18.64 25.41
CA TRP A 818 33.25 -17.56 24.56
C TRP A 818 32.67 -17.54 23.14
N VAL A 819 31.75 -18.45 22.82
CA VAL A 819 31.13 -18.57 21.49
C VAL A 819 29.96 -17.61 21.31
N PHE A 820 29.23 -17.32 22.40
CA PHE A 820 28.02 -16.51 22.35
C PHE A 820 28.11 -15.17 23.09
N ILE A 821 29.03 -15.03 24.06
CA ILE A 821 29.12 -13.86 24.95
C ILE A 821 30.62 -13.54 25.20
N PRO A 822 31.12 -12.35 24.80
CA PRO A 822 32.53 -11.98 24.97
C PRO A 822 32.81 -11.35 26.34
N ASN A 823 34.00 -11.58 26.90
CA ASN A 823 34.66 -10.86 28.02
C ASN A 823 33.92 -10.67 29.37
N PHE A 824 32.62 -10.93 29.51
CA PHE A 824 31.87 -10.88 30.78
C PHE A 824 31.12 -12.20 31.04
N SER A 825 30.28 -12.25 32.09
CA SER A 825 29.58 -13.49 32.47
C SER A 825 28.56 -13.92 31.40
N PRO A 826 28.55 -15.20 30.97
CA PRO A 826 27.62 -15.70 29.95
C PRO A 826 26.22 -15.98 30.55
N ASP A 827 25.62 -14.96 31.15
CA ASP A 827 24.32 -15.05 31.80
C ASP A 827 23.23 -14.44 30.93
N ILE A 828 22.18 -15.22 30.65
CA ILE A 828 20.99 -14.76 29.90
C ILE A 828 19.78 -14.74 30.83
N TRP A 829 18.95 -13.71 30.70
CA TRP A 829 17.68 -13.62 31.42
C TRP A 829 16.63 -14.56 30.81
N THR A 830 15.94 -15.33 31.65
CA THR A 830 14.92 -16.30 31.22
C THR A 830 13.69 -15.68 30.54
N GLY A 831 13.38 -14.42 30.85
CA GLY A 831 12.04 -13.86 30.62
C GLY A 831 10.99 -14.41 31.59
N ALA A 832 9.73 -14.06 31.34
CA ALA A 832 8.58 -14.54 32.11
C ALA A 832 8.19 -15.99 31.73
N GLY A 833 7.45 -16.68 32.60
CA GLY A 833 7.04 -18.07 32.36
C GLY A 833 8.20 -19.07 32.39
N TYR A 834 9.19 -18.80 33.25
CA TYR A 834 10.44 -19.57 33.28
C TYR A 834 10.33 -20.85 34.12
N ARG A 835 11.30 -21.76 33.95
CA ARG A 835 11.37 -23.07 34.59
C ARG A 835 12.74 -23.30 35.25
N VAL A 836 12.74 -23.63 36.54
CA VAL A 836 13.95 -23.84 37.36
C VAL A 836 13.77 -25.04 38.28
N GLN A 837 14.89 -25.59 38.76
CA GLN A 837 14.88 -26.69 39.72
C GLN A 837 14.50 -26.23 41.13
N SER A 838 14.96 -25.04 41.50
CA SER A 838 14.60 -24.32 42.72
C SER A 838 15.06 -22.87 42.58
N ALA A 839 14.67 -21.98 43.50
CA ALA A 839 15.21 -20.62 43.54
C ALA A 839 16.75 -20.57 43.61
N ASN A 840 17.37 -21.61 44.21
CA ASN A 840 18.83 -21.73 44.33
C ASN A 840 19.49 -22.33 43.08
N GLN A 841 18.76 -23.15 42.30
CA GLN A 841 19.31 -23.82 41.11
C GLN A 841 18.55 -23.40 39.84
N LYS A 842 19.11 -22.37 39.20
CA LYS A 842 18.59 -21.68 38.02
C LYS A 842 19.46 -21.80 36.76
N ASN A 843 20.48 -22.65 36.80
CA ASN A 843 21.48 -22.80 35.75
C ASN A 843 21.30 -24.14 35.02
N GLY A 844 20.38 -24.15 34.05
CA GLY A 844 19.86 -25.36 33.41
C GLY A 844 18.76 -26.02 34.25
N ILE A 845 17.76 -26.61 33.60
CA ILE A 845 16.77 -27.49 34.25
C ILE A 845 17.11 -28.96 33.94
N PRO A 846 17.23 -29.86 34.93
CA PRO A 846 17.47 -31.28 34.68
C PRO A 846 16.31 -31.93 33.91
N PHE A 847 16.63 -32.85 33.00
CA PHE A 847 15.62 -33.60 32.23
C PHE A 847 14.53 -34.25 33.10
N GLU A 848 14.92 -34.76 34.27
CA GLU A 848 14.03 -35.42 35.24
C GLU A 848 12.80 -34.59 35.62
N GLN A 849 12.91 -33.25 35.66
CA GLN A 849 11.83 -32.37 36.10
C GLN A 849 10.83 -32.02 35.00
N VAL A 850 11.21 -32.23 33.74
CA VAL A 850 10.41 -31.84 32.57
C VAL A 850 9.89 -33.04 31.76
N LYS A 851 10.30 -34.27 32.12
CA LYS A 851 9.82 -35.55 31.55
C LYS A 851 8.36 -35.47 31.08
N PRO A 852 8.08 -35.50 29.77
CA PRO A 852 6.71 -35.61 29.29
C PRO A 852 6.14 -36.97 29.67
N SER A 853 4.82 -37.09 29.72
CA SER A 853 4.14 -38.33 30.03
C SER A 853 3.02 -38.58 29.03
N ASN A 854 2.92 -39.80 28.54
CA ASN A 854 1.82 -40.24 27.68
C ASN A 854 0.97 -41.25 28.46
N ASN A 855 -0.33 -41.01 28.55
CA ASN A 855 -1.26 -41.78 29.40
C ASN A 855 -0.74 -42.02 30.84
N SER A 856 -0.22 -40.95 31.47
CA SER A 856 0.43 -40.94 32.79
C SER A 856 1.71 -41.80 32.94
N THR A 857 2.23 -42.37 31.85
CA THR A 857 3.55 -43.03 31.85
C THR A 857 4.63 -42.04 31.40
N PRO A 858 5.65 -41.73 32.23
CA PRO A 858 6.70 -40.78 31.88
C PRO A 858 7.70 -41.37 30.88
N PHE A 859 8.28 -40.52 30.04
CA PHE A 859 9.40 -40.89 29.17
C PHE A 859 10.62 -41.31 30.00
N ASP A 860 11.14 -42.51 29.75
CA ASP A 860 12.41 -42.98 30.35
C ASP A 860 13.58 -42.78 29.37
N PRO A 861 14.51 -41.84 29.64
CA PRO A 861 15.69 -41.63 28.80
C PRO A 861 16.68 -42.80 28.86
N ASN A 862 16.51 -43.74 29.79
CA ASN A 862 17.36 -44.91 29.92
C ASN A 862 16.76 -46.19 29.31
N SER A 863 15.56 -46.13 28.72
CA SER A 863 15.00 -47.21 27.92
C SER A 863 15.94 -47.58 26.75
N ASP A 864 15.93 -48.83 26.32
CA ASP A 864 16.87 -49.34 25.31
C ASP A 864 16.74 -48.64 23.95
N ASP A 865 15.53 -48.19 23.60
CA ASP A 865 15.25 -47.42 22.38
C ASP A 865 15.73 -45.95 22.47
N ASN A 866 16.00 -45.48 23.70
CA ASN A 866 16.46 -44.13 23.99
C ASN A 866 17.98 -44.07 24.22
N LYS A 867 18.69 -45.18 23.97
CA LYS A 867 20.14 -45.30 24.04
C LYS A 867 20.78 -45.64 22.69
N VAL A 868 22.07 -45.34 22.60
CA VAL A 868 22.96 -45.71 21.50
C VAL A 868 24.21 -46.36 22.10
N THR A 869 24.63 -47.47 21.50
CA THR A 869 25.79 -48.27 21.92
C THR A 869 26.86 -48.21 20.81
N PRO A 870 28.00 -47.55 21.04
CA PRO A 870 29.15 -47.59 20.13
C PRO A 870 29.83 -48.97 20.18
N SER A 871 30.72 -49.27 19.23
CA SER A 871 31.44 -50.56 19.15
C SER A 871 32.25 -50.94 20.41
N GLY A 872 32.47 -50.00 21.35
CA GLY A 872 33.06 -50.26 22.67
C GLY A 872 32.06 -50.62 23.78
N GLY A 873 30.77 -50.83 23.48
CA GLY A 873 29.76 -51.35 24.41
C GLY A 873 29.16 -50.36 25.43
N SER A 874 29.71 -49.14 25.57
CA SER A 874 29.22 -48.13 26.51
C SER A 874 27.92 -47.47 26.01
N SER A 875 26.78 -48.08 26.34
CA SER A 875 25.45 -47.59 25.96
C SER A 875 25.08 -46.29 26.67
N LYS A 876 24.78 -45.22 25.91
CA LYS A 876 24.52 -43.87 26.42
C LYS A 876 23.14 -43.36 25.96
N PRO A 877 22.39 -42.62 26.82
CA PRO A 877 21.16 -41.96 26.41
C PRO A 877 21.36 -40.96 25.26
N THR A 878 20.35 -40.80 24.41
CA THR A 878 20.36 -39.80 23.33
C THR A 878 19.82 -38.43 23.77
N THR A 879 19.06 -38.33 24.86
CA THR A 879 18.54 -37.05 25.37
C THR A 879 19.63 -36.18 26.01
N TYR A 880 19.41 -34.86 26.05
CA TYR A 880 20.28 -33.94 26.79
C TYR A 880 20.08 -34.03 28.31
N PRO A 881 21.15 -33.93 29.14
CA PRO A 881 21.05 -34.04 30.59
C PRO A 881 20.44 -32.80 31.28
N ALA A 882 20.66 -31.61 30.70
CA ALA A 882 20.14 -30.34 31.19
C ALA A 882 19.64 -29.49 30.02
N LEU A 883 18.58 -28.72 30.25
CA LEU A 883 17.80 -28.04 29.21
C LEU A 883 17.65 -26.54 29.55
N PRO A 884 17.34 -25.66 28.58
CA PRO A 884 17.15 -24.24 28.85
C PRO A 884 15.97 -23.93 29.78
N ASN A 885 16.14 -22.88 30.59
CA ASN A 885 15.26 -22.50 31.70
C ASN A 885 13.98 -21.76 31.30
N SER A 886 13.54 -21.82 30.03
CA SER A 886 12.25 -21.28 29.58
C SER A 886 11.82 -21.91 28.26
N ILE A 887 10.52 -22.15 28.12
CA ILE A 887 9.82 -22.60 26.90
C ILE A 887 8.56 -21.76 26.64
N SER A 888 8.40 -20.63 27.36
CA SER A 888 7.29 -19.69 27.24
C SER A 888 7.33 -18.95 25.89
N PRO A 889 6.25 -18.25 25.47
CA PRO A 889 6.29 -17.48 24.22
C PRO A 889 7.36 -16.38 24.22
N THR A 890 7.89 -15.97 25.39
CA THR A 890 8.99 -15.00 25.50
C THR A 890 10.38 -15.63 25.44
N SER A 891 10.52 -16.95 25.32
CA SER A 891 11.83 -17.62 25.35
C SER A 891 12.75 -17.17 24.20
N ASP A 892 13.99 -16.80 24.54
CA ASP A 892 14.98 -16.21 23.63
C ASP A 892 16.39 -16.72 23.99
N TRP A 893 16.71 -17.94 23.54
CA TRP A 893 17.95 -18.64 23.86
C TRP A 893 18.91 -18.63 22.67
N ILE A 894 19.90 -17.73 22.70
CA ILE A 894 20.92 -17.59 21.64
C ILE A 894 21.71 -18.90 21.41
N ASN A 895 21.91 -19.71 22.45
CA ASN A 895 22.62 -20.98 22.42
C ASN A 895 21.72 -22.19 22.09
N ALA A 896 20.40 -22.01 21.96
CA ALA A 896 19.46 -23.13 21.92
C ALA A 896 18.20 -22.83 21.08
N LEU A 897 18.38 -22.68 19.76
CA LEU A 897 17.31 -22.40 18.77
C LEU A 897 16.06 -23.29 18.93
N THR A 898 16.21 -24.57 19.31
CA THR A 898 15.09 -25.50 19.52
C THR A 898 14.18 -25.15 20.71
N PHE A 899 14.65 -24.32 21.65
CA PHE A 899 13.89 -23.81 22.80
C PHE A 899 13.44 -22.36 22.66
N THR A 900 13.83 -21.69 21.56
CA THR A 900 13.54 -20.28 21.31
C THR A 900 12.21 -20.10 20.59
N ASN A 901 11.37 -19.19 21.12
CA ASN A 901 10.07 -18.84 20.53
C ASN A 901 10.10 -17.50 19.81
N LYS A 902 10.82 -16.52 20.35
CA LYS A 902 11.01 -15.23 19.68
C LYS A 902 11.78 -15.40 18.38
N ASN A 903 11.33 -14.72 17.34
CA ASN A 903 11.90 -14.84 16.01
C ASN A 903 11.72 -13.54 15.22
N ASN A 904 12.62 -13.31 14.27
CA ASN A 904 12.65 -12.08 13.48
C ASN A 904 11.39 -11.84 12.64
N PRO A 905 10.78 -12.86 11.98
CA PRO A 905 9.48 -12.69 11.34
C PRO A 905 8.42 -12.12 12.29
N GLN A 906 8.29 -12.66 13.50
CA GLN A 906 7.34 -12.16 14.49
C GLN A 906 7.69 -10.74 14.96
N ARG A 907 8.97 -10.44 15.25
CA ARG A 907 9.43 -9.09 15.64
C ARG A 907 9.05 -8.03 14.60
N ASN A 908 9.20 -8.36 13.32
CA ASN A 908 8.86 -7.47 12.22
C ASN A 908 7.34 -7.19 12.14
N GLN A 909 6.50 -8.22 12.36
CA GLN A 909 5.05 -8.04 12.48
C GLN A 909 4.67 -7.23 13.73
N LEU A 910 5.32 -7.49 14.86
CA LEU A 910 5.07 -6.79 16.13
C LEU A 910 5.40 -5.30 16.05
N LEU A 911 6.43 -4.88 15.29
CA LEU A 911 6.68 -3.46 15.02
C LEU A 911 5.52 -2.80 14.27
N LEU A 912 5.09 -3.39 13.16
CA LEU A 912 3.98 -2.83 12.38
C LEU A 912 2.68 -2.79 13.21
N ARG A 913 2.40 -3.85 13.97
CA ARG A 913 1.17 -3.97 14.79
C ARG A 913 1.22 -3.16 16.07
N SER A 914 2.39 -2.83 16.63
CA SER A 914 2.52 -1.93 17.78
C SER A 914 2.31 -0.46 17.38
N LEU A 915 2.80 -0.04 16.20
CA LEU A 915 2.53 1.27 15.62
C LEU A 915 1.04 1.46 15.31
N LEU A 916 0.43 0.52 14.57
CA LEU A 916 -1.03 0.49 14.36
C LEU A 916 -1.80 0.33 15.68
N GLY A 917 -1.14 -0.20 16.71
CA GLY A 917 -1.69 -0.42 18.04
C GLY A 917 -2.75 -1.52 18.09
N THR A 918 -2.65 -2.54 17.24
CA THR A 918 -3.66 -3.60 17.02
C THR A 918 -3.15 -5.01 17.30
N ILE A 919 -2.14 -5.18 18.18
CA ILE A 919 -1.76 -6.50 18.69
C ILE A 919 -2.91 -7.01 19.59
N PRO A 920 -3.42 -8.24 19.40
CA PRO A 920 -4.50 -8.75 20.24
C PRO A 920 -4.00 -9.22 21.62
N VAL A 921 -4.90 -9.20 22.60
CA VAL A 921 -4.66 -9.69 23.98
C VAL A 921 -5.55 -10.89 24.28
N LEU A 922 -5.02 -11.88 25.01
CA LEU A 922 -5.77 -13.03 25.48
C LEU A 922 -6.48 -12.68 26.80
N ILE A 923 -7.78 -12.93 26.88
CA ILE A 923 -8.60 -12.68 28.07
C ILE A 923 -9.32 -13.96 28.53
N ASN A 924 -9.54 -14.06 29.84
CA ASN A 924 -10.55 -14.96 30.42
C ASN A 924 -11.45 -14.30 31.48
N LYS A 925 -11.24 -13.01 31.77
CA LYS A 925 -12.12 -12.14 32.58
C LYS A 925 -12.58 -10.95 31.73
N SER A 926 -13.88 -10.80 31.53
CA SER A 926 -14.47 -9.75 30.69
C SER A 926 -14.62 -8.38 31.38
N GLY A 927 -14.45 -8.29 32.70
CA GLY A 927 -14.75 -7.09 33.48
C GLY A 927 -16.24 -6.87 33.75
N ASP A 928 -17.12 -7.82 33.38
CA ASP A 928 -18.51 -7.83 33.86
C ASP A 928 -18.54 -8.13 35.38
N SER A 929 -19.61 -7.78 36.10
CA SER A 929 -19.64 -7.77 37.58
C SER A 929 -19.36 -9.11 38.25
N ASN A 930 -19.61 -10.23 37.57
CA ASN A 930 -19.34 -11.60 38.01
C ASN A 930 -18.06 -12.21 37.40
N ASP A 931 -17.30 -11.43 36.61
CA ASP A 931 -16.23 -11.92 35.74
C ASP A 931 -15.09 -10.87 35.63
N GLN A 932 -14.60 -10.42 36.79
CA GLN A 932 -13.60 -9.35 36.91
C GLN A 932 -12.18 -9.88 37.13
N PHE A 933 -11.18 -9.13 36.66
CA PHE A 933 -9.77 -9.27 37.01
C PHE A 933 -9.33 -8.17 37.99
N ASN A 934 -8.96 -8.55 39.21
CA ASN A 934 -8.55 -7.60 40.26
C ASN A 934 -7.03 -7.59 40.41
N LYS A 935 -6.37 -6.64 39.74
CA LYS A 935 -4.90 -6.55 39.64
C LYS A 935 -4.14 -6.75 40.96
N ASP A 936 -4.63 -6.18 42.07
CA ASP A 936 -3.90 -6.15 43.34
C ASP A 936 -3.87 -7.53 44.04
N SER A 937 -4.87 -8.37 43.80
CA SER A 937 -4.96 -9.74 44.34
C SER A 937 -4.55 -10.80 43.32
N GLU A 938 -4.92 -10.62 42.04
CA GLU A 938 -4.78 -11.65 41.01
C GLU A 938 -3.48 -11.54 40.18
N GLN A 939 -2.81 -10.38 40.08
CA GLN A 939 -1.54 -10.22 39.34
C GLN A 939 -0.35 -10.05 40.30
N LYS A 940 0.66 -10.91 40.19
CA LYS A 940 1.93 -10.82 40.94
C LYS A 940 3.12 -10.79 40.00
N TRP A 941 3.69 -9.59 39.80
CA TRP A 941 4.76 -9.38 38.83
C TRP A 941 6.11 -9.98 39.25
N ASP A 942 6.27 -10.27 40.54
CA ASP A 942 7.45 -10.91 41.13
C ASP A 942 7.47 -12.45 40.96
N LYS A 943 6.33 -13.09 40.67
CA LYS A 943 6.16 -14.56 40.65
C LYS A 943 5.95 -15.16 39.25
N THR A 944 6.69 -14.68 38.26
CA THR A 944 6.48 -15.05 36.84
C THR A 944 6.73 -16.52 36.47
N GLU A 945 7.30 -17.33 37.38
CA GLU A 945 7.42 -18.79 37.31
C GLU A 945 6.15 -19.55 37.74
N THR A 946 5.25 -18.85 38.45
CA THR A 946 3.99 -19.42 38.97
C THR A 946 2.79 -19.03 38.09
N ASN A 947 1.63 -19.58 38.42
CA ASN A 947 0.37 -19.12 37.85
C ASN A 947 -0.01 -17.69 38.33
N GLU A 948 0.52 -17.19 39.45
CA GLU A 948 0.24 -15.82 39.94
C GLU A 948 0.80 -14.71 39.04
N GLY A 949 1.77 -15.03 38.16
CA GLY A 949 2.21 -14.12 37.10
C GLY A 949 1.22 -14.00 35.94
N ASN A 950 0.26 -14.93 35.80
CA ASN A 950 -0.72 -15.00 34.72
C ASN A 950 -0.13 -14.94 33.30
N LEU A 951 0.99 -15.63 33.05
CA LEU A 951 1.41 -15.95 31.69
C LEU A 951 0.52 -17.10 31.17
N PRO A 952 -0.26 -16.93 30.10
CA PRO A 952 -1.12 -18.00 29.56
C PRO A 952 -0.36 -19.26 29.14
N GLY A 953 0.77 -19.14 28.44
CA GLY A 953 1.51 -20.27 27.89
C GLY A 953 0.74 -21.07 26.83
N PHE A 954 -0.46 -20.63 26.45
CA PHE A 954 -1.28 -21.18 25.39
C PHE A 954 -2.32 -20.13 24.94
N GLY A 955 -2.46 -19.94 23.63
CA GLY A 955 -3.49 -19.10 22.99
C GLY A 955 -3.15 -17.60 22.85
N GLU A 956 -2.09 -17.12 23.50
CA GLU A 956 -1.61 -15.74 23.39
C GLU A 956 -0.78 -15.49 22.12
N VAL A 957 -0.45 -14.22 21.82
CA VAL A 957 0.46 -13.88 20.72
C VAL A 957 1.89 -14.33 21.07
N ASN A 958 2.55 -15.01 20.14
CA ASN A 958 3.94 -15.44 20.32
C ASN A 958 4.90 -14.25 20.44
N GLY A 959 5.96 -14.40 21.25
CA GLY A 959 7.05 -13.43 21.36
C GLY A 959 6.87 -12.32 22.40
N LEU A 960 5.74 -12.29 23.13
CA LEU A 960 5.42 -11.26 24.12
C LEU A 960 4.81 -11.83 25.41
N TYR A 961 4.72 -10.99 26.45
CA TYR A 961 4.08 -11.32 27.72
C TYR A 961 2.68 -10.69 27.80
N ASN A 962 1.63 -11.51 27.68
CA ASN A 962 0.25 -11.02 27.58
C ASN A 962 -0.22 -10.14 28.76
N ALA A 963 0.19 -10.45 30.00
CA ALA A 963 -0.20 -9.64 31.16
C ALA A 963 0.38 -8.21 31.12
N ALA A 964 1.62 -8.06 30.63
CA ALA A 964 2.24 -6.75 30.42
C ALA A 964 1.53 -5.95 29.31
N LEU A 965 1.14 -6.60 28.22
CA LEU A 965 0.38 -5.97 27.13
C LEU A 965 -1.02 -5.50 27.60
N LEU A 966 -1.74 -6.33 28.34
CA LEU A 966 -3.02 -5.98 28.98
C LEU A 966 -2.89 -4.75 29.89
N HIS A 967 -1.80 -4.66 30.67
CA HIS A 967 -1.49 -3.49 31.49
C HIS A 967 -1.19 -2.26 30.62
N THR A 968 -0.35 -2.36 29.59
CA THR A 968 -0.06 -1.25 28.67
C THR A 968 -1.33 -0.69 28.03
N TYR A 969 -2.25 -1.55 27.59
CA TYR A 969 -3.54 -1.14 27.03
C TYR A 969 -4.55 -0.62 28.07
N GLY A 970 -4.26 -0.76 29.37
CA GLY A 970 -5.17 -0.35 30.44
C GLY A 970 -6.45 -1.19 30.49
N PHE A 971 -6.39 -2.46 30.07
CA PHE A 971 -7.48 -3.42 30.23
C PHE A 971 -7.72 -3.74 31.71
N PHE A 972 -6.65 -3.74 32.49
CA PHE A 972 -6.68 -3.56 33.95
C PHE A 972 -5.73 -2.43 34.36
N GLY A 973 -6.04 -1.77 35.47
CA GLY A 973 -5.34 -0.56 35.91
C GLY A 973 -5.84 0.71 35.23
N THR A 974 -5.14 1.82 35.48
CA THR A 974 -5.63 3.18 35.17
C THR A 974 -4.98 3.84 33.95
N ASN A 975 -4.33 3.05 33.08
CA ASN A 975 -3.59 3.57 31.93
C ASN A 975 -4.47 4.20 30.84
N THR A 976 -5.72 3.75 30.69
CA THR A 976 -6.63 4.19 29.62
C THR A 976 -7.96 4.75 30.16
N ASN A 977 -8.51 4.12 31.20
CA ASN A 977 -9.70 4.59 31.92
C ASN A 977 -9.29 4.98 33.35
N SER A 978 -9.89 6.05 33.91
CA SER A 978 -9.63 6.46 35.31
C SER A 978 -10.20 5.46 36.31
N THR A 979 -11.22 4.70 35.93
CA THR A 979 -11.73 3.55 36.67
C THR A 979 -11.19 2.28 36.01
N ASP A 980 -10.52 1.42 36.80
CA ASP A 980 -9.97 0.13 36.37
C ASP A 980 -11.04 -0.72 35.64
N PRO A 981 -10.88 -1.03 34.33
CA PRO A 981 -11.88 -1.80 33.58
C PRO A 981 -11.96 -3.29 33.96
N LYS A 982 -10.99 -3.79 34.73
CA LYS A 982 -10.95 -5.17 35.27
C LYS A 982 -11.09 -6.27 34.22
N ILE A 983 -10.61 -6.03 33.01
CA ILE A 983 -10.48 -7.03 31.94
C ILE A 983 -9.09 -7.66 32.04
N GLY A 984 -8.98 -8.98 31.92
CA GLY A 984 -7.68 -9.62 31.99
C GLY A 984 -7.66 -11.12 31.78
N PHE A 985 -6.53 -11.74 32.13
CA PHE A 985 -6.33 -13.18 32.11
C PHE A 985 -5.85 -13.65 33.48
N LYS A 986 -6.49 -14.68 34.03
CA LYS A 986 -6.09 -15.38 35.25
C LYS A 986 -5.68 -16.82 34.92
N ALA A 987 -4.45 -17.21 35.23
CA ALA A 987 -4.00 -18.59 35.16
C ALA A 987 -4.57 -19.38 36.36
N ASP A 988 -5.83 -19.81 36.24
CA ASP A 988 -6.56 -20.47 37.32
C ASP A 988 -6.01 -21.87 37.64
N SER A 989 -5.65 -22.12 38.90
CA SER A 989 -5.22 -23.41 39.41
C SER A 989 -6.35 -24.28 39.98
N SER A 990 -7.58 -23.76 40.03
CA SER A 990 -8.76 -24.47 40.55
C SER A 990 -9.64 -25.10 39.47
N SER A 991 -9.64 -24.56 38.25
CA SER A 991 -10.55 -24.98 37.18
C SER A 991 -9.92 -24.93 35.78
N SER A 992 -10.59 -25.50 34.78
CA SER A 992 -10.13 -25.44 33.38
C SER A 992 -10.40 -24.05 32.80
N SER A 993 -9.33 -23.31 32.48
CA SER A 993 -9.45 -21.96 31.91
C SER A 993 -9.99 -22.01 30.48
N SER A 994 -11.02 -21.20 30.19
CA SER A 994 -11.54 -20.96 28.84
C SER A 994 -11.28 -19.51 28.47
N SER A 995 -10.63 -19.26 27.33
CA SER A 995 -10.14 -17.94 26.95
C SER A 995 -10.30 -17.65 25.47
N THR A 996 -10.20 -16.39 25.08
CA THR A 996 -10.19 -15.96 23.68
C THR A 996 -9.33 -14.71 23.50
N LEU A 997 -8.79 -14.53 22.29
CA LEU A 997 -8.08 -13.30 21.92
C LEU A 997 -9.10 -12.21 21.59
N VAL A 998 -8.79 -10.96 21.92
CA VAL A 998 -9.58 -9.78 21.54
C VAL A 998 -8.67 -8.67 21.04
N GLY A 999 -9.21 -7.76 20.23
CA GLY A 999 -8.47 -6.59 19.75
C GLY A 999 -8.14 -5.58 20.86
N SER A 1000 -7.39 -4.55 20.52
CA SER A 1000 -7.01 -3.46 21.45
C SER A 1000 -8.10 -2.39 21.64
N GLY A 1001 -9.10 -2.35 20.75
CA GLY A 1001 -10.09 -1.27 20.64
C GLY A 1001 -9.80 -0.26 19.52
N LEU A 1002 -8.65 -0.35 18.83
CA LEU A 1002 -8.30 0.49 17.68
C LEU A 1002 -8.63 -0.18 16.34
N ASN A 1003 -8.84 0.63 15.29
CA ASN A 1003 -9.25 0.18 13.94
C ASN A 1003 -8.25 0.49 12.82
N TRP A 1004 -6.99 0.82 13.14
CA TRP A 1004 -5.96 1.04 12.11
C TRP A 1004 -5.57 -0.28 11.42
N THR A 1005 -5.43 -0.27 10.10
CA THR A 1005 -5.05 -1.44 9.30
C THR A 1005 -3.65 -1.29 8.70
N SER A 1006 -3.00 -2.38 8.33
CA SER A 1006 -1.70 -2.33 7.65
C SER A 1006 -1.75 -1.87 6.20
N GLN A 1007 -2.94 -1.55 5.68
CA GLN A 1007 -3.15 -0.84 4.42
C GLN A 1007 -3.30 0.67 4.60
N ASP A 1008 -3.34 1.17 5.85
CA ASP A 1008 -3.44 2.60 6.20
C ASP A 1008 -2.10 3.31 5.93
N VAL A 1009 -1.71 3.35 4.66
CA VAL A 1009 -0.41 3.80 4.14
C VAL A 1009 -0.64 5.03 3.27
N GLY A 1010 -0.05 6.15 3.70
CA GLY A 1010 -0.12 7.45 3.03
C GLY A 1010 0.90 7.61 1.91
N ASN A 1011 0.80 8.70 1.15
CA ASN A 1011 1.74 8.97 0.07
C ASN A 1011 3.18 9.18 0.56
N LEU A 1012 4.14 8.77 -0.25
CA LEU A 1012 5.56 8.92 0.02
C LEU A 1012 5.97 10.41 -0.01
N VAL A 1013 6.71 10.85 1.00
CA VAL A 1013 7.28 12.20 1.11
C VAL A 1013 8.81 12.10 1.16
N VAL A 1014 9.49 12.70 0.19
CA VAL A 1014 10.95 12.86 0.23
C VAL A 1014 11.25 14.08 1.08
N ILE A 1015 12.16 13.96 2.06
CA ILE A 1015 12.47 15.03 3.02
C ILE A 1015 13.78 15.73 2.64
N ASN A 1016 14.77 14.95 2.20
CA ASN A 1016 16.03 15.43 1.62
C ASN A 1016 16.68 14.31 0.77
N ASP A 1017 17.88 14.55 0.25
CA ASP A 1017 18.61 13.61 -0.61
C ASP A 1017 18.95 12.24 0.03
N THR A 1018 18.75 12.08 1.34
CA THR A 1018 19.08 10.84 2.06
C THR A 1018 17.95 10.26 2.90
N SER A 1019 16.80 10.95 3.01
CA SER A 1019 15.70 10.53 3.88
C SER A 1019 14.32 10.85 3.30
N PHE A 1020 13.37 9.99 3.64
CA PHE A 1020 11.98 10.02 3.19
C PHE A 1020 11.09 9.42 4.29
N GLY A 1021 9.79 9.68 4.22
CA GLY A 1021 8.83 9.11 5.15
C GLY A 1021 7.42 9.05 4.59
N PHE A 1022 6.53 8.43 5.34
CA PHE A 1022 5.11 8.36 5.02
C PHE A 1022 4.26 8.18 6.28
N GLN A 1023 2.98 8.51 6.18
CA GLN A 1023 2.01 8.24 7.23
C GLN A 1023 1.64 6.75 7.23
N LEU A 1024 1.78 6.06 8.36
CA LEU A 1024 1.35 4.69 8.61
C LEU A 1024 0.38 4.68 9.80
N GLY A 1025 -0.92 4.60 9.51
CA GLY A 1025 -1.97 4.82 10.51
C GLY A 1025 -1.74 6.13 11.27
N GLY A 1026 -1.84 6.09 12.60
CA GLY A 1026 -1.57 7.25 13.44
C GLY A 1026 -0.11 7.67 13.61
N TRP A 1027 0.86 7.09 12.88
CA TRP A 1027 2.29 7.44 12.98
C TRP A 1027 2.86 7.93 11.65
N PHE A 1028 3.54 9.08 11.63
CA PHE A 1028 4.44 9.40 10.51
C PHE A 1028 5.79 8.72 10.75
N ILE A 1029 6.17 7.81 9.86
CA ILE A 1029 7.46 7.09 9.90
C ILE A 1029 8.43 7.70 8.88
N THR A 1030 9.63 8.04 9.33
CA THR A 1030 10.74 8.52 8.50
C THR A 1030 11.88 7.51 8.52
N PHE A 1031 12.48 7.23 7.36
CA PHE A 1031 13.67 6.41 7.20
C PHE A 1031 14.89 7.33 7.06
N THR A 1032 15.67 7.49 8.14
CA THR A 1032 16.84 8.37 8.18
C THR A 1032 18.11 7.70 7.69
N ASP A 1033 18.22 6.38 7.90
CA ASP A 1033 19.45 5.62 7.64
C ASP A 1033 19.20 4.45 6.68
N PHE A 1034 18.43 4.72 5.62
CA PHE A 1034 18.36 3.83 4.47
C PHE A 1034 19.34 4.25 3.38
N ILE A 1035 19.20 5.43 2.77
CA ILE A 1035 19.98 5.83 1.57
C ILE A 1035 21.49 5.89 1.83
N ARG A 1036 21.89 6.57 2.92
CA ARG A 1036 23.28 6.60 3.41
C ARG A 1036 23.28 6.19 4.89
N PRO A 1037 23.33 4.89 5.20
CA PRO A 1037 23.15 4.41 6.57
C PRO A 1037 24.33 4.80 7.46
N ARG A 1038 24.07 5.44 8.59
CA ARG A 1038 25.10 5.79 9.59
C ARG A 1038 25.16 4.68 10.65
N THR A 1039 26.36 4.15 10.89
CA THR A 1039 26.58 3.16 11.96
C THR A 1039 26.24 3.75 13.33
N GLY A 1040 25.55 2.98 14.17
CA GLY A 1040 25.14 3.42 15.52
C GLY A 1040 23.82 4.18 15.60
N TYR A 1041 23.17 4.49 14.46
CA TYR A 1041 21.86 5.12 14.42
C TYR A 1041 20.73 4.09 14.28
N LEU A 1042 19.61 4.34 14.97
CA LEU A 1042 18.40 3.51 14.92
C LEU A 1042 17.83 3.40 13.49
N GLY A 1043 17.92 4.49 12.74
CA GLY A 1043 17.54 4.56 11.31
C GLY A 1043 16.10 4.93 11.00
N ILE A 1044 15.29 5.17 12.02
CA ILE A 1044 13.90 5.64 11.89
C ILE A 1044 13.57 6.75 12.88
N THR A 1045 12.61 7.60 12.52
CA THR A 1045 11.90 8.48 13.47
C THR A 1045 10.38 8.30 13.33
N LEU A 1046 9.66 8.52 14.42
CA LEU A 1046 8.23 8.22 14.57
C LEU A 1046 7.51 9.38 15.27
N SER A 1047 6.56 10.01 14.56
CA SER A 1047 5.71 11.08 15.09
C SER A 1047 4.26 10.63 15.24
N SER A 1048 3.73 10.62 16.46
CA SER A 1048 2.37 10.14 16.79
C SER A 1048 1.30 11.20 16.51
N LEU A 1049 0.11 10.82 16.06
CA LEU A 1049 -1.05 11.71 15.97
C LEU A 1049 -1.57 12.04 17.38
N GLN A 1050 -2.02 13.28 17.61
CA GLN A 1050 -2.56 13.72 18.90
C GLN A 1050 -4.10 13.63 19.03
N ASP A 1051 -4.86 13.71 17.93
CA ASP A 1051 -6.33 13.74 17.97
C ASP A 1051 -6.91 12.37 18.38
N GLN A 1052 -7.32 12.26 19.63
CA GLN A 1052 -7.93 11.06 20.22
C GLN A 1052 -9.25 10.67 19.57
N THR A 1053 -9.98 11.60 18.93
CA THR A 1053 -11.22 11.27 18.20
C THR A 1053 -10.93 10.49 16.93
N ILE A 1054 -9.81 10.81 16.26
CA ILE A 1054 -9.32 10.05 15.09
C ILE A 1054 -8.72 8.72 15.53
N ILE A 1055 -7.85 8.71 16.54
CA ILE A 1055 -7.15 7.49 17.01
C ILE A 1055 -8.13 6.37 17.38
N TRP A 1056 -9.22 6.72 18.07
CA TRP A 1056 -10.24 5.78 18.51
C TRP A 1056 -11.44 5.64 17.55
N ALA A 1057 -11.39 6.22 16.35
CA ALA A 1057 -12.49 6.16 15.39
C ALA A 1057 -12.77 4.72 14.88
N ASP A 1058 -13.95 4.51 14.31
CA ASP A 1058 -14.33 3.20 13.75
C ASP A 1058 -13.73 2.95 12.35
N GLN A 1059 -13.49 4.01 11.57
CA GLN A 1059 -12.74 3.96 10.31
C GLN A 1059 -11.70 5.09 10.25
N PRO A 1060 -10.62 5.03 11.05
CA PRO A 1060 -9.76 6.19 11.36
C PRO A 1060 -9.06 6.78 10.12
N TRP A 1061 -8.59 5.93 9.20
CA TRP A 1061 -7.91 6.36 7.98
C TRP A 1061 -8.77 7.21 7.03
N THR A 1062 -10.10 7.16 7.16
CA THR A 1062 -11.00 8.02 6.34
C THR A 1062 -10.88 9.51 6.67
N SER A 1063 -10.27 9.86 7.81
CA SER A 1063 -9.92 11.24 8.15
C SER A 1063 -8.66 11.76 7.43
N PHE A 1064 -7.73 10.90 7.00
CA PHE A 1064 -6.49 11.29 6.33
C PHE A 1064 -6.75 11.94 4.96
N LYS A 1065 -5.99 12.98 4.60
CA LYS A 1065 -6.13 13.75 3.34
C LYS A 1065 -4.81 13.94 2.57
N GLY A 1066 -3.77 13.19 2.93
CA GLY A 1066 -2.44 13.23 2.28
C GLY A 1066 -1.38 13.94 3.13
N SER A 1067 -0.12 13.63 2.83
CA SER A 1067 1.07 14.24 3.43
C SER A 1067 1.85 15.04 2.39
N TYR A 1068 2.57 16.08 2.80
CA TYR A 1068 3.42 16.89 1.92
C TYR A 1068 4.67 17.37 2.67
N LEU A 1069 5.74 17.68 1.93
CA LEU A 1069 6.89 18.39 2.49
C LEU A 1069 6.59 19.89 2.44
N ASP A 1070 6.67 20.57 3.58
CA ASP A 1070 6.45 22.01 3.62
C ASP A 1070 7.71 22.83 3.31
N SER A 1071 7.56 24.13 3.04
CA SER A 1071 8.69 25.01 2.72
C SER A 1071 9.67 25.20 3.89
N ASP A 1072 9.25 24.88 5.12
CA ASP A 1072 10.13 24.81 6.31
C ASP A 1072 11.00 23.55 6.37
N GLY A 1073 10.87 22.63 5.40
CA GLY A 1073 11.61 21.37 5.33
C GLY A 1073 11.04 20.25 6.21
N THR A 1074 9.91 20.46 6.88
CA THR A 1074 9.23 19.43 7.68
C THR A 1074 8.08 18.76 6.92
N PRO A 1075 7.93 17.43 7.01
CA PRO A 1075 6.75 16.76 6.49
C PRO A 1075 5.51 17.02 7.37
N LYS A 1076 4.38 17.24 6.70
CA LYS A 1076 3.09 17.59 7.31
C LYS A 1076 1.96 16.71 6.74
N SER A 1077 1.03 16.27 7.58
CA SER A 1077 -0.11 15.41 7.20
C SER A 1077 -1.44 16.11 7.47
N LEU A 1078 -2.36 16.06 6.51
CA LEU A 1078 -3.69 16.65 6.61
C LEU A 1078 -4.71 15.67 7.22
N TRP A 1079 -5.47 16.15 8.19
CA TRP A 1079 -6.50 15.38 8.90
C TRP A 1079 -7.83 16.14 8.96
N ASP A 1080 -8.90 15.45 8.56
CA ASP A 1080 -10.27 15.92 8.63
C ASP A 1080 -11.15 14.93 9.41
N PRO A 1081 -11.38 15.14 10.72
CA PRO A 1081 -12.25 14.28 11.51
C PRO A 1081 -13.72 14.39 11.08
N THR A 1082 -14.13 15.42 10.31
CA THR A 1082 -15.49 15.52 9.77
C THR A 1082 -15.74 14.53 8.60
N ALA A 1083 -14.68 14.00 8.00
CA ALA A 1083 -14.75 12.96 6.97
C ALA A 1083 -14.71 11.52 7.53
N LEU A 1084 -14.73 11.33 8.86
CA LEU A 1084 -14.74 10.01 9.47
C LEU A 1084 -16.03 9.23 9.09
N LYS A 1085 -15.87 8.13 8.35
CA LYS A 1085 -16.98 7.23 8.01
C LYS A 1085 -17.40 6.40 9.23
N SER A 1086 -18.71 6.29 9.45
CA SER A 1086 -19.30 5.37 10.43
C SER A 1086 -19.35 3.94 9.90
N LEU A 1087 -19.47 2.93 10.78
CA LEU A 1087 -19.74 1.55 10.37
C LEU A 1087 -21.14 1.41 9.72
N PRO A 1088 -21.36 0.41 8.83
CA PRO A 1088 -22.65 0.22 8.18
C PRO A 1088 -23.79 -0.13 9.16
N ASN A 1089 -24.81 0.74 9.23
CA ASN A 1089 -26.04 0.49 10.00
C ASN A 1089 -26.96 -0.50 9.25
N SER A 1090 -26.84 -1.80 9.51
CA SER A 1090 -27.64 -2.85 8.83
C SER A 1090 -28.38 -3.83 9.77
N SER A 1091 -28.33 -3.59 11.08
CA SER A 1091 -29.03 -4.39 12.09
C SER A 1091 -29.43 -3.48 13.26
N THR A 1092 -30.46 -3.88 14.01
CA THR A 1092 -31.09 -3.09 15.09
C THR A 1092 -30.11 -2.66 16.17
N THR A 1093 -30.38 -1.54 16.85
CA THR A 1093 -29.52 -0.88 17.87
C THR A 1093 -29.08 -1.69 19.10
N TYR A 1094 -29.44 -2.98 19.17
CA TYR A 1094 -28.95 -3.98 20.12
C TYR A 1094 -28.94 -5.36 19.43
N ASP A 1095 -27.90 -5.66 18.64
CA ASP A 1095 -27.66 -7.02 18.16
C ASP A 1095 -26.79 -7.85 19.12
N THR A 1096 -27.05 -9.15 19.15
CA THR A 1096 -26.26 -10.16 19.88
C THR A 1096 -25.10 -10.73 19.05
N ASN A 1097 -24.98 -10.28 17.79
CA ASN A 1097 -23.98 -10.71 16.82
C ASN A 1097 -22.72 -9.82 16.82
N PRO A 1098 -21.59 -10.29 16.27
CA PRO A 1098 -20.41 -9.46 16.09
C PRO A 1098 -20.65 -8.35 15.06
N THR A 1099 -20.26 -7.12 15.38
CA THR A 1099 -20.18 -6.03 14.40
C THR A 1099 -18.80 -6.02 13.75
N LEU A 1100 -18.73 -6.13 12.42
CA LEU A 1100 -17.48 -6.03 11.68
C LEU A 1100 -16.92 -4.59 11.73
N SER A 1101 -15.61 -4.49 11.85
CA SER A 1101 -14.83 -3.25 11.76
C SER A 1101 -13.48 -3.55 11.09
N PRO A 1102 -12.68 -2.54 10.66
CA PRO A 1102 -11.44 -2.76 9.91
C PRO A 1102 -10.38 -3.64 10.59
N SER A 1103 -10.40 -3.74 11.92
CA SER A 1103 -9.51 -4.59 12.74
C SER A 1103 -10.19 -5.84 13.32
N PHE A 1104 -11.45 -6.11 12.95
CA PHE A 1104 -12.19 -7.28 13.44
C PHE A 1104 -11.53 -8.58 12.98
N GLN A 1105 -11.40 -9.52 13.91
CA GLN A 1105 -10.82 -10.85 13.67
C GLN A 1105 -11.68 -11.91 14.37
N LEU A 1106 -11.92 -13.03 13.70
CA LEU A 1106 -12.76 -14.10 14.21
C LEU A 1106 -11.94 -15.07 15.10
N TYR A 1107 -11.39 -14.55 16.20
CA TYR A 1107 -10.61 -15.34 17.15
C TYR A 1107 -11.45 -16.45 17.79
N GLN A 1108 -10.83 -17.60 17.96
CA GLN A 1108 -11.50 -18.80 18.43
C GLN A 1108 -11.29 -19.05 19.93
N PRO A 1109 -12.17 -19.84 20.57
CA PRO A 1109 -11.95 -20.40 21.89
C PRO A 1109 -10.61 -21.13 22.03
N ASN A 1110 -9.90 -20.86 23.10
CA ASN A 1110 -8.87 -21.74 23.66
C ASN A 1110 -9.40 -22.31 24.98
N LYS A 1111 -9.01 -23.54 25.32
CA LYS A 1111 -9.35 -24.15 26.61
C LYS A 1111 -8.22 -25.03 27.09
N VAL A 1112 -7.80 -24.85 28.35
CA VAL A 1112 -6.66 -25.55 28.96
C VAL A 1112 -7.05 -26.20 30.28
N LYS A 1113 -6.25 -27.17 30.72
CA LYS A 1113 -6.35 -27.72 32.09
C LYS A 1113 -6.05 -26.64 33.12
N ALA A 1114 -6.40 -26.90 34.38
CA ALA A 1114 -6.02 -26.03 35.50
C ALA A 1114 -4.48 -25.89 35.58
N TYR A 1115 -4.01 -24.68 35.83
CA TYR A 1115 -2.58 -24.39 35.95
C TYR A 1115 -2.02 -24.98 37.25
N GLN A 1116 -0.77 -25.46 37.23
CA GLN A 1116 -0.12 -25.90 38.47
C GLN A 1116 0.27 -24.67 39.30
N THR A 1117 0.12 -24.74 40.63
CA THR A 1117 0.55 -23.65 41.54
C THR A 1117 2.08 -23.53 41.64
N THR A 1118 2.80 -24.61 41.32
CA THR A 1118 4.27 -24.67 41.31
C THR A 1118 4.74 -25.43 40.07
N ASN A 1119 5.94 -25.14 39.57
CA ASN A 1119 6.52 -25.73 38.36
C ASN A 1119 5.65 -25.55 37.09
N THR A 1120 4.82 -24.50 37.07
CA THR A 1120 3.75 -24.21 36.09
C THR A 1120 4.17 -24.39 34.64
N TYR A 1121 5.33 -23.84 34.28
CA TYR A 1121 5.83 -23.77 32.91
C TYR A 1121 7.03 -24.71 32.68
N ASN A 1122 7.24 -25.70 33.56
CA ASN A 1122 8.26 -26.72 33.36
C ASN A 1122 7.98 -27.56 32.10
N LYS A 1123 6.69 -27.72 31.76
CA LYS A 1123 6.17 -28.39 30.56
C LYS A 1123 5.32 -27.42 29.75
N LEU A 1124 5.06 -27.73 28.48
CA LEU A 1124 4.09 -26.99 27.66
C LEU A 1124 2.69 -27.11 28.27
N ILE A 1125 1.93 -26.01 28.29
CA ILE A 1125 0.56 -25.97 28.83
C ILE A 1125 -0.36 -26.84 27.95
N GLU A 1126 -1.08 -27.76 28.59
CA GLU A 1126 -1.90 -28.76 27.89
C GLU A 1126 -3.33 -28.27 27.64
N PRO A 1127 -3.76 -28.19 26.37
CA PRO A 1127 -5.12 -27.82 26.01
C PRO A 1127 -6.08 -29.02 26.06
N VAL A 1128 -7.37 -28.71 26.08
CA VAL A 1128 -8.48 -29.67 25.97
C VAL A 1128 -9.44 -29.24 24.86
N ASP A 1129 -10.42 -30.07 24.54
CA ASP A 1129 -11.43 -29.75 23.52
C ASP A 1129 -12.13 -28.41 23.84
N ALA A 1130 -12.05 -27.48 22.90
CA ALA A 1130 -12.62 -26.14 23.01
C ALA A 1130 -13.86 -25.92 22.12
N THR A 1131 -14.31 -26.95 21.38
CA THR A 1131 -15.39 -26.86 20.37
C THR A 1131 -16.73 -26.42 20.97
N SER A 1132 -16.99 -26.82 22.22
CA SER A 1132 -18.19 -26.46 23.00
C SER A 1132 -18.00 -25.26 23.94
N ALA A 1133 -16.76 -24.76 24.09
CA ALA A 1133 -16.41 -23.76 25.10
C ALA A 1133 -17.06 -22.38 24.86
N ALA A 1134 -17.37 -22.03 23.61
CA ALA A 1134 -18.02 -20.78 23.24
C ALA A 1134 -19.31 -20.51 24.04
N THR A 1135 -20.09 -21.57 24.33
CA THR A 1135 -21.36 -21.52 25.07
C THR A 1135 -21.24 -20.81 26.43
N ASN A 1136 -20.10 -20.95 27.10
CA ASN A 1136 -19.86 -20.40 28.44
C ASN A 1136 -19.13 -19.05 28.43
N MET A 1137 -18.77 -18.54 27.24
CA MET A 1137 -17.93 -17.35 27.08
C MET A 1137 -18.70 -16.14 26.53
N THR A 1138 -20.02 -16.09 26.67
CA THR A 1138 -20.88 -15.03 26.11
C THR A 1138 -20.44 -13.61 26.50
N SER A 1139 -19.90 -13.39 27.70
CA SER A 1139 -19.34 -12.10 28.14
C SER A 1139 -18.04 -11.75 27.41
N LEU A 1140 -17.11 -12.70 27.29
CA LEU A 1140 -15.83 -12.54 26.57
C LEU A 1140 -16.06 -12.36 25.06
N LEU A 1141 -16.93 -13.17 24.44
CA LEU A 1141 -17.18 -13.17 23.00
C LEU A 1141 -17.80 -11.85 22.51
N LYS A 1142 -18.52 -11.10 23.36
CA LYS A 1142 -18.95 -9.73 23.05
C LYS A 1142 -17.77 -8.79 22.80
N LEU A 1143 -16.63 -9.02 23.45
CA LEU A 1143 -15.42 -8.20 23.31
C LEU A 1143 -14.64 -8.48 22.02
N LEU A 1144 -15.03 -9.47 21.21
CA LEU A 1144 -14.56 -9.58 19.82
C LEU A 1144 -15.00 -8.39 18.96
N THR A 1145 -16.06 -7.68 19.36
CA THR A 1145 -16.52 -6.46 18.69
C THR A 1145 -15.83 -5.22 19.29
N THR A 1146 -15.07 -4.50 18.45
CA THR A 1146 -14.24 -3.34 18.83
C THR A 1146 -15.00 -2.26 19.61
N LYS A 1147 -16.26 -2.00 19.28
CA LYS A 1147 -17.15 -1.06 19.97
C LYS A 1147 -17.34 -1.39 21.47
N ASN A 1148 -17.38 -2.68 21.82
CA ASN A 1148 -17.59 -3.13 23.20
C ASN A 1148 -16.31 -2.97 24.05
N ILE A 1149 -15.13 -3.18 23.46
CA ILE A 1149 -13.84 -2.84 24.10
C ILE A 1149 -13.76 -1.33 24.34
N LYS A 1150 -14.02 -0.52 23.30
CA LYS A 1150 -14.04 0.94 23.40
C LYS A 1150 -14.94 1.44 24.52
N ALA A 1151 -16.13 0.84 24.70
CA ALA A 1151 -17.03 1.18 25.79
C ALA A 1151 -16.41 0.94 27.18
N LYS A 1152 -15.84 -0.24 27.44
CA LYS A 1152 -15.20 -0.55 28.75
C LYS A 1152 -13.96 0.29 29.03
N LEU A 1153 -13.20 0.65 27.99
CA LEU A 1153 -12.02 1.53 28.11
C LEU A 1153 -12.37 3.03 28.24
N GLY A 1154 -13.65 3.41 28.27
CA GLY A 1154 -14.06 4.82 28.39
C GLY A 1154 -13.91 5.64 27.10
N LYS A 1155 -13.93 4.97 25.94
CA LYS A 1155 -13.70 5.52 24.59
C LYS A 1155 -14.86 5.23 23.61
N GLY A 1156 -16.03 4.80 24.12
CA GLY A 1156 -17.16 4.33 23.32
C GLY A 1156 -17.95 5.41 22.56
N THR A 1157 -17.83 6.67 22.99
CA THR A 1157 -18.48 7.85 22.38
C THR A 1157 -17.53 9.05 22.47
N ALA A 1158 -17.76 10.10 21.67
CA ALA A 1158 -17.01 11.36 21.75
C ALA A 1158 -17.33 12.13 23.05
N SER A 1159 -16.80 11.66 24.19
CA SER A 1159 -16.94 12.30 25.50
C SER A 1159 -16.02 13.51 25.61
N SER A 1160 -16.58 14.70 25.39
CA SER A 1160 -16.15 16.05 25.82
C SER A 1160 -14.67 16.32 26.21
N GLN A 1161 -13.66 15.74 25.56
CA GLN A 1161 -12.27 16.15 25.71
C GLN A 1161 -12.07 17.46 24.93
N GLY A 1162 -11.65 18.52 25.64
CA GLY A 1162 -11.62 19.88 25.12
C GLY A 1162 -10.44 20.23 24.21
N ASN A 1163 -10.57 21.36 23.52
CA ASN A 1163 -9.62 22.11 22.69
C ASN A 1163 -8.86 21.40 21.54
N ASN A 1164 -8.49 20.13 21.64
CA ASN A 1164 -7.63 19.48 20.63
C ASN A 1164 -8.40 18.79 19.49
N ASN A 1165 -9.73 18.73 19.55
CA ASN A 1165 -10.55 18.15 18.48
C ASN A 1165 -10.75 19.20 17.37
N GLY A 1166 -10.39 18.87 16.14
CA GLY A 1166 -10.62 19.72 14.97
C GLY A 1166 -9.87 19.25 13.72
N GLY A 1167 -10.34 19.67 12.55
CA GLY A 1167 -9.57 19.53 11.32
C GLY A 1167 -8.29 20.34 11.36
N GLY A 1168 -7.25 19.88 10.68
CA GLY A 1168 -5.94 20.54 10.73
C GLY A 1168 -4.82 19.74 10.10
N VAL A 1169 -3.60 20.18 10.42
CA VAL A 1169 -2.36 19.63 9.89
C VAL A 1169 -1.44 19.22 11.05
N SER A 1170 -0.94 17.98 11.00
CA SER A 1170 0.06 17.46 11.95
C SER A 1170 1.45 17.54 11.33
N GLN A 1171 2.39 18.20 11.99
CA GLN A 1171 3.80 18.31 11.62
C GLN A 1171 4.64 17.30 12.45
N THR A 1172 5.65 16.69 11.84
CA THR A 1172 6.53 15.75 12.56
C THR A 1172 7.35 16.42 13.67
N ILE A 1173 7.87 15.61 14.60
CA ILE A 1173 8.84 16.08 15.59
C ILE A 1173 10.05 16.76 14.93
N ASN A 1174 10.62 17.76 15.60
CA ASN A 1174 11.85 18.40 15.16
C ASN A 1174 13.04 17.45 15.37
N THR A 1175 13.76 17.11 14.29
CA THR A 1175 14.92 16.21 14.31
C THR A 1175 16.19 16.95 13.89
N ILE A 1176 17.30 16.69 14.56
CA ILE A 1176 18.64 17.19 14.19
C ILE A 1176 19.53 16.03 13.70
N THR A 1177 20.72 16.35 13.20
CA THR A 1177 21.65 15.34 12.65
C THR A 1177 22.04 14.25 13.67
N THR A 1178 22.08 14.56 14.96
CA THR A 1178 22.37 13.59 16.04
C THR A 1178 21.15 12.84 16.58
N THR A 1179 19.92 13.20 16.16
CA THR A 1179 18.70 12.49 16.57
C THR A 1179 18.75 11.03 16.10
N GLY A 1180 18.35 10.11 16.97
CA GLY A 1180 18.36 8.68 16.69
C GLY A 1180 19.74 8.01 16.83
N ASN A 1181 20.77 8.73 17.30
CA ASN A 1181 22.04 8.12 17.69
C ASN A 1181 21.86 7.28 18.96
N ILE A 1182 22.05 5.97 18.84
CA ILE A 1182 21.95 4.99 19.92
C ILE A 1182 23.27 4.23 20.14
N SER A 1183 24.40 4.75 19.62
CA SER A 1183 25.70 4.07 19.62
C SER A 1183 26.14 3.61 21.00
N GLU A 1184 25.90 4.41 22.04
CA GLU A 1184 26.21 4.07 23.43
C GLU A 1184 25.40 2.87 23.94
N GLY A 1185 24.14 2.74 23.51
CA GLY A 1185 23.30 1.58 23.80
C GLY A 1185 23.67 0.33 22.99
N LEU A 1186 24.47 0.45 21.93
CA LEU A 1186 24.84 -0.69 21.07
C LEU A 1186 26.21 -1.31 21.39
N LYS A 1187 26.93 -0.74 22.37
CA LYS A 1187 28.23 -1.25 22.86
C LYS A 1187 28.09 -2.56 23.65
N GLU A 1188 29.07 -3.45 23.50
CA GLU A 1188 29.19 -4.70 24.28
C GLU A 1188 30.38 -4.66 25.27
N GLU A 1189 30.53 -3.54 26.00
CA GLU A 1189 31.66 -3.34 26.94
C GLU A 1189 31.46 -4.05 28.29
N THR A 1190 30.22 -4.13 28.78
CA THR A 1190 29.88 -4.60 30.14
C THR A 1190 28.73 -5.60 30.20
N SER A 1191 27.98 -5.76 29.12
CA SER A 1191 26.83 -6.66 28.98
C SER A 1191 26.57 -6.89 27.49
N ILE A 1192 25.75 -7.88 27.13
CA ILE A 1192 25.32 -8.10 25.74
C ILE A 1192 24.57 -6.88 25.22
N GLN A 1193 24.58 -6.66 23.90
CA GLN A 1193 23.98 -5.50 23.24
C GLN A 1193 22.52 -5.24 23.66
N ALA A 1194 21.72 -6.28 23.84
CA ALA A 1194 20.34 -6.13 24.29
C ALA A 1194 20.23 -5.59 25.75
N GLU A 1195 21.17 -5.94 26.63
CA GLU A 1195 21.17 -5.44 28.02
C GLU A 1195 21.71 -4.00 28.10
N THR A 1196 22.70 -3.63 27.28
CA THR A 1196 23.17 -2.23 27.19
C THR A 1196 22.13 -1.32 26.54
N LEU A 1197 21.45 -1.77 25.48
CA LEU A 1197 20.40 -0.96 24.83
C LEU A 1197 19.18 -0.75 25.72
N LYS A 1198 18.77 -1.76 26.52
CA LYS A 1198 17.70 -1.55 27.52
C LYS A 1198 18.08 -0.47 28.53
N LYS A 1199 19.28 -0.56 29.13
CA LYS A 1199 19.78 0.43 30.10
C LYS A 1199 19.81 1.84 29.49
N PHE A 1200 20.23 1.96 28.24
CA PHE A 1200 20.20 3.21 27.48
C PHE A 1200 18.77 3.74 27.30
N PHE A 1201 17.83 2.94 26.82
CA PHE A 1201 16.43 3.36 26.63
C PHE A 1201 15.72 3.70 27.95
N ASP A 1202 15.94 2.94 29.02
CA ASP A 1202 15.43 3.27 30.37
C ASP A 1202 15.92 4.65 30.83
N SER A 1203 17.20 4.99 30.57
CA SER A 1203 17.77 6.32 30.88
C SER A 1203 17.18 7.46 30.05
N LYS A 1204 16.55 7.15 28.92
CA LYS A 1204 16.03 8.13 27.94
C LYS A 1204 14.50 8.21 27.88
N GLN A 1205 13.78 7.50 28.75
CA GLN A 1205 12.30 7.48 28.71
C GLN A 1205 11.63 8.85 28.81
N ASN A 1206 12.24 9.81 29.53
CA ASN A 1206 11.72 11.17 29.69
C ASN A 1206 12.07 12.11 28.52
N ASN A 1207 12.96 11.72 27.61
CA ASN A 1207 13.34 12.53 26.45
C ASN A 1207 13.44 11.67 25.17
N LYS A 1208 12.36 10.94 24.84
CA LYS A 1208 12.32 10.05 23.68
C LYS A 1208 12.53 10.77 22.34
N SER A 1209 12.31 12.08 22.31
CA SER A 1209 12.64 12.99 21.21
C SER A 1209 14.10 12.92 20.78
N GLU A 1210 15.06 12.67 21.69
CA GLU A 1210 16.48 12.47 21.33
C GLU A 1210 16.69 11.24 20.43
N ILE A 1211 15.88 10.19 20.61
CA ILE A 1211 15.91 8.95 19.82
C ILE A 1211 15.08 9.12 18.53
N GLY A 1212 14.26 10.17 18.44
CA GLY A 1212 13.35 10.40 17.32
C GLY A 1212 11.96 9.78 17.50
N ILE A 1213 11.49 9.62 18.74
CA ILE A 1213 10.14 9.14 19.06
C ILE A 1213 9.38 10.23 19.83
N GLY A 1214 8.22 10.66 19.35
CA GLY A 1214 7.40 11.64 20.05
C GLY A 1214 6.07 11.92 19.36
N ASP A 1215 5.34 12.93 19.86
CA ASP A 1215 4.05 13.33 19.31
C ASP A 1215 4.23 14.43 18.26
N SER A 1216 3.45 14.35 17.19
CA SER A 1216 3.35 15.41 16.16
C SER A 1216 2.77 16.69 16.74
N THR A 1217 3.28 17.84 16.29
CA THR A 1217 2.67 19.14 16.59
C THR A 1217 1.44 19.33 15.71
N PHE A 1218 0.34 19.86 16.25
CA PHE A 1218 -0.91 20.01 15.50
C PHE A 1218 -1.30 21.48 15.32
N THR A 1219 -1.54 21.90 14.08
CA THR A 1219 -2.10 23.21 13.75
C THR A 1219 -3.53 23.04 13.25
N LYS A 1220 -4.48 23.59 14.02
CA LYS A 1220 -5.90 23.57 13.68
C LYS A 1220 -6.17 24.46 12.45
N MET A 1221 -7.03 23.98 11.56
CA MET A 1221 -7.48 24.70 10.36
C MET A 1221 -9.01 24.80 10.36
N ASP A 1222 -9.54 25.90 9.85
CA ASP A 1222 -10.98 26.09 9.72
C ASP A 1222 -11.54 25.43 8.45
N GLY A 1223 -12.72 24.82 8.57
CA GLY A 1223 -13.43 24.17 7.46
C GLY A 1223 -13.00 22.72 7.19
N LYS A 1224 -13.53 22.17 6.09
CA LYS A 1224 -13.27 20.78 5.66
C LYS A 1224 -11.97 20.74 4.84
N LEU A 1225 -11.01 19.89 5.23
CA LEU A 1225 -9.77 19.71 4.47
C LEU A 1225 -10.00 18.63 3.42
N THR A 1226 -9.79 18.96 2.15
CA THR A 1226 -10.02 18.02 1.03
C THR A 1226 -8.75 17.65 0.28
N GLY A 1227 -7.73 18.52 0.29
CA GLY A 1227 -6.41 18.25 -0.30
C GLY A 1227 -5.45 19.43 -0.19
N VAL A 1228 -4.30 19.33 -0.87
CA VAL A 1228 -3.26 20.38 -1.00
C VAL A 1228 -2.88 20.61 -2.47
N VAL A 1229 -2.68 21.87 -2.83
CA VAL A 1229 -2.12 22.31 -4.12
C VAL A 1229 -0.67 22.74 -3.87
N SER A 1230 0.28 21.98 -4.40
CA SER A 1230 1.71 22.18 -4.18
C SER A 1230 2.40 22.62 -5.46
N THR A 1231 3.01 23.81 -5.44
CA THR A 1231 3.94 24.32 -6.46
C THR A 1231 5.38 24.22 -5.93
N PRO A 1232 6.42 24.46 -6.74
CA PRO A 1232 7.78 24.62 -6.25
C PRO A 1232 7.90 25.61 -5.08
N LEU A 1233 7.20 26.75 -5.14
CA LEU A 1233 7.25 27.82 -4.14
C LEU A 1233 6.34 27.61 -2.92
N VAL A 1234 5.10 27.15 -3.12
CA VAL A 1234 4.05 27.19 -2.07
C VAL A 1234 3.25 25.90 -1.96
N ASN A 1235 2.72 25.63 -0.76
CA ASN A 1235 1.76 24.57 -0.49
C ASN A 1235 0.45 25.18 0.03
N LEU A 1236 -0.63 25.11 -0.75
CA LEU A 1236 -1.90 25.75 -0.44
C LEU A 1236 -2.96 24.69 -0.11
N ILE A 1237 -3.35 24.60 1.16
CA ILE A 1237 -4.44 23.70 1.60
C ILE A 1237 -5.74 24.16 0.94
N ASN A 1238 -6.46 23.22 0.32
CA ASN A 1238 -7.65 23.46 -0.51
C ASN A 1238 -7.45 24.50 -1.65
N GLY A 1239 -6.20 24.85 -2.01
CA GLY A 1239 -5.89 25.90 -2.98
C GLY A 1239 -6.15 27.34 -2.48
N GLN A 1240 -6.29 27.56 -1.17
CA GLN A 1240 -6.53 28.89 -0.59
C GLN A 1240 -5.22 29.63 -0.28
N GLY A 1241 -5.23 30.96 -0.40
CA GLY A 1241 -4.12 31.83 0.06
C GLY A 1241 -3.09 32.24 -0.99
N ALA A 1242 -3.31 31.99 -2.29
CA ALA A 1242 -2.37 32.37 -3.36
C ALA A 1242 -2.19 33.90 -3.49
N THR A 1243 -0.99 34.43 -3.19
CA THR A 1243 -0.67 35.86 -3.30
C THR A 1243 0.13 36.20 -4.56
N SER A 1244 0.39 37.50 -4.80
CA SER A 1244 1.49 37.89 -5.67
C SER A 1244 2.80 37.64 -4.93
N ASP A 1245 3.88 37.40 -5.66
CA ASP A 1245 5.21 37.30 -5.07
C ASP A 1245 5.73 38.71 -4.77
N SER A 1246 6.15 38.95 -3.53
CA SER A 1246 6.65 40.25 -3.05
C SER A 1246 7.98 40.64 -3.69
N ASP A 1247 8.80 39.64 -4.01
CA ASP A 1247 10.19 39.87 -4.42
C ASP A 1247 10.25 40.30 -5.88
N THR A 1248 9.25 39.89 -6.67
CA THR A 1248 9.13 40.22 -8.09
C THR A 1248 8.10 41.32 -8.40
N GLU A 1249 7.34 41.83 -7.41
CA GLU A 1249 6.23 42.77 -7.62
C GLU A 1249 6.60 44.05 -8.42
N LYS A 1250 7.87 44.47 -8.34
CA LYS A 1250 8.41 45.69 -8.96
C LYS A 1250 9.12 45.45 -10.31
N ILE A 1251 9.22 44.19 -10.72
CA ILE A 1251 9.92 43.74 -11.92
C ILE A 1251 8.86 43.52 -13.02
N SER A 1252 9.00 44.19 -14.17
CA SER A 1252 8.06 44.04 -15.30
C SER A 1252 8.74 44.27 -16.64
N PHE A 1253 8.22 43.68 -17.73
CA PHE A 1253 8.71 44.03 -19.06
C PHE A 1253 8.44 45.50 -19.38
N LYS A 1254 9.30 46.13 -20.17
CA LYS A 1254 8.97 47.41 -20.81
C LYS A 1254 7.82 47.18 -21.80
N PRO A 1255 6.72 47.95 -21.71
CA PRO A 1255 5.69 47.95 -22.75
C PRO A 1255 6.31 48.28 -24.11
N GLY A 1256 5.74 47.75 -25.20
CA GLY A 1256 6.31 47.87 -26.54
C GLY A 1256 6.65 49.31 -26.96
N ASN A 1257 5.90 50.31 -26.50
CA ASN A 1257 6.14 51.73 -26.78
C ASN A 1257 7.26 52.38 -25.95
N GLN A 1258 7.89 51.67 -25.02
CA GLN A 1258 9.02 52.13 -24.20
C GLN A 1258 10.37 51.50 -24.59
N ILE A 1259 10.41 50.73 -25.68
CA ILE A 1259 11.60 49.99 -26.12
C ILE A 1259 12.44 50.85 -27.06
N ASP A 1260 13.75 50.88 -26.83
CA ASP A 1260 14.72 51.50 -27.74
C ASP A 1260 15.00 50.58 -28.94
N PHE A 1261 14.07 50.57 -29.90
CA PHE A 1261 14.19 49.76 -31.11
C PHE A 1261 15.43 50.10 -31.95
N ASN A 1262 15.90 51.35 -31.94
CA ASN A 1262 17.08 51.76 -32.68
C ASN A 1262 18.35 51.10 -32.11
N ARG A 1263 18.43 50.93 -30.79
CA ARG A 1263 19.56 50.28 -30.11
C ARG A 1263 19.48 48.76 -30.10
N LEU A 1264 18.27 48.19 -30.18
CA LEU A 1264 18.04 46.73 -30.07
C LEU A 1264 17.86 46.03 -31.43
N PHE A 1265 17.11 46.60 -32.38
CA PHE A 1265 16.64 45.88 -33.58
C PHE A 1265 17.18 46.46 -34.91
N THR A 1266 18.22 47.30 -34.85
CA THR A 1266 19.00 47.71 -36.04
C THR A 1266 19.97 46.60 -36.50
N LEU A 1267 20.36 45.71 -35.58
CA LEU A 1267 21.14 44.51 -35.85
C LEU A 1267 20.23 43.27 -35.85
N PRO A 1268 20.63 42.16 -36.51
CA PRO A 1268 19.88 40.91 -36.45
C PRO A 1268 19.64 40.46 -34.99
N VAL A 1269 18.46 39.89 -34.73
CA VAL A 1269 18.05 39.39 -33.39
C VAL A 1269 19.09 38.47 -32.74
N THR A 1270 19.91 37.76 -33.52
CA THR A 1270 21.02 36.91 -33.06
C THR A 1270 22.12 37.65 -32.29
N GLU A 1271 22.25 38.97 -32.45
CA GLU A 1271 23.24 39.79 -31.71
C GLU A 1271 22.76 40.15 -30.28
N LEU A 1272 21.49 39.89 -29.95
CA LEU A 1272 20.89 40.26 -28.65
C LEU A 1272 21.08 39.23 -27.55
N PHE A 1273 21.46 37.99 -27.89
CA PHE A 1273 21.55 36.87 -26.96
C PHE A 1273 22.71 35.95 -27.29
N ASP A 1274 23.24 35.25 -26.28
CA ASP A 1274 24.26 34.22 -26.47
C ASP A 1274 23.61 32.95 -27.07
N PRO A 1275 23.98 32.51 -28.29
CA PRO A 1275 23.38 31.35 -28.92
C PRO A 1275 23.61 30.02 -28.19
N ASN A 1276 24.64 29.93 -27.33
CA ASN A 1276 24.95 28.71 -26.58
C ASN A 1276 24.09 28.57 -25.32
N THR A 1277 23.83 29.69 -24.64
CA THR A 1277 23.09 29.69 -23.36
C THR A 1277 21.62 30.09 -23.52
N MET A 1278 21.26 30.67 -24.67
CA MET A 1278 19.93 31.21 -24.99
C MET A 1278 19.46 32.27 -23.98
N PHE A 1279 20.37 33.05 -23.42
CA PHE A 1279 20.05 34.23 -22.61
C PHE A 1279 20.41 35.53 -23.33
N VAL A 1280 19.55 36.53 -23.22
CA VAL A 1280 19.82 37.90 -23.65
C VAL A 1280 21.05 38.42 -22.91
N TYR A 1281 22.02 39.00 -23.61
CA TYR A 1281 23.23 39.53 -22.96
C TYR A 1281 22.86 40.61 -21.93
N ASP A 1282 23.55 40.62 -20.78
CA ASP A 1282 23.27 41.52 -19.65
C ASP A 1282 23.13 43.00 -20.07
N GLN A 1283 23.94 43.47 -21.02
CA GLN A 1283 23.87 44.85 -21.52
C GLN A 1283 22.52 45.25 -22.15
N TYR A 1284 21.70 44.29 -22.58
CA TYR A 1284 20.38 44.51 -23.18
C TYR A 1284 19.21 44.26 -22.21
N VAL A 1285 19.42 43.53 -21.12
CA VAL A 1285 18.41 43.25 -20.08
C VAL A 1285 17.68 44.51 -19.57
N PRO A 1286 18.35 45.59 -19.14
CA PRO A 1286 17.67 46.81 -18.67
C PRO A 1286 17.00 47.62 -19.79
N LEU A 1287 17.25 47.31 -21.06
CA LEU A 1287 16.54 47.90 -22.21
C LEU A 1287 15.21 47.20 -22.50
N LEU A 1288 14.95 46.04 -21.88
CA LEU A 1288 13.74 45.23 -22.07
C LEU A 1288 12.88 45.11 -20.79
N VAL A 1289 13.43 45.48 -19.62
CA VAL A 1289 12.78 45.33 -18.30
C VAL A 1289 12.78 46.65 -17.53
N ASN A 1290 11.69 46.90 -16.81
CA ASN A 1290 11.56 47.92 -15.78
C ASN A 1290 11.97 47.33 -14.43
N LEU A 1291 12.99 47.94 -13.82
CA LEU A 1291 13.59 47.52 -12.55
C LEU A 1291 13.53 48.68 -11.54
N PRO A 1292 13.42 48.41 -10.24
CA PRO A 1292 13.53 49.46 -9.23
C PRO A 1292 14.96 50.03 -9.18
N SER A 1293 15.09 51.26 -8.69
CA SER A 1293 16.39 51.93 -8.56
C SER A 1293 17.33 51.17 -7.64
N GLY A 1294 18.53 50.83 -8.12
CA GLY A 1294 19.53 50.09 -7.34
C GLY A 1294 19.32 48.57 -7.28
N PHE A 1295 18.48 48.02 -8.16
CA PHE A 1295 18.27 46.58 -8.27
C PHE A 1295 19.52 45.83 -8.75
N ASP A 1296 19.84 44.68 -8.14
CA ASP A 1296 20.94 43.81 -8.58
C ASP A 1296 20.55 43.08 -9.86
N GLN A 1297 21.17 43.48 -10.97
CA GLN A 1297 20.90 42.87 -12.27
C GLN A 1297 21.30 41.38 -12.34
N ALA A 1298 22.25 40.92 -11.53
CA ALA A 1298 22.64 39.49 -11.49
C ALA A 1298 21.55 38.59 -10.88
N SER A 1299 20.54 39.19 -10.22
CA SER A 1299 19.36 38.47 -9.70
C SER A 1299 18.28 38.21 -10.76
N ILE A 1300 18.44 38.64 -12.01
CA ILE A 1300 17.49 38.39 -13.11
C ILE A 1300 18.18 37.90 -14.38
N ARG A 1301 17.41 37.28 -15.28
CA ARG A 1301 17.83 36.97 -16.64
C ARG A 1301 16.63 36.88 -17.59
N LEU A 1302 16.86 37.09 -18.88
CA LEU A 1302 15.84 36.88 -19.93
C LEU A 1302 16.25 35.67 -20.76
N LYS A 1303 15.51 34.58 -20.64
CA LYS A 1303 15.70 33.42 -21.52
C LYS A 1303 14.98 33.65 -22.85
N VAL A 1304 15.69 33.48 -23.95
CA VAL A 1304 15.11 33.48 -25.30
C VAL A 1304 14.39 32.14 -25.51
N ILE A 1305 13.09 32.21 -25.75
CA ILE A 1305 12.23 31.02 -25.96
C ILE A 1305 11.84 30.86 -27.44
N SER A 1306 11.79 31.96 -28.20
CA SER A 1306 11.67 31.92 -29.66
C SER A 1306 12.36 33.13 -30.29
N TYR A 1307 12.84 32.99 -31.52
CA TYR A 1307 13.32 34.12 -32.31
C TYR A 1307 13.06 33.91 -33.79
N SER A 1308 12.99 34.99 -34.55
CA SER A 1308 12.95 34.94 -36.02
C SER A 1308 13.78 36.09 -36.57
N VAL A 1309 14.86 35.78 -37.28
CA VAL A 1309 15.71 36.78 -37.94
C VAL A 1309 14.97 37.42 -39.11
N GLU A 1310 14.14 36.65 -39.81
CA GLU A 1310 13.30 37.14 -40.92
C GLU A 1310 12.23 38.14 -40.44
N ASN A 1311 11.50 37.80 -39.37
CA ASN A 1311 10.43 38.65 -38.84
C ASN A 1311 10.91 39.66 -37.78
N GLN A 1312 12.20 39.66 -37.45
CA GLN A 1312 12.82 40.46 -36.37
C GLN A 1312 12.11 40.31 -35.01
N THR A 1313 11.59 39.12 -34.70
CA THR A 1313 10.90 38.84 -33.43
C THR A 1313 11.84 38.22 -32.41
N LEU A 1314 11.83 38.72 -31.18
CA LEU A 1314 12.51 38.15 -30.02
C LEU A 1314 11.49 37.80 -28.93
N GLY A 1315 11.21 36.52 -28.76
CA GLY A 1315 10.35 35.99 -27.70
C GLY A 1315 11.16 35.61 -26.45
N VAL A 1316 10.84 36.20 -25.31
CA VAL A 1316 11.58 36.00 -24.05
C VAL A 1316 10.70 35.58 -22.88
N ARG A 1317 11.32 34.92 -21.90
CA ARG A 1317 10.78 34.63 -20.56
C ARG A 1317 11.64 35.32 -19.50
N LEU A 1318 11.03 36.10 -18.62
CA LEU A 1318 11.73 36.79 -17.53
C LEU A 1318 11.83 35.89 -16.32
N GLU A 1319 13.04 35.70 -15.81
CA GLU A 1319 13.32 34.88 -14.62
C GLU A 1319 14.07 35.72 -13.56
N PHE A 1320 13.75 35.48 -12.30
CA PHE A 1320 14.33 36.11 -11.11
C PHE A 1320 14.92 35.03 -10.20
N LYS A 1321 16.04 35.31 -9.53
CA LYS A 1321 16.73 34.39 -8.65
C LYS A 1321 16.13 34.46 -7.25
N ASP A 1322 15.31 33.48 -6.91
CA ASP A 1322 14.66 33.37 -5.60
C ASP A 1322 15.71 33.35 -4.45
N PRO A 1323 15.61 34.26 -3.47
CA PRO A 1323 16.50 34.29 -2.31
C PRO A 1323 16.52 32.99 -1.49
N GLN A 1324 15.41 32.24 -1.43
CA GLN A 1324 15.28 31.06 -0.56
C GLN A 1324 15.95 29.82 -1.18
N THR A 1325 15.59 29.46 -2.42
CA THR A 1325 16.12 28.29 -3.12
C THR A 1325 17.40 28.55 -3.89
N GLN A 1326 17.76 29.83 -4.11
CA GLN A 1326 18.85 30.27 -5.00
C GLN A 1326 18.68 29.84 -6.48
N GLN A 1327 17.48 29.39 -6.86
CA GLN A 1327 17.13 29.01 -8.23
C GLN A 1327 16.40 30.14 -8.97
N PHE A 1328 16.43 30.11 -10.30
CA PHE A 1328 15.68 31.07 -11.12
C PHE A 1328 14.22 30.65 -11.28
N ILE A 1329 13.30 31.50 -10.82
CA ILE A 1329 11.84 31.36 -10.92
C ILE A 1329 11.28 32.33 -11.97
N PRO A 1330 10.17 32.02 -12.66
CA PRO A 1330 9.56 32.93 -13.63
C PRO A 1330 8.90 34.13 -12.94
N VAL A 1331 9.14 35.34 -13.45
CA VAL A 1331 8.47 36.58 -12.99
C VAL A 1331 7.05 36.60 -13.53
N LEU A 1332 6.10 35.98 -12.80
CA LEU A 1332 4.72 35.79 -13.26
C LEU A 1332 3.98 37.10 -13.60
N ASN A 1333 4.33 38.20 -12.92
CA ASN A 1333 3.80 39.54 -13.13
C ASN A 1333 4.55 40.35 -14.20
N ALA A 1334 5.46 39.75 -14.97
CA ALA A 1334 6.26 40.47 -15.96
C ALA A 1334 5.41 41.10 -17.07
N SER A 1335 4.30 40.46 -17.43
CA SER A 1335 3.28 40.95 -18.36
C SER A 1335 1.87 40.65 -17.82
N SER A 1336 0.85 41.13 -18.52
CA SER A 1336 -0.56 40.80 -18.23
C SER A 1336 -0.93 39.34 -18.54
N THR A 1337 -0.12 38.62 -19.32
CA THR A 1337 -0.33 37.22 -19.73
C THR A 1337 0.57 36.23 -18.99
N GLY A 1338 1.51 36.69 -18.16
CA GLY A 1338 2.46 35.85 -17.43
C GLY A 1338 3.93 36.28 -17.63
N PRO A 1339 4.89 35.35 -17.47
CA PRO A 1339 6.33 35.65 -17.52
C PRO A 1339 6.91 35.76 -18.94
N GLN A 1340 6.11 35.60 -19.99
CA GLN A 1340 6.54 35.55 -21.39
C GLN A 1340 6.06 36.77 -22.19
N THR A 1341 6.87 37.27 -23.13
CA THR A 1341 6.47 38.33 -24.07
C THR A 1341 7.23 38.22 -25.41
N VAL A 1342 6.66 38.78 -26.49
CA VAL A 1342 7.34 38.94 -27.79
C VAL A 1342 7.65 40.41 -28.03
N PHE A 1343 8.94 40.70 -28.20
CA PHE A 1343 9.40 41.97 -28.75
C PHE A 1343 9.52 41.86 -30.27
N GLN A 1344 8.92 42.82 -30.98
CA GLN A 1344 8.94 42.92 -32.44
C GLN A 1344 8.99 44.40 -32.81
N PRO A 1345 9.80 44.82 -33.81
CA PRO A 1345 9.80 46.19 -34.28
C PRO A 1345 8.43 46.57 -34.85
N PHE A 1346 8.05 47.83 -34.68
CA PHE A 1346 6.73 48.37 -35.00
C PHE A 1346 6.23 47.98 -36.42
N ASN A 1347 5.32 47.01 -36.51
CA ASN A 1347 4.35 46.89 -37.61
C ASN A 1347 3.08 47.74 -37.34
N GLN A 1348 3.23 48.78 -36.52
CA GLN A 1348 2.27 49.84 -36.31
C GLN A 1348 2.86 51.09 -36.96
N TRP A 1349 2.13 51.66 -37.91
CA TRP A 1349 2.46 52.97 -38.48
C TRP A 1349 2.60 53.96 -37.31
N ALA A 1350 3.70 54.73 -37.27
CA ALA A 1350 4.03 55.58 -36.11
C ALA A 1350 2.86 56.48 -35.69
N ASP A 1351 2.78 56.88 -34.42
CA ASP A 1351 1.58 57.55 -33.87
C ASP A 1351 1.23 58.90 -34.53
N TYR A 1352 2.17 59.58 -35.21
CA TYR A 1352 1.85 60.74 -36.05
C TYR A 1352 1.14 60.35 -37.37
N VAL A 1353 1.31 59.10 -37.81
CA VAL A 1353 0.84 58.53 -39.07
C VAL A 1353 -0.61 58.05 -38.99
N LEU A 1354 -1.18 57.76 -37.81
CA LEU A 1354 -2.65 57.58 -37.74
C LEU A 1354 -3.39 58.90 -38.00
N PRO A 1355 -3.04 60.02 -37.33
CA PRO A 1355 -3.44 61.35 -37.73
C PRO A 1355 -3.06 61.66 -39.19
N LEU A 1356 -1.86 61.32 -39.67
CA LEU A 1356 -1.47 61.59 -41.06
C LEU A 1356 -2.31 60.79 -42.09
N ILE A 1357 -2.61 59.51 -41.84
CA ILE A 1357 -3.43 58.64 -42.70
C ILE A 1357 -4.90 59.04 -42.68
N VAL A 1358 -5.39 59.68 -41.62
CA VAL A 1358 -6.75 60.25 -41.60
C VAL A 1358 -6.76 61.66 -42.18
N THR A 1359 -5.77 62.48 -41.86
CA THR A 1359 -5.70 63.91 -42.23
C THR A 1359 -5.24 64.11 -43.65
N VAL A 1360 -4.32 63.32 -44.21
CA VAL A 1360 -3.90 63.43 -45.62
C VAL A 1360 -5.05 63.15 -46.59
N PRO A 1361 -5.81 62.04 -46.52
CA PRO A 1361 -6.97 61.88 -47.39
C PRO A 1361 -8.08 62.87 -47.06
N ILE A 1362 -8.27 63.34 -45.82
CA ILE A 1362 -9.24 64.42 -45.55
C ILE A 1362 -8.79 65.75 -46.19
N VAL A 1363 -7.53 66.13 -46.08
CA VAL A 1363 -6.95 67.34 -46.69
C VAL A 1363 -6.90 67.21 -48.21
N VAL A 1364 -6.59 66.04 -48.76
CA VAL A 1364 -6.66 65.75 -50.20
C VAL A 1364 -8.10 65.75 -50.70
N ILE A 1365 -9.08 65.24 -49.94
CA ILE A 1365 -10.51 65.34 -50.28
C ILE A 1365 -10.96 66.79 -50.21
N ILE A 1366 -10.59 67.56 -49.19
CA ILE A 1366 -10.93 68.98 -49.07
C ILE A 1366 -10.28 69.77 -50.22
N LEU A 1367 -8.99 69.55 -50.53
CA LEU A 1367 -8.33 70.15 -51.69
C LEU A 1367 -8.95 69.72 -53.02
N SER A 1368 -9.33 68.45 -53.17
CA SER A 1368 -9.97 67.93 -54.39
C SER A 1368 -11.39 68.46 -54.58
N VAL A 1369 -12.15 68.64 -53.50
CA VAL A 1369 -13.47 69.26 -53.51
C VAL A 1369 -13.34 70.76 -53.74
N THR A 1370 -12.34 71.42 -53.14
CA THR A 1370 -12.09 72.86 -53.36
C THR A 1370 -11.64 73.12 -54.79
N LEU A 1371 -10.54 72.51 -55.26
CA LEU A 1371 -10.09 72.59 -56.67
C LEU A 1371 -11.15 72.10 -57.65
N GLY A 1372 -11.92 71.06 -57.31
CA GLY A 1372 -13.05 70.57 -58.12
C GLY A 1372 -14.20 71.58 -58.24
N LEU A 1373 -14.44 72.39 -57.22
CA LEU A 1373 -15.43 73.48 -57.25
C LEU A 1373 -14.86 74.77 -57.89
N THR A 1374 -13.57 75.07 -57.75
CA THR A 1374 -12.93 76.25 -58.37
C THR A 1374 -12.63 76.05 -59.87
N ILE A 1375 -12.35 74.82 -60.30
CA ILE A 1375 -12.10 74.47 -61.72
C ILE A 1375 -13.38 74.00 -62.42
N GLY A 1376 -14.41 73.56 -61.67
CA GLY A 1376 -15.67 73.01 -62.22
C GLY A 1376 -16.61 74.01 -62.90
N ILE A 1377 -16.28 75.31 -62.95
CA ILE A 1377 -17.20 76.37 -63.38
C ILE A 1377 -17.35 76.49 -64.93
N PRO A 1378 -16.39 76.08 -65.79
CA PRO A 1378 -16.57 76.17 -67.24
C PRO A 1378 -16.19 74.92 -68.08
N MET A 1379 -16.68 73.70 -67.75
CA MET A 1379 -16.49 72.52 -68.62
C MET A 1379 -17.79 71.78 -69.01
N HIS A 1380 -18.83 72.54 -69.38
CA HIS A 1380 -20.11 71.99 -69.87
C HIS A 1380 -20.09 71.50 -71.33
N ARG A 1381 -18.91 71.42 -71.97
CA ARG A 1381 -18.74 71.12 -73.41
C ARG A 1381 -17.48 70.26 -73.67
N ASN A 1382 -17.62 68.93 -73.64
CA ASN A 1382 -16.91 67.93 -74.47
C ASN A 1382 -17.05 66.49 -73.91
N LYS A 1383 -18.28 65.95 -73.91
CA LYS A 1383 -18.61 64.60 -73.41
C LYS A 1383 -17.98 63.42 -74.19
N LYS A 1384 -17.26 63.65 -75.28
CA LYS A 1384 -16.75 62.59 -76.19
C LYS A 1384 -15.28 62.19 -76.00
N ALA A 1385 -14.47 62.96 -75.26
CA ALA A 1385 -13.05 62.63 -75.04
C ALA A 1385 -12.81 61.76 -73.78
N LEU A 1386 -13.69 61.87 -72.77
CA LEU A 1386 -13.54 61.18 -71.47
C LEU A 1386 -13.99 59.70 -71.48
N GLN A 1387 -14.68 59.24 -72.54
CA GLN A 1387 -15.11 57.84 -72.66
C GLN A 1387 -13.95 56.90 -73.08
N ALA A 1388 -12.92 57.40 -73.75
CA ALA A 1388 -11.78 56.57 -74.17
C ALA A 1388 -10.79 56.21 -73.04
N GLY A 1389 -10.75 57.02 -71.96
CA GLY A 1389 -9.83 56.79 -70.83
C GLY A 1389 -10.32 55.74 -69.82
N PHE A 1390 -11.63 55.55 -69.69
CA PHE A 1390 -12.21 54.61 -68.72
C PHE A 1390 -12.15 53.14 -69.19
N ASP A 1391 -12.16 52.90 -70.50
CA ASP A 1391 -12.05 51.55 -71.09
C ASP A 1391 -10.62 50.96 -71.06
N LEU A 1392 -9.62 51.75 -70.69
CA LEU A 1392 -8.21 51.31 -70.63
C LEU A 1392 -7.74 50.95 -69.21
N SER A 1393 -8.34 51.53 -68.17
CA SER A 1393 -7.97 51.27 -66.77
C SER A 1393 -8.56 49.96 -66.23
N ASN A 1394 -9.83 49.68 -66.58
CA ASN A 1394 -10.54 48.46 -66.14
C ASN A 1394 -9.99 47.16 -66.78
N LYS A 1395 -9.01 47.24 -67.69
CA LYS A 1395 -8.30 46.08 -68.25
C LYS A 1395 -7.09 45.61 -67.44
N LYS A 1396 -6.64 46.33 -66.39
CA LYS A 1396 -5.47 45.92 -65.57
C LYS A 1396 -5.85 45.26 -64.23
N VAL A 1397 -6.94 45.70 -63.60
CA VAL A 1397 -7.41 45.13 -62.33
C VAL A 1397 -7.96 43.70 -62.52
N ASP A 1398 -8.60 43.43 -63.67
CA ASP A 1398 -9.17 42.13 -64.00
C ASP A 1398 -8.13 41.08 -64.49
N VAL A 1399 -6.85 41.47 -64.63
CA VAL A 1399 -5.76 40.59 -65.10
C VAL A 1399 -4.92 40.02 -63.95
N LEU A 1400 -4.65 40.78 -62.89
CA LEU A 1400 -3.89 40.27 -61.73
C LEU A 1400 -4.72 39.33 -60.84
N THR A 1401 -6.02 39.61 -60.67
CA THR A 1401 -6.96 38.67 -60.01
C THR A 1401 -7.18 37.39 -60.84
N LYS A 1402 -6.85 37.39 -62.15
CA LYS A 1402 -6.83 36.20 -63.00
C LYS A 1402 -5.46 35.50 -63.06
N ALA A 1403 -4.36 36.17 -62.73
CA ALA A 1403 -3.01 35.60 -62.77
C ALA A 1403 -2.70 34.68 -61.57
N VAL A 1404 -3.04 35.09 -60.34
CA VAL A 1404 -2.81 34.25 -59.14
C VAL A 1404 -3.75 33.03 -59.14
N GLY A 1405 -4.94 33.17 -59.73
CA GLY A 1405 -5.86 32.05 -60.00
C GLY A 1405 -5.41 31.10 -61.12
N SER A 1406 -4.32 31.39 -61.83
CA SER A 1406 -3.78 30.54 -62.91
C SER A 1406 -2.86 29.45 -62.37
N VAL A 1407 -1.94 29.80 -61.45
CA VAL A 1407 -0.98 28.84 -60.86
C VAL A 1407 -1.69 27.78 -60.02
N PHE A 1408 -2.72 28.18 -59.26
CA PHE A 1408 -3.56 27.24 -58.50
C PHE A 1408 -4.45 26.35 -59.39
N LYS A 1409 -4.76 26.78 -60.62
CA LYS A 1409 -5.51 25.96 -61.60
C LYS A 1409 -4.63 24.94 -62.31
N GLU A 1410 -3.34 25.23 -62.50
CA GLU A 1410 -2.44 24.33 -63.23
C GLU A 1410 -2.02 23.09 -62.41
N ILE A 1411 -2.02 23.22 -61.07
CA ILE A 1411 -1.84 22.07 -60.17
C ILE A 1411 -3.13 21.22 -60.09
N ILE A 1412 -4.30 21.86 -60.01
CA ILE A 1412 -5.60 21.15 -59.88
C ILE A 1412 -6.04 20.49 -61.20
N ASN A 1413 -5.62 21.01 -62.37
CA ASN A 1413 -5.91 20.41 -63.67
C ASN A 1413 -4.95 19.26 -64.07
N ARG A 1414 -3.95 18.91 -63.24
CA ARG A 1414 -3.04 17.77 -63.51
C ARG A 1414 -3.44 16.45 -62.81
N THR A 1415 -4.51 16.45 -62.02
CA THR A 1415 -5.09 15.23 -61.40
C THR A 1415 -6.61 15.22 -61.57
N GLY A 1416 -7.06 14.90 -62.79
CA GLY A 1416 -8.47 14.98 -63.15
C GLY A 1416 -9.34 13.85 -62.58
N ILE A 1417 -10.37 14.20 -61.81
CA ILE A 1417 -11.60 13.41 -61.65
C ILE A 1417 -12.81 14.33 -61.81
N SER A 1418 -13.67 14.00 -62.75
CA SER A 1418 -14.83 14.79 -63.16
C SER A 1418 -16.11 14.39 -62.41
N ASN A 1419 -16.96 15.36 -62.08
CA ASN A 1419 -18.33 15.50 -62.65
C ASN A 1419 -19.22 16.46 -61.83
N ALA A 1420 -19.82 17.43 -62.53
CA ALA A 1420 -20.90 18.31 -62.06
C ALA A 1420 -22.27 17.69 -62.47
N PRO A 1421 -23.41 18.40 -62.67
CA PRO A 1421 -23.81 19.78 -62.34
C PRO A 1421 -25.26 19.94 -61.77
N LYS A 1422 -25.70 21.18 -61.46
CA LYS A 1422 -26.94 21.84 -62.00
C LYS A 1422 -27.46 23.06 -61.19
N LYS A 1423 -27.60 24.21 -61.89
CA LYS A 1423 -28.72 25.20 -61.83
C LYS A 1423 -28.90 26.06 -60.54
N LEU A 1424 -29.51 27.27 -60.53
CA LEU A 1424 -29.85 28.34 -61.50
C LEU A 1424 -30.36 29.60 -60.72
N LYS A 1425 -30.03 30.84 -61.17
CA LYS A 1425 -30.81 32.12 -61.06
C LYS A 1425 -31.06 32.76 -59.66
N GLN A 1426 -30.76 34.06 -59.42
CA GLN A 1426 -31.52 35.31 -59.73
C GLN A 1426 -32.92 35.43 -59.05
N ALA A 1427 -33.46 36.58 -58.61
CA ALA A 1427 -32.95 37.91 -58.18
C ALA A 1427 -34.14 38.82 -57.72
N THR A 1428 -33.94 39.75 -56.76
CA THR A 1428 -34.78 40.98 -56.46
C THR A 1428 -36.28 40.75 -56.05
N PRO A 1429 -37.16 41.76 -55.69
CA PRO A 1429 -37.01 43.19 -55.28
C PRO A 1429 -37.91 43.76 -54.10
N THR A 1430 -37.57 44.98 -53.63
CA THR A 1430 -38.30 46.13 -52.98
C THR A 1430 -39.73 46.12 -52.31
N LYS A 1431 -39.80 46.75 -51.09
CA LYS A 1431 -40.90 47.60 -50.45
C LYS A 1431 -42.30 46.98 -50.15
N PRO A 1432 -43.24 47.58 -49.33
CA PRO A 1432 -43.27 48.82 -48.50
C PRO A 1432 -43.79 48.65 -47.01
N THR A 1433 -44.13 49.76 -46.32
CA THR A 1433 -44.81 49.92 -44.98
C THR A 1433 -46.37 49.88 -45.06
N PRO A 1434 -47.23 49.97 -43.97
CA PRO A 1434 -47.13 49.71 -42.51
C PRO A 1434 -48.38 48.99 -41.81
N LYS A 1435 -48.37 48.83 -40.46
CA LYS A 1435 -49.50 48.67 -39.46
C LYS A 1435 -50.31 47.33 -39.24
N THR A 1436 -50.25 46.83 -37.97
CA THR A 1436 -51.28 46.08 -37.13
C THR A 1436 -51.66 44.58 -37.39
N PRO A 1437 -52.17 43.79 -36.38
CA PRO A 1437 -52.23 42.29 -36.31
C PRO A 1437 -53.68 41.70 -36.47
N PRO A 1438 -54.13 40.45 -36.06
CA PRO A 1438 -53.51 39.29 -35.32
C PRO A 1438 -53.91 37.78 -35.64
N LYS A 1439 -53.20 36.82 -35.00
CA LYS A 1439 -53.53 35.39 -34.65
C LYS A 1439 -53.71 34.28 -35.77
N PRO A 1440 -53.61 32.94 -35.43
CA PRO A 1440 -53.15 31.84 -36.32
C PRO A 1440 -54.16 30.63 -36.44
N PRO A 1441 -53.84 29.44 -37.04
CA PRO A 1441 -53.11 28.33 -36.33
C PRO A 1441 -52.33 27.22 -37.15
N VAL A 1442 -51.27 26.64 -36.51
CA VAL A 1442 -50.90 25.19 -36.35
C VAL A 1442 -50.65 24.19 -37.53
N LYS A 1443 -49.43 23.59 -37.50
CA LYS A 1443 -48.93 22.24 -37.96
C LYS A 1443 -49.02 21.78 -39.45
N GLN A 1444 -47.87 21.39 -40.00
CA GLN A 1444 -47.32 20.03 -39.78
C GLN A 1444 -45.84 20.12 -39.39
#